data_AF-A0A397APR7-F1
#
_entry.id   AF-A0A397APR7-F1
#
_cell.length_a   1.000
_cell.length_b   1.000
_cell.length_c   1.000
_cell.angle_alpha   90.00
_cell.angle_beta   90.00
_cell.angle_gamma   90.00
#
_symmetry.space_group_name_H-M   'P 1'
#
loop_
_entity.id
_entity.type
_entity.pdbx_description
1 polymer ?
#
loop_
_entity_poly.entity_id
_entity_poly.type
_entity_poly.pdbx_seq_one_letter_code
_entity_poly.pdbx_strand_id
1 'polypeptide(L)'
;LCAHLLQVKLNDAHEVLSQTFARVLHTTTRVWPLVKPYLESTKSFFVQLASLSTSRQRRAATTAKLFLQVKPIECKVLWNWTPFFALCNSTDHVTQQNAKIAASILLHMDNSTRNAFLTPQAGTTHASSSTDSQHLALPASWSHVMSVAKSLPPTLCNVCGIVVPFKATSGAAGPTYPPLIETTSTTHALRSLAIALSVERAILVTGTDGCGKTALIRDLARRTGHTNLVELHLDDQMDSKTLVGSYVCTDIPGEFSWQPGALTQAVTEGRWVVIEDIDRASMDVLAALLPLLTTNELMVRGQAITASPGFQLLATSRKSMAAMPKGFPTSLWHHIHLTPLSMDEIQLVLVEGYPQLSAAVVSQMLETFRVVSQESSRGIRQSYGRQFSLRDMLKWCRRLQTLLGTIEAQHFLTQERRESIVREAWDVFCMGIRDPVQRVEAAVAVANLWQVPSEVVEHQLVNHRPVFTSHHKEVQVGRVHLSTMFTHQSATTGHQIPFVLTGHSLRLMEQLAATVATHEPTLLVGETGCGKTTLIQYLASALGQTLVVQNLNVQSDSADLLGGYKPVDMYQLARPLYMDFVALFGATFPSSSNAGFLQVIQKAFDAKSFKKMSQGMLKAVKMADATTKKQKTSTTTTTTAHQWTAFQSDLSRFIRQHQQVESSFAFAFVEGQLVQAMKAGHWILLDEINLASADTLERLSSVLEGEHSGLSLTEKGDVDLLKPHPNFRVFAAMNPPTDVGKKDLPPSLRNRFTQIYVDECVCPRDLTLIVNHQWKEIANAPIADTVEYSLRTLSRSLLMTKTMLQKGYSVQRALYESFSMGFATQLDASSRVLMVKSIRKTFAPNLKQKELDHPPPKPRKVDDEFELISSYWVPQGTLEPFDQAIADPVTNLKKFVLTPSVELNLRHVARSVVIGKYPLLLQGPTSAGKTSLILYVAARLGQKCVRINNHEHTDIQEYLGSYVSDKDGKLTFQEGRVLVQAVRLGWWIILDELNLAPSEVLEALNRLLDDNRELFIPETQTTIQPHPRFMLFATQNPPGLYGGRKVLSRAFRNRFIELQVDEVPPKELQQILQERSALPPSYCSLLITIMLDLQRIRAQSSVFAGKAGFITTRDLLRWAQRQPTTKQKVAEEGYFLLAERLRKDEDKLVVQQVLEKHCGATIDLVWGTPEHFAQVQTKLSATDGKGNSSGLSSISITSSLRRLFALVGRCLQHQEPVLLVGDTGAGKTTVCQLYSLLFDQSLHILNCHQHTETADFLGSLRPVRGKDA
;
A
#
# COMPACT_ATOMS: atom_id res chain seq x y z
N LEU A 1 0.02 -49.54 26.16
CA LEU A 1 -0.93 -50.52 26.74
C LEU A 1 -2.33 -50.41 26.13
N CYS A 2 -3.05 -49.28 26.26
CA CYS A 2 -4.38 -49.09 25.63
C CYS A 2 -4.38 -49.25 24.09
N ALA A 3 -3.34 -48.75 23.42
CA ALA A 3 -3.14 -48.95 21.99
C ALA A 3 -3.02 -50.43 21.56
N HIS A 4 -2.45 -51.27 22.43
CA HIS A 4 -2.32 -52.71 22.19
C HIS A 4 -3.65 -53.42 22.44
N LEU A 5 -4.39 -53.00 23.47
CA LEU A 5 -5.75 -53.51 23.76
C LEU A 5 -6.73 -53.25 22.59
N LEU A 6 -6.58 -52.15 21.85
CA LEU A 6 -7.39 -51.84 20.66
C LEU A 6 -7.10 -52.74 19.45
N GLN A 7 -5.95 -53.42 19.41
CA GLN A 7 -5.57 -54.32 18.30
C GLN A 7 -6.03 -55.77 18.51
N VAL A 8 -6.45 -56.15 19.73
CA VAL A 8 -6.85 -57.52 20.04
C VAL A 8 -8.28 -57.76 19.55
N LYS A 9 -8.47 -58.62 18.53
CA LYS A 9 -9.80 -59.10 18.13
C LYS A 9 -10.34 -60.06 19.19
N LEU A 10 -11.19 -59.57 20.08
CA LEU A 10 -11.87 -60.39 21.09
C LEU A 10 -13.34 -60.55 20.70
N ASN A 11 -13.74 -61.77 20.34
CA ASN A 11 -15.09 -62.06 19.81
C ASN A 11 -16.23 -61.98 20.86
N ASP A 12 -15.94 -61.76 22.14
CA ASP A 12 -16.95 -61.68 23.22
C ASP A 12 -16.58 -60.68 24.35
N ALA A 13 -15.60 -59.78 24.13
CA ALA A 13 -15.03 -58.95 25.19
C ALA A 13 -15.25 -57.44 25.02
N HIS A 14 -16.15 -56.99 24.14
CA HIS A 14 -16.45 -55.55 23.95
C HIS A 14 -16.88 -54.89 25.27
N GLU A 15 -17.71 -55.56 26.08
CA GLU A 15 -18.13 -55.08 27.41
C GLU A 15 -16.95 -54.96 28.40
N VAL A 16 -16.06 -55.97 28.41
CA VAL A 16 -14.90 -56.01 29.31
C VAL A 16 -13.88 -54.94 28.92
N LEU A 17 -13.63 -54.79 27.62
CA LEU A 17 -12.75 -53.76 27.08
C LEU A 17 -13.31 -52.36 27.37
N SER A 18 -14.62 -52.15 27.19
CA SER A 18 -15.31 -50.90 27.53
C SER A 18 -15.25 -50.60 29.03
N GLN A 19 -15.41 -51.61 29.90
CA GLN A 19 -15.27 -51.45 31.35
C GLN A 19 -13.82 -51.11 31.75
N THR A 20 -12.84 -51.78 31.16
CA THR A 20 -11.42 -51.48 31.38
C THR A 20 -11.09 -50.06 30.92
N PHE A 21 -11.59 -49.64 29.76
CA PHE A 21 -11.46 -48.25 29.32
C PHE A 21 -12.12 -47.27 30.28
N ALA A 22 -13.34 -47.55 30.77
CA ALA A 22 -14.01 -46.69 31.74
C ALA A 22 -13.20 -46.53 33.05
N ARG A 23 -12.59 -47.62 33.53
CA ARG A 23 -11.69 -47.58 34.71
C ARG A 23 -10.40 -46.80 34.44
N VAL A 24 -9.79 -47.01 33.28
CA VAL A 24 -8.57 -46.28 32.87
C VAL A 24 -8.86 -44.80 32.65
N LEU A 25 -10.04 -44.44 32.16
CA LEU A 25 -10.46 -43.06 31.98
C LEU A 25 -10.73 -42.37 33.32
N HIS A 26 -11.21 -43.12 34.31
CA HIS A 26 -11.36 -42.64 35.68
C HIS A 26 -10.03 -42.34 36.36
N THR A 27 -8.93 -43.01 35.98
CA THR A 27 -7.58 -42.71 36.48
C THR A 27 -6.82 -41.72 35.60
N THR A 28 -7.01 -41.77 34.28
CA THR A 28 -6.32 -40.96 33.29
C THR A 28 -7.24 -40.59 32.13
N THR A 29 -7.72 -39.35 32.11
CA THR A 29 -8.59 -38.83 31.03
C THR A 29 -7.90 -38.74 29.67
N ARG A 30 -6.55 -38.77 29.64
CA ARG A 30 -5.70 -38.67 28.43
C ARG A 30 -5.92 -39.77 27.40
N VAL A 31 -6.55 -40.89 27.77
CA VAL A 31 -6.81 -42.01 26.86
C VAL A 31 -8.10 -41.80 26.06
N TRP A 32 -8.92 -40.79 26.40
CA TRP A 32 -10.21 -40.53 25.77
C TRP A 32 -10.16 -40.43 24.23
N PRO A 33 -9.19 -39.74 23.61
CA PRO A 33 -9.13 -39.63 22.14
C PRO A 33 -8.90 -40.98 21.45
N LEU A 34 -8.35 -41.97 22.16
CA LEU A 34 -8.15 -43.33 21.64
C LEU A 34 -9.38 -44.22 21.84
N VAL A 35 -10.11 -43.99 22.92
CA VAL A 35 -11.29 -44.78 23.29
C VAL A 35 -12.51 -44.32 22.51
N LYS A 36 -12.67 -43.01 22.29
CA LYS A 36 -13.83 -42.42 21.63
C LYS A 36 -14.12 -42.98 20.23
N PRO A 37 -13.16 -43.06 19.29
CA PRO A 37 -13.41 -43.62 17.95
C PRO A 37 -13.79 -45.12 18.00
N TYR A 38 -13.25 -45.85 18.97
CA TYR A 38 -13.64 -47.24 19.20
C TYR A 38 -15.10 -47.36 19.65
N LEU A 39 -15.55 -46.49 20.57
CA LEU A 39 -16.93 -46.47 21.03
C LEU A 39 -17.93 -45.98 19.97
N GLU A 40 -17.50 -45.12 19.03
CA GLU A 40 -18.30 -44.65 17.89
C GLU A 40 -18.44 -45.70 16.79
N SER A 41 -17.38 -46.46 16.51
CA SER A 41 -17.37 -47.49 15.44
C SER A 41 -18.05 -48.81 15.84
N THR A 42 -18.25 -49.04 17.13
CA THR A 42 -18.83 -50.29 17.65
C THR A 42 -20.30 -50.12 17.99
N LYS A 43 -21.14 -51.12 17.67
CA LYS A 43 -22.55 -51.10 18.05
C LYS A 43 -22.67 -51.04 19.57
N SER A 44 -23.49 -50.12 20.07
CA SER A 44 -23.72 -49.94 21.51
C SER A 44 -24.17 -51.25 22.16
N PHE A 45 -23.39 -51.73 23.13
CA PHE A 45 -23.74 -52.93 23.90
C PHE A 45 -24.95 -52.71 24.83
N PHE A 46 -25.44 -51.47 24.96
CA PHE A 46 -26.65 -51.13 25.72
C PHE A 46 -27.97 -51.44 24.99
N VAL A 47 -27.94 -51.80 23.70
CA VAL A 47 -29.16 -52.03 22.90
C VAL A 47 -29.85 -53.36 23.20
N GLN A 48 -29.13 -54.37 23.70
CA GLN A 48 -29.63 -55.74 23.96
C GLN A 48 -29.66 -56.11 25.46
N LEU A 49 -29.92 -55.16 26.35
CA LEU A 49 -29.83 -55.37 27.81
C LEU A 49 -30.80 -56.41 28.39
N ALA A 50 -31.96 -56.63 27.76
CA ALA A 50 -33.00 -57.54 28.24
C ALA A 50 -32.65 -59.02 28.06
N SER A 51 -31.76 -59.37 27.11
CA SER A 51 -31.34 -60.75 26.83
C SER A 51 -30.03 -61.15 27.55
N LEU A 52 -29.46 -60.26 28.37
CA LEU A 52 -28.16 -60.46 29.03
C LEU A 52 -28.31 -61.05 30.43
N SER A 53 -27.30 -61.81 30.86
CA SER A 53 -27.21 -62.34 32.23
C SER A 53 -27.03 -61.22 33.27
N THR A 54 -27.44 -61.47 34.51
CA THR A 54 -27.35 -60.51 35.63
C THR A 54 -25.92 -59.99 35.85
N SER A 55 -24.90 -60.80 35.62
CA SER A 55 -23.49 -60.38 35.72
C SER A 55 -23.03 -59.44 34.60
N ARG A 56 -23.65 -59.52 33.42
CA ARG A 56 -23.43 -58.57 32.31
C ARG A 56 -24.21 -57.28 32.51
N GLN A 57 -25.45 -57.35 33.01
CA GLN A 57 -26.23 -56.16 33.40
C GLN A 57 -25.52 -55.32 34.49
N ARG A 58 -24.93 -55.97 35.50
CA ARG A 58 -24.11 -55.28 36.52
C ARG A 58 -22.87 -54.62 35.92
N ARG A 59 -22.20 -55.27 34.96
CA ARG A 59 -21.07 -54.69 34.22
C ARG A 59 -21.49 -53.50 33.36
N ALA A 60 -22.63 -53.58 32.69
CA ALA A 60 -23.17 -52.47 31.92
C ALA A 60 -23.51 -51.26 32.79
N ALA A 61 -24.19 -51.46 33.91
CA ALA A 61 -24.54 -50.38 34.86
C ALA A 61 -23.29 -49.71 35.48
N THR A 62 -22.28 -50.50 35.86
CA THR A 62 -21.01 -49.97 36.40
C THR A 62 -20.20 -49.23 35.34
N THR A 63 -20.15 -49.75 34.11
CA THR A 63 -19.45 -49.11 32.99
C THR A 63 -20.11 -47.78 32.61
N ALA A 64 -21.44 -47.74 32.53
CA ALA A 64 -22.20 -46.52 32.27
C ALA A 64 -21.99 -45.44 33.34
N LYS A 65 -22.02 -45.82 34.62
CA LYS A 65 -21.73 -44.91 35.74
C LYS A 65 -20.34 -44.30 35.61
N LEU A 66 -19.31 -45.13 35.37
CA LEU A 66 -17.93 -44.65 35.26
C LEU A 66 -17.73 -43.72 34.06
N PHE A 67 -18.29 -44.04 32.89
CA PHE A 67 -18.21 -43.16 31.73
C PHE A 67 -18.90 -41.81 31.95
N LEU A 68 -20.12 -41.82 32.49
CA LEU A 68 -20.89 -40.60 32.75
C LEU A 68 -20.29 -39.74 33.86
N GLN A 69 -19.60 -40.33 34.83
CA GLN A 69 -18.86 -39.58 35.86
C GLN A 69 -17.63 -38.85 35.30
N VAL A 70 -17.00 -39.40 34.26
CA VAL A 70 -15.77 -38.81 33.68
C VAL A 70 -16.10 -37.83 32.55
N LYS A 71 -17.01 -38.17 31.63
CA LYS A 71 -17.40 -37.35 30.48
C LYS A 71 -18.93 -37.40 30.25
N PRO A 72 -19.73 -36.68 31.06
CA PRO A 72 -21.20 -36.76 31.01
C PRO A 72 -21.80 -36.27 29.69
N ILE A 73 -21.27 -35.18 29.14
CA ILE A 73 -21.80 -34.52 27.92
C ILE A 73 -21.53 -35.39 26.68
N GLU A 74 -20.30 -35.84 26.49
CA GLU A 74 -19.92 -36.63 25.31
C GLU A 74 -20.58 -38.01 25.31
N CYS A 75 -20.63 -38.70 26.46
CA CYS A 75 -21.26 -40.03 26.54
C CYS A 75 -22.78 -40.00 26.35
N LYS A 76 -23.45 -38.88 26.66
CA LYS A 76 -24.89 -38.72 26.45
C LYS A 76 -25.27 -38.77 24.97
N VAL A 77 -24.42 -38.24 24.09
CA VAL A 77 -24.66 -38.16 22.64
C VAL A 77 -24.25 -39.45 21.92
N LEU A 78 -23.29 -40.21 22.48
CA LEU A 78 -22.70 -41.39 21.82
C LEU A 78 -23.69 -42.57 21.63
N TRP A 79 -24.66 -42.77 22.52
CA TRP A 79 -25.53 -43.95 22.50
C TRP A 79 -27.02 -43.61 22.68
N ASN A 80 -27.89 -44.50 22.21
CA ASN A 80 -29.30 -44.47 22.58
C ASN A 80 -29.51 -45.07 23.97
N TRP A 81 -29.79 -44.22 24.95
CA TRP A 81 -29.94 -44.61 26.36
C TRP A 81 -31.33 -45.14 26.74
N THR A 82 -32.32 -45.14 25.83
CA THR A 82 -33.69 -45.60 26.15
C THR A 82 -33.74 -47.01 26.76
N PRO A 83 -33.02 -48.03 26.24
CA PRO A 83 -33.02 -49.37 26.83
C PRO A 83 -32.32 -49.45 28.19
N PHE A 84 -31.42 -48.50 28.50
CA PHE A 84 -30.66 -48.48 29.76
C PHE A 84 -31.53 -48.16 30.97
N PHE A 85 -32.57 -47.34 30.81
CA PHE A 85 -33.47 -46.97 31.93
C PHE A 85 -34.23 -48.17 32.52
N ALA A 86 -34.39 -49.27 31.78
CA ALA A 86 -34.96 -50.50 32.30
C ALA A 86 -34.13 -51.08 33.47
N LEU A 87 -32.81 -50.85 33.49
CA LEU A 87 -31.92 -51.29 34.58
C LEU A 87 -32.15 -50.54 35.89
N CYS A 88 -32.81 -49.38 35.89
CA CYS A 88 -33.20 -48.67 37.12
C CYS A 88 -34.25 -49.43 37.94
N ASN A 89 -34.93 -50.42 37.33
CA ASN A 89 -35.92 -51.29 37.94
C ASN A 89 -35.43 -52.74 38.14
N SER A 90 -34.12 -53.01 38.01
CA SER A 90 -33.57 -54.35 38.17
C SER A 90 -33.69 -54.87 39.61
N THR A 91 -33.83 -56.19 39.79
CA THR A 91 -33.90 -56.86 41.10
C THR A 91 -32.57 -56.88 41.86
N ASP A 92 -31.42 -56.74 41.18
CA ASP A 92 -30.10 -56.63 41.83
C ASP A 92 -29.85 -55.19 42.31
N HIS A 93 -29.72 -55.01 43.62
CA HIS A 93 -29.55 -53.71 44.27
C HIS A 93 -28.33 -52.94 43.73
N VAL A 94 -27.22 -53.62 43.43
CA VAL A 94 -25.98 -52.97 42.93
C VAL A 94 -26.16 -52.48 41.50
N THR A 95 -26.84 -53.25 40.65
CA THR A 95 -27.17 -52.84 39.28
C THR A 95 -28.15 -51.67 39.30
N GLN A 96 -29.17 -51.74 40.15
CA GLN A 96 -30.17 -50.71 40.33
C GLN A 96 -29.55 -49.38 40.80
N GLN A 97 -28.70 -49.41 41.82
CA GLN A 97 -28.07 -48.23 42.39
C GLN A 97 -27.12 -47.57 41.38
N ASN A 98 -26.29 -48.35 40.68
CA ASN A 98 -25.38 -47.80 39.67
C ASN A 98 -26.13 -47.25 38.45
N ALA A 99 -27.23 -47.91 38.03
CA ALA A 99 -28.09 -47.42 36.95
C ALA A 99 -28.82 -46.13 37.34
N LYS A 100 -29.34 -46.03 38.57
CA LYS A 100 -29.96 -44.78 39.08
C LYS A 100 -28.96 -43.63 39.19
N ILE A 101 -27.72 -43.89 39.63
CA ILE A 101 -26.65 -42.86 39.65
C ILE A 101 -26.34 -42.40 38.22
N ALA A 102 -26.16 -43.33 37.28
CA ALA A 102 -25.93 -43.01 35.86
C ALA A 102 -27.09 -42.20 35.27
N ALA A 103 -28.34 -42.59 35.52
CA ALA A 103 -29.54 -41.87 35.05
C ALA A 103 -29.63 -40.46 35.66
N SER A 104 -29.27 -40.28 36.93
CA SER A 104 -29.29 -38.96 37.58
C SER A 104 -28.30 -37.98 36.94
N ILE A 105 -27.14 -38.47 36.49
CA ILE A 105 -26.13 -37.68 35.78
C ILE A 105 -26.61 -37.36 34.36
N LEU A 106 -27.22 -38.33 33.68
CA LEU A 106 -27.69 -38.18 32.30
C LEU A 106 -28.86 -37.18 32.15
N LEU A 107 -29.74 -37.15 33.16
CA LEU A 107 -30.90 -36.27 33.24
C LEU A 107 -30.61 -34.92 33.91
N HIS A 108 -29.37 -34.66 34.36
CA HIS A 108 -28.99 -33.46 35.11
C HIS A 108 -29.92 -33.16 36.30
N MET A 109 -30.23 -34.18 37.11
CA MET A 109 -31.07 -34.00 38.30
C MET A 109 -30.39 -33.11 39.33
N ASP A 110 -31.12 -32.10 39.82
CA ASP A 110 -30.70 -31.30 40.97
C ASP A 110 -30.46 -32.16 42.22
N ASN A 111 -29.67 -31.64 43.17
CA ASN A 111 -29.31 -32.41 44.37
C ASN A 111 -30.54 -32.93 45.16
N SER A 112 -31.63 -32.16 45.21
CA SER A 112 -32.87 -32.58 45.88
C SER A 112 -33.57 -33.74 45.16
N THR A 113 -33.74 -33.63 43.84
CA THR A 113 -34.40 -34.64 43.01
C THR A 113 -33.53 -35.90 42.91
N ARG A 114 -32.22 -35.75 42.77
CA ARG A 114 -31.24 -36.84 42.80
C ARG A 114 -31.28 -37.60 44.13
N ASN A 115 -31.31 -36.90 45.25
CA ASN A 115 -31.36 -37.55 46.57
C ASN A 115 -32.67 -38.33 46.75
N ALA A 116 -33.81 -37.75 46.35
CA ALA A 116 -35.11 -38.43 46.36
C ALA A 116 -35.15 -39.65 45.42
N PHE A 117 -34.50 -39.55 44.26
CA PHE A 117 -34.41 -40.62 43.27
C PHE A 117 -33.50 -41.79 43.70
N LEU A 118 -32.44 -41.47 44.45
CA LEU A 118 -31.44 -42.44 44.94
C LEU A 118 -31.84 -43.11 46.26
N THR A 119 -32.76 -42.54 47.04
CA THR A 119 -33.23 -43.16 48.30
C THR A 119 -33.89 -44.52 48.05
N PRO A 120 -33.37 -45.62 48.63
CA PRO A 120 -34.01 -46.93 48.55
C PRO A 120 -35.20 -47.03 49.50
N GLN A 121 -36.26 -47.73 49.10
CA GLN A 121 -37.30 -48.17 50.04
C GLN A 121 -36.66 -49.14 51.05
N ALA A 122 -36.69 -48.75 52.32
CA ALA A 122 -36.31 -49.44 53.56
C ALA A 122 -35.51 -50.77 53.47
N GLY A 123 -34.30 -50.75 54.07
CA GLY A 123 -33.71 -51.91 54.73
C GLY A 123 -32.44 -52.48 54.11
N THR A 124 -31.30 -51.80 54.30
CA THR A 124 -30.02 -52.36 54.79
C THR A 124 -28.90 -51.32 54.62
N THR A 125 -28.36 -50.88 55.75
CA THR A 125 -27.14 -50.07 55.82
C THR A 125 -25.94 -50.95 55.53
N HIS A 126 -25.32 -50.75 54.36
CA HIS A 126 -23.89 -51.00 54.21
C HIS A 126 -23.25 -49.78 53.56
N ALA A 127 -22.49 -49.06 54.37
CA ALA A 127 -21.46 -48.15 53.90
C ALA A 127 -20.41 -48.98 53.17
N SER A 128 -20.32 -48.83 51.85
CA SER A 128 -19.13 -49.21 51.11
C SER A 128 -18.43 -47.92 50.68
N SER A 129 -17.41 -47.56 51.46
CA SER A 129 -16.32 -46.68 51.07
C SER A 129 -15.76 -47.09 49.72
N SER A 130 -15.87 -46.22 48.71
CA SER A 130 -14.97 -46.25 47.56
C SER A 130 -13.85 -45.25 47.80
N THR A 131 -13.01 -45.53 48.79
CA THR A 131 -11.64 -45.04 48.86
C THR A 131 -10.77 -45.96 48.01
N ASP A 132 -10.96 -45.96 46.69
CA ASP A 132 -9.99 -46.51 45.73
C ASP A 132 -9.28 -45.34 45.03
N SER A 133 -8.66 -44.50 45.86
CA SER A 133 -7.56 -43.63 45.45
C SER A 133 -6.36 -43.97 46.33
N GLN A 134 -5.99 -45.25 46.37
CA GLN A 134 -4.65 -45.63 46.79
C GLN A 134 -3.68 -44.99 45.81
N HIS A 135 -2.77 -44.17 46.34
CA HIS A 135 -1.59 -43.70 45.64
C HIS A 135 -0.84 -44.90 45.04
N LEU A 136 -0.99 -45.11 43.74
CA LEU A 136 -0.06 -45.94 42.97
C LEU A 136 1.27 -45.18 42.89
N ALA A 137 2.20 -45.52 43.77
CA ALA A 137 3.60 -45.17 43.58
C ALA A 137 4.09 -45.84 42.28
N LEU A 138 4.49 -45.04 41.29
CA LEU A 138 5.09 -45.53 40.05
C LEU A 138 6.51 -46.08 40.36
N PRO A 139 6.87 -47.31 39.96
CA PRO A 139 8.25 -47.75 40.00
C PRO A 139 9.09 -46.98 38.97
N ALA A 140 10.28 -46.53 39.39
CA ALA A 140 11.20 -45.69 38.63
C ALA A 140 11.98 -46.43 37.53
N SER A 141 11.35 -47.29 36.72
CA SER A 141 12.01 -47.98 35.60
C SER A 141 11.48 -47.54 34.23
N TRP A 142 11.96 -46.38 33.77
CA TRP A 142 11.63 -45.79 32.46
C TRP A 142 12.26 -46.51 31.25
N SER A 143 13.09 -47.54 31.46
CA SER A 143 13.88 -48.19 30.40
C SER A 143 13.09 -49.18 29.53
N HIS A 144 11.99 -49.77 30.02
CA HIS A 144 11.30 -50.83 29.28
C HIS A 144 10.31 -50.34 28.20
N VAL A 145 9.89 -49.06 28.24
CA VAL A 145 8.85 -48.50 27.35
C VAL A 145 9.41 -48.09 25.98
N MET A 146 10.72 -47.83 25.85
CA MET A 146 11.33 -47.41 24.57
C MET A 146 11.42 -48.55 23.53
N SER A 147 11.37 -49.82 23.94
CA SER A 147 11.44 -50.97 23.03
C SER A 147 10.13 -51.23 22.24
N VAL A 148 9.01 -50.66 22.68
CA VAL A 148 7.65 -50.91 22.11
C VAL A 148 7.34 -49.99 20.92
N ALA A 149 8.24 -49.08 20.56
CA ALA A 149 8.03 -48.08 19.50
C ALA A 149 7.90 -48.64 18.06
N LYS A 150 8.14 -49.94 17.82
CA LYS A 150 8.14 -50.53 16.47
C LYS A 150 6.79 -51.02 15.94
N SER A 151 5.71 -51.03 16.74
CA SER A 151 4.36 -51.40 16.26
C SER A 151 3.24 -50.59 16.92
N LEU A 152 3.24 -49.27 16.72
CA LEU A 152 2.13 -48.41 17.11
C LEU A 152 0.97 -48.52 16.07
N PRO A 153 -0.30 -48.44 16.49
CA PRO A 153 -1.43 -48.33 15.56
C PRO A 153 -1.28 -47.12 14.62
N PRO A 154 -1.85 -47.15 13.40
CA PRO A 154 -1.80 -46.01 12.48
C PRO A 154 -2.51 -44.75 13.00
N THR A 155 -3.23 -44.83 14.12
CA THR A 155 -3.90 -43.72 14.81
C THR A 155 -3.04 -43.05 15.89
N LEU A 156 -1.77 -43.47 16.05
CA LEU A 156 -0.86 -42.96 17.09
C LEU A 156 0.52 -42.66 16.52
N CYS A 157 1.10 -41.54 16.94
CA CYS A 157 2.46 -41.14 16.61
C CYS A 157 3.29 -40.92 17.89
N ASN A 158 4.58 -41.25 17.82
CA ASN A 158 5.53 -40.95 18.88
C ASN A 158 6.24 -39.63 18.57
N VAL A 159 6.01 -38.62 19.41
CA VAL A 159 6.70 -37.33 19.35
C VAL A 159 7.72 -37.28 20.49
N CYS A 160 9.00 -37.46 20.17
CA CYS A 160 10.15 -37.35 21.08
C CYS A 160 10.02 -38.14 22.41
N GLY A 161 9.34 -39.29 22.40
CA GLY A 161 9.11 -40.15 23.56
C GLY A 161 7.71 -40.08 24.15
N ILE A 162 6.82 -39.26 23.60
CA ILE A 162 5.44 -39.07 24.05
C ILE A 162 4.48 -39.52 22.95
N VAL A 163 3.52 -40.37 23.31
CA VAL A 163 2.54 -40.93 22.35
C VAL A 163 1.36 -39.97 22.22
N VAL A 164 1.10 -39.49 21.01
CA VAL A 164 0.05 -38.51 20.67
C VAL A 164 -0.85 -39.11 19.58
N PRO A 165 -2.17 -38.84 19.56
CA PRO A 165 -3.04 -39.24 18.46
C PRO A 165 -2.55 -38.71 17.10
N PHE A 166 -2.54 -39.60 16.10
CA PHE A 166 -2.24 -39.31 14.70
C PHE A 166 -3.54 -39.40 13.90
N LYS A 167 -3.83 -38.37 13.11
CA LYS A 167 -5.01 -38.31 12.23
C LYS A 167 -4.54 -37.93 10.83
N ALA A 168 -4.60 -38.87 9.89
CA ALA A 168 -4.41 -38.57 8.48
C ALA A 168 -5.68 -37.89 7.95
N THR A 169 -5.63 -36.59 7.67
CA THR A 169 -6.75 -35.89 7.02
C THR A 169 -6.94 -36.44 5.60
N SER A 170 -8.09 -37.05 5.31
CA SER A 170 -8.45 -37.59 4.00
C SER A 170 -8.83 -36.46 3.05
N GLY A 171 -7.85 -35.88 2.35
CA GLY A 171 -8.10 -34.86 1.34
C GLY A 171 -6.91 -33.93 1.14
N ALA A 172 -6.34 -33.97 -0.06
CA ALA A 172 -5.27 -33.11 -0.60
C ALA A 172 -3.85 -33.29 -0.02
N ALA A 173 -2.87 -33.36 -0.93
CA ALA A 173 -1.45 -33.27 -0.62
C ALA A 173 -1.13 -31.87 -0.04
N GLY A 174 -1.26 -31.75 1.28
CA GLY A 174 -0.85 -30.56 2.03
C GLY A 174 0.63 -30.24 1.81
N PRO A 175 1.06 -29.00 2.06
CA PRO A 175 2.47 -28.61 1.91
C PRO A 175 3.35 -29.49 2.82
N THR A 176 4.27 -30.24 2.22
CA THR A 176 5.34 -30.93 2.96
C THR A 176 6.35 -29.90 3.42
N TYR A 177 6.18 -29.39 4.64
CA TYR A 177 7.18 -28.55 5.29
C TYR A 177 8.50 -29.32 5.48
N PRO A 178 9.67 -28.66 5.34
CA PRO A 178 10.95 -29.31 5.59
C PRO A 178 11.04 -29.78 7.06
N PRO A 179 11.60 -30.97 7.32
CA PRO A 179 11.73 -31.48 8.68
C PRO A 179 12.65 -30.59 9.51
N LEU A 180 12.23 -30.29 10.75
CA LEU A 180 13.08 -29.58 11.70
C LEU A 180 14.11 -30.55 12.29
N ILE A 181 15.34 -30.07 12.46
CA ILE A 181 16.44 -30.81 13.07
C ILE A 181 16.27 -30.85 14.59
N GLU A 182 16.50 -32.03 15.18
CA GLU A 182 16.30 -32.29 16.61
C GLU A 182 17.50 -31.85 17.44
N THR A 183 17.46 -30.62 17.94
CA THR A 183 18.36 -30.10 18.98
C THR A 183 17.83 -30.38 20.39
N THR A 184 18.67 -30.19 21.43
CA THR A 184 18.26 -30.34 22.83
C THR A 184 17.10 -29.42 23.22
N SER A 185 17.14 -28.14 22.79
CA SER A 185 16.07 -27.18 23.06
C SER A 185 14.80 -27.49 22.27
N THR A 186 14.92 -27.86 20.99
CA THR A 186 13.75 -28.18 20.15
C THR A 186 13.07 -29.48 20.59
N THR A 187 13.82 -30.51 20.99
CA THR A 187 13.25 -31.75 21.53
C THR A 187 12.54 -31.52 22.87
N HIS A 188 13.09 -30.67 23.75
CA HIS A 188 12.41 -30.27 24.98
C HIS A 188 11.11 -29.51 24.70
N ALA A 189 11.14 -28.60 23.73
CA ALA A 189 9.97 -27.83 23.31
C ALA A 189 8.90 -28.72 22.64
N LEU A 190 9.28 -29.64 21.75
CA LEU A 190 8.39 -30.62 21.13
C LEU A 190 7.77 -31.56 22.16
N ARG A 191 8.53 -31.99 23.18
CA ARG A 191 7.97 -32.76 24.31
C ARG A 191 6.93 -31.94 25.07
N SER A 192 7.23 -30.69 25.40
CA SER A 192 6.30 -29.79 26.08
C SER A 192 5.02 -29.59 25.25
N LEU A 193 5.15 -29.39 23.94
CA LEU A 193 4.04 -29.29 23.01
C LEU A 193 3.22 -30.58 22.93
N ALA A 194 3.87 -31.74 22.85
CA ALA A 194 3.21 -33.04 22.83
C ALA A 194 2.42 -33.29 24.13
N ILE A 195 2.95 -32.88 25.28
CA ILE A 195 2.21 -32.92 26.56
C ILE A 195 1.00 -32.00 26.49
N ALA A 196 1.16 -30.77 26.01
CA ALA A 196 0.07 -29.80 25.90
C ALA A 196 -1.06 -30.29 24.98
N LEU A 197 -0.71 -30.88 23.83
CA LEU A 197 -1.67 -31.50 22.91
C LEU A 197 -2.46 -32.64 23.57
N SER A 198 -1.82 -33.44 24.42
CA SER A 198 -2.49 -34.54 25.14
C SER A 198 -3.56 -34.06 26.15
N VAL A 199 -3.56 -32.78 26.49
CA VAL A 199 -4.50 -32.15 27.43
C VAL A 199 -5.66 -31.46 26.70
N GLU A 200 -5.65 -31.41 25.35
CA GLU A 200 -6.68 -30.77 24.50
C GLU A 200 -6.98 -29.31 24.89
N ARG A 201 -5.96 -28.57 25.36
CA ARG A 201 -6.05 -27.14 25.68
C ARG A 201 -5.37 -26.30 24.60
N ALA A 202 -5.87 -25.08 24.40
CA ALA A 202 -5.23 -24.11 23.52
C ALA A 202 -3.79 -23.80 23.96
N ILE A 203 -2.87 -23.69 23.02
CA ILE A 203 -1.43 -23.55 23.30
C ILE A 203 -0.94 -22.19 22.86
N LEU A 204 -0.23 -21.49 23.74
CA LEU A 204 0.43 -20.22 23.45
C LEU A 204 1.95 -20.40 23.50
N VAL A 205 2.61 -20.19 22.37
CA VAL A 205 4.06 -20.28 22.22
C VAL A 205 4.67 -18.89 22.26
N THR A 206 5.47 -18.59 23.28
CA THR A 206 6.15 -17.30 23.45
C THR A 206 7.65 -17.43 23.23
N GLY A 207 8.30 -16.36 22.76
CA GLY A 207 9.75 -16.33 22.59
C GLY A 207 10.22 -15.05 21.93
N THR A 208 11.53 -14.87 21.79
CA THR A 208 12.11 -13.75 21.05
C THR A 208 11.92 -13.89 19.53
N ASP A 209 12.22 -12.84 18.77
CA ASP A 209 12.12 -12.88 17.32
C ASP A 209 13.13 -13.87 16.72
N GLY A 210 12.68 -14.68 15.77
CA GLY A 210 13.55 -15.60 15.04
C GLY A 210 13.92 -16.90 15.75
N CYS A 211 13.33 -17.23 16.91
CA CYS A 211 13.58 -18.51 17.61
C CYS A 211 12.88 -19.74 16.99
N GLY A 212 12.14 -19.58 15.89
CA GLY A 212 11.53 -20.70 15.15
C GLY A 212 10.17 -21.18 15.67
N LYS A 213 9.38 -20.31 16.32
CA LYS A 213 8.06 -20.63 16.90
C LYS A 213 7.12 -21.31 15.89
N THR A 214 6.91 -20.69 14.73
CA THR A 214 6.04 -21.22 13.68
C THR A 214 6.61 -22.50 13.07
N ALA A 215 7.94 -22.58 12.90
CA ALA A 215 8.61 -23.76 12.37
C ALA A 215 8.41 -24.99 13.28
N LEU A 216 8.44 -24.80 14.60
CA LEU A 216 8.18 -25.83 15.60
C LEU A 216 6.74 -26.36 15.51
N ILE A 217 5.76 -25.47 15.33
CA ILE A 217 4.35 -25.82 15.17
C ILE A 217 4.13 -26.59 13.85
N ARG A 218 4.73 -26.13 12.75
CA ARG A 218 4.66 -26.81 11.44
C ARG A 218 5.26 -28.22 11.50
N ASP A 219 6.39 -28.41 12.19
CA ASP A 219 6.99 -29.73 12.35
C ASP A 219 6.13 -30.66 13.21
N LEU A 220 5.50 -30.13 14.26
CA LEU A 220 4.54 -30.88 15.07
C LEU A 220 3.31 -31.32 14.27
N ALA A 221 2.77 -30.44 13.43
CA ALA A 221 1.65 -30.73 12.53
C ALA A 221 2.03 -31.82 11.52
N ARG A 222 3.23 -31.73 10.94
CA ARG A 222 3.81 -32.74 10.03
C ARG A 222 3.94 -34.11 10.71
N ARG A 223 4.48 -34.17 11.94
CA ARG A 223 4.65 -35.42 12.70
C ARG A 223 3.32 -36.06 13.09
N THR A 224 2.28 -35.26 13.32
CA THR A 224 0.96 -35.74 13.78
C THR A 224 -0.03 -36.01 12.63
N GLY A 225 0.34 -35.74 11.38
CA GLY A 225 -0.48 -36.01 10.18
C GLY A 225 -1.45 -34.88 9.81
N HIS A 226 -1.44 -33.76 10.54
CA HIS A 226 -2.29 -32.60 10.31
C HIS A 226 -1.68 -31.66 9.26
N THR A 227 -1.64 -32.11 8.01
CA THR A 227 -1.00 -31.35 6.91
C THR A 227 -1.82 -30.17 6.37
N ASN A 228 -3.10 -30.09 6.74
CA ASN A 228 -4.03 -29.02 6.34
C ASN A 228 -4.19 -27.97 7.46
N LEU A 229 -3.08 -27.29 7.77
CA LEU A 229 -2.97 -26.26 8.81
C LEU A 229 -3.53 -24.92 8.31
N VAL A 230 -4.38 -24.27 9.12
CA VAL A 230 -4.89 -22.92 8.82
C VAL A 230 -4.06 -21.90 9.59
N GLU A 231 -3.21 -21.17 8.88
CA GLU A 231 -2.36 -20.11 9.44
C GLU A 231 -3.04 -18.74 9.28
N LEU A 232 -3.45 -18.14 10.39
CA LEU A 232 -4.09 -16.83 10.47
C LEU A 232 -3.08 -15.83 11.01
N HIS A 233 -2.72 -14.86 10.17
CA HIS A 233 -1.90 -13.73 10.59
C HIS A 233 -2.86 -12.63 11.03
N LEU A 234 -2.87 -12.31 12.33
CA LEU A 234 -3.75 -11.27 12.86
C LEU A 234 -3.08 -9.91 12.78
N ASP A 235 -3.91 -8.90 12.56
CA ASP A 235 -3.55 -7.50 12.46
C ASP A 235 -4.46 -6.67 13.36
N ASP A 236 -3.99 -5.48 13.77
CA ASP A 236 -4.69 -4.57 14.69
C ASP A 236 -6.04 -4.11 14.08
N GLN A 237 -6.16 -4.08 12.74
CA GLN A 237 -7.37 -3.71 12.01
C GLN A 237 -8.27 -4.90 11.63
N MET A 238 -7.87 -6.14 11.91
CA MET A 238 -8.72 -7.28 11.58
C MET A 238 -9.97 -7.32 12.46
N ASP A 239 -11.12 -7.32 11.81
CA ASP A 239 -12.43 -7.51 12.44
C ASP A 239 -12.72 -8.99 12.72
N SER A 240 -13.48 -9.26 13.79
CA SER A 240 -13.97 -10.62 14.09
C SER A 240 -14.81 -11.22 12.96
N LYS A 241 -15.49 -10.37 12.17
CA LYS A 241 -16.32 -10.78 11.02
C LYS A 241 -15.50 -11.48 9.95
N THR A 242 -14.25 -11.08 9.70
CA THR A 242 -13.42 -11.72 8.68
C THR A 242 -13.03 -13.14 9.10
N LEU A 243 -12.86 -13.37 10.40
CA LEU A 243 -12.54 -14.69 10.95
C LEU A 243 -13.74 -15.61 11.02
N VAL A 244 -14.87 -15.10 11.53
CA VAL A 244 -16.09 -15.89 11.77
C VAL A 244 -16.94 -16.03 10.50
N GLY A 245 -16.95 -15.01 9.65
CA GLY A 245 -17.78 -14.93 8.47
C GLY A 245 -18.63 -13.67 8.46
N SER A 246 -19.06 -13.30 7.27
CA SER A 246 -19.89 -12.13 7.02
C SER A 246 -20.94 -12.44 5.96
N TYR A 247 -21.95 -11.58 5.89
CA TYR A 247 -22.84 -11.58 4.72
C TYR A 247 -22.12 -10.87 3.59
N VAL A 248 -21.82 -11.63 2.54
CA VAL A 248 -21.16 -11.13 1.35
C VAL A 248 -22.23 -10.90 0.29
N CYS A 249 -22.16 -9.75 -0.39
CA CYS A 249 -22.92 -9.52 -1.60
C CYS A 249 -22.55 -10.61 -2.60
N THR A 250 -23.53 -11.38 -3.05
CA THR A 250 -23.27 -12.28 -4.15
C THR A 250 -22.97 -11.49 -5.43
N ASP A 251 -22.52 -12.22 -6.44
CA ASP A 251 -22.42 -11.79 -7.83
C ASP A 251 -23.73 -11.16 -8.38
N ILE A 252 -24.86 -11.33 -7.67
CA ILE A 252 -26.19 -10.81 -7.98
C ILE A 252 -26.50 -9.59 -7.07
N PRO A 253 -26.79 -8.39 -7.64
CA PRO A 253 -27.11 -7.21 -6.85
C PRO A 253 -28.34 -7.42 -5.96
N GLY A 254 -28.22 -7.12 -4.67
CA GLY A 254 -29.31 -7.21 -3.68
C GLY A 254 -29.45 -8.58 -3.00
N GLU A 255 -28.74 -9.61 -3.46
CA GLU A 255 -28.69 -10.92 -2.82
C GLU A 255 -27.45 -11.04 -1.93
N PHE A 256 -27.67 -11.17 -0.62
CA PHE A 256 -26.62 -11.37 0.38
C PHE A 256 -26.59 -12.83 0.81
N SER A 257 -25.44 -13.49 0.66
CA SER A 257 -25.25 -14.85 1.14
C SER A 257 -24.32 -14.85 2.36
N TRP A 258 -24.65 -15.64 3.37
CA TRP A 258 -23.74 -15.83 4.50
C TRP A 258 -22.57 -16.70 4.06
N GLN A 259 -21.36 -16.16 4.16
CA GLN A 259 -20.15 -16.91 3.89
C GLN A 259 -19.41 -17.19 5.21
N PRO A 260 -19.15 -18.48 5.55
CA PRO A 260 -18.40 -18.82 6.74
C PRO A 260 -16.94 -18.38 6.58
N GLY A 261 -16.40 -17.69 7.58
CA GLY A 261 -15.01 -17.25 7.59
C GLY A 261 -14.03 -18.40 7.85
N ALA A 262 -12.74 -18.12 7.74
CA ALA A 262 -11.69 -19.13 7.84
C ALA A 262 -11.69 -19.88 9.19
N LEU A 263 -11.99 -19.19 10.29
CA LEU A 263 -12.07 -19.80 11.62
C LEU A 263 -13.31 -20.72 11.72
N THR A 264 -14.47 -20.27 11.23
CA THR A 264 -15.70 -21.07 11.26
C THR A 264 -15.58 -22.34 10.44
N GLN A 265 -14.98 -22.27 9.25
CA GLN A 265 -14.71 -23.46 8.43
C GLN A 265 -13.72 -24.40 9.14
N ALA A 266 -12.63 -23.87 9.71
CA ALA A 266 -11.66 -24.69 10.43
C ALA A 266 -12.25 -25.39 11.66
N VAL A 267 -13.12 -24.72 12.41
CA VAL A 267 -13.85 -25.28 13.58
C VAL A 267 -14.83 -26.36 13.14
N THR A 268 -15.57 -26.12 12.04
CA THR A 268 -16.56 -27.07 11.51
C THR A 268 -15.90 -28.34 10.96
N GLU A 269 -14.75 -28.20 10.31
CA GLU A 269 -14.01 -29.33 9.72
C GLU A 269 -13.05 -30.01 10.70
N GLY A 270 -12.74 -29.37 11.83
CA GLY A 270 -11.81 -29.88 12.84
C GLY A 270 -10.34 -29.77 12.40
N ARG A 271 -9.98 -28.70 11.67
CA ARG A 271 -8.60 -28.40 11.28
C ARG A 271 -7.82 -27.72 12.42
N TRP A 272 -6.49 -27.79 12.39
CA TRP A 272 -5.65 -27.03 13.31
C TRP A 272 -5.56 -25.57 12.86
N VAL A 273 -5.70 -24.65 13.81
CA VAL A 273 -5.61 -23.21 13.56
C VAL A 273 -4.40 -22.65 14.31
N VAL A 274 -3.52 -21.97 13.57
CA VAL A 274 -2.38 -21.24 14.12
C VAL A 274 -2.62 -19.76 13.96
N ILE A 275 -2.67 -19.05 15.08
CA ILE A 275 -2.74 -17.60 15.14
C ILE A 275 -1.34 -17.06 15.32
N GLU A 276 -0.82 -16.36 14.32
CA GLU A 276 0.46 -15.68 14.45
C GLU A 276 0.28 -14.33 15.17
N ASP A 277 1.20 -14.04 16.10
CA ASP A 277 1.30 -12.75 16.79
C ASP A 277 0.00 -12.26 17.43
N ILE A 278 -0.61 -13.11 18.27
CA ILE A 278 -1.88 -12.81 18.96
C ILE A 278 -1.85 -11.53 19.82
N ASP A 279 -0.66 -11.03 20.17
CA ASP A 279 -0.49 -9.77 20.91
C ASP A 279 -0.88 -8.51 20.12
N ARG A 280 -1.10 -8.63 18.81
CA ARG A 280 -1.61 -7.57 17.92
C ARG A 280 -3.12 -7.64 17.68
N ALA A 281 -3.77 -8.72 18.10
CA ALA A 281 -5.20 -8.87 17.86
C ALA A 281 -6.01 -7.75 18.53
N SER A 282 -7.00 -7.21 17.81
CA SER A 282 -8.00 -6.29 18.36
C SER A 282 -8.80 -6.95 19.50
N MET A 283 -9.38 -6.15 20.40
CA MET A 283 -10.20 -6.69 21.50
C MET A 283 -11.40 -7.49 20.98
N ASP A 284 -11.95 -7.09 19.82
CA ASP A 284 -13.07 -7.76 19.18
C ASP A 284 -12.71 -9.19 18.74
N VAL A 285 -11.55 -9.36 18.11
CA VAL A 285 -11.03 -10.69 17.75
C VAL A 285 -10.76 -11.55 18.97
N LEU A 286 -10.14 -10.99 20.01
CA LEU A 286 -9.88 -11.71 21.26
C LEU A 286 -11.17 -12.14 21.97
N ALA A 287 -12.21 -11.30 21.93
CA ALA A 287 -13.52 -11.63 22.47
C ALA A 287 -14.21 -12.75 21.68
N ALA A 288 -14.07 -12.77 20.35
CA ALA A 288 -14.60 -13.83 19.49
C ALA A 288 -13.90 -15.20 19.73
N LEU A 289 -12.63 -15.19 20.12
CA LEU A 289 -11.87 -16.40 20.46
C LEU A 289 -12.15 -16.93 21.86
N LEU A 290 -12.68 -16.11 22.77
CA LEU A 290 -12.88 -16.49 24.17
C LEU A 290 -13.83 -17.70 24.36
N PRO A 291 -14.99 -17.80 23.67
CA PRO A 291 -15.86 -18.97 23.74
C PRO A 291 -15.16 -20.28 23.31
N LEU A 292 -14.28 -20.20 22.30
CA LEU A 292 -13.49 -21.34 21.86
C LEU A 292 -12.51 -21.80 22.93
N LEU A 293 -11.94 -20.88 23.72
CA LEU A 293 -11.01 -21.20 24.81
C LEU A 293 -11.68 -21.80 26.04
N THR A 294 -12.93 -21.45 26.33
CA THR A 294 -13.65 -21.88 27.54
C THR A 294 -14.50 -23.12 27.31
N THR A 295 -15.24 -23.14 26.19
CA THR A 295 -16.29 -24.13 25.91
C THR A 295 -16.04 -24.98 24.67
N ASN A 296 -14.97 -24.71 23.89
CA ASN A 296 -14.75 -25.29 22.55
C ASN A 296 -15.94 -25.07 21.60
N GLU A 297 -16.66 -23.98 21.79
CA GLU A 297 -17.78 -23.56 20.94
C GLU A 297 -17.45 -22.21 20.31
N LEU A 298 -17.79 -22.05 19.03
CA LEU A 298 -17.71 -20.77 18.33
C LEU A 298 -19.11 -20.18 18.19
N MET A 299 -19.29 -18.95 18.65
CA MET A 299 -20.57 -18.24 18.51
C MET A 299 -20.68 -17.64 17.12
N VAL A 300 -21.58 -18.17 16.29
CA VAL A 300 -21.85 -17.70 14.93
C VAL A 300 -23.33 -17.38 14.79
N ARG A 301 -23.69 -16.12 14.53
CA ARG A 301 -25.09 -15.68 14.33
C ARG A 301 -26.03 -16.05 15.50
N GLY A 302 -25.52 -16.06 16.73
CA GLY A 302 -26.29 -16.46 17.92
C GLY A 302 -26.46 -17.98 18.08
N GLN A 303 -25.86 -18.78 17.21
CA GLN A 303 -25.77 -20.24 17.35
C GLN A 303 -24.35 -20.63 17.79
N ALA A 304 -24.27 -21.52 18.78
CA ALA A 304 -23.01 -22.11 19.21
C ALA A 304 -22.64 -23.28 18.29
N ILE A 305 -21.53 -23.17 17.57
CA ILE A 305 -20.96 -24.25 16.75
C ILE A 305 -19.91 -24.97 17.59
N THR A 306 -20.17 -26.22 17.96
CA THR A 306 -19.21 -27.07 18.67
C THR A 306 -18.06 -27.47 17.76
N ALA A 307 -16.82 -27.32 18.21
CA ALA A 307 -15.65 -27.71 17.43
C ALA A 307 -15.62 -29.20 17.11
N SER A 308 -15.35 -29.54 15.85
CA SER A 308 -15.26 -30.92 15.40
C SER A 308 -14.09 -31.67 16.06
N PRO A 309 -14.20 -33.00 16.28
CA PRO A 309 -13.16 -33.79 16.93
C PRO A 309 -11.81 -33.71 16.19
N GLY A 310 -10.77 -33.24 16.90
CA GLY A 310 -9.42 -33.02 16.36
C GLY A 310 -9.07 -31.56 16.08
N PHE A 311 -10.01 -30.63 16.28
CA PHE A 311 -9.73 -29.20 16.31
C PHE A 311 -8.72 -28.86 17.42
N GLN A 312 -7.73 -28.02 17.11
CA GLN A 312 -6.75 -27.53 18.07
C GLN A 312 -6.40 -26.07 17.74
N LEU A 313 -6.44 -25.23 18.77
CA LEU A 313 -6.05 -23.82 18.67
C LEU A 313 -4.63 -23.61 19.19
N LEU A 314 -3.80 -22.99 18.35
CA LEU A 314 -2.39 -22.70 18.59
C LEU A 314 -2.18 -21.21 18.34
N ALA A 315 -1.41 -20.54 19.20
CA ALA A 315 -1.07 -19.14 19.02
C ALA A 315 0.42 -18.90 19.27
N THR A 316 1.00 -17.92 18.57
CA THR A 316 2.36 -17.44 18.82
C THR A 316 2.33 -16.00 19.32
N SER A 317 3.29 -15.62 20.15
CA SER A 317 3.48 -14.22 20.56
C SER A 317 4.96 -13.86 20.69
N ARG A 318 5.27 -12.59 20.38
CA ARG A 318 6.63 -12.00 20.50
C ARG A 318 6.95 -11.43 21.86
N LYS A 319 5.93 -10.97 22.60
CA LYS A 319 6.12 -10.26 23.87
C LYS A 319 5.90 -11.16 25.08
N SER A 320 6.42 -10.71 26.23
CA SER A 320 6.12 -11.32 27.52
C SER A 320 4.65 -11.11 27.91
N MET A 321 4.10 -11.99 28.74
CA MET A 321 2.67 -12.02 29.14
C MET A 321 2.12 -10.68 29.65
N ALA A 322 2.96 -9.81 30.19
CA ALA A 322 2.58 -8.48 30.67
C ALA A 322 2.13 -7.51 29.56
N ALA A 323 2.45 -7.81 28.30
CA ALA A 323 2.10 -7.00 27.15
C ALA A 323 0.77 -7.42 26.49
N MET A 324 0.13 -8.49 26.96
CA MET A 324 -1.21 -8.85 26.49
C MET A 324 -2.23 -7.79 26.93
N PRO A 325 -3.28 -7.54 26.14
CA PRO A 325 -4.31 -6.57 26.48
C PRO A 325 -4.97 -6.85 27.83
N LYS A 326 -5.15 -5.79 28.64
CA LYS A 326 -5.75 -5.89 29.98
C LYS A 326 -7.18 -6.44 29.86
N GLY A 327 -7.44 -7.60 30.45
CA GLY A 327 -8.76 -8.25 30.46
C GLY A 327 -8.82 -9.61 29.74
N PHE A 328 -7.78 -9.98 28.97
CA PHE A 328 -7.72 -11.30 28.34
C PHE A 328 -7.26 -12.40 29.34
N PRO A 329 -8.03 -13.50 29.54
CA PRO A 329 -7.70 -14.53 30.52
C PRO A 329 -6.56 -15.44 30.02
N THR A 330 -5.32 -15.03 30.31
CA THR A 330 -4.10 -15.78 29.96
C THR A 330 -4.01 -17.15 30.65
N SER A 331 -4.79 -17.39 31.72
CA SER A 331 -4.86 -18.67 32.44
C SER A 331 -5.51 -19.80 31.64
N LEU A 332 -6.27 -19.50 30.60
CA LEU A 332 -6.89 -20.51 29.73
C LEU A 332 -5.89 -21.14 28.74
N TRP A 333 -4.77 -20.45 28.47
CA TRP A 333 -3.74 -20.90 27.56
C TRP A 333 -2.70 -21.76 28.26
N HIS A 334 -2.32 -22.87 27.63
CA HIS A 334 -1.12 -23.60 28.03
C HIS A 334 0.11 -22.90 27.45
N HIS A 335 0.93 -22.32 28.32
CA HIS A 335 2.06 -21.50 27.93
C HIS A 335 3.34 -22.32 27.74
N ILE A 336 3.99 -22.15 26.59
CA ILE A 336 5.29 -22.74 26.29
C ILE A 336 6.25 -21.62 25.90
N HIS A 337 7.29 -21.45 26.71
CA HIS A 337 8.35 -20.50 26.42
C HIS A 337 9.46 -21.15 25.61
N LEU A 338 9.79 -20.57 24.46
CA LEU A 338 10.91 -20.97 23.63
C LEU A 338 12.11 -20.07 23.90
N THR A 339 13.19 -20.71 24.34
CA THR A 339 14.50 -20.09 24.45
C THR A 339 15.17 -20.02 23.07
N PRO A 340 15.94 -18.95 22.79
CA PRO A 340 16.76 -18.90 21.57
C PRO A 340 17.80 -20.04 21.57
N LEU A 341 18.11 -20.56 20.39
CA LEU A 341 19.10 -21.63 20.21
C LEU A 341 20.49 -21.16 20.62
N SER A 342 21.26 -22.02 21.29
CA SER A 342 22.67 -21.76 21.58
C SER A 342 23.53 -21.84 20.32
N MET A 343 24.74 -21.27 20.34
CA MET A 343 25.64 -21.34 19.19
C MET A 343 26.01 -22.79 18.82
N ASP A 344 26.16 -23.66 19.81
CA ASP A 344 26.44 -25.09 19.61
C ASP A 344 25.25 -25.82 18.95
N GLU A 345 24.03 -25.46 19.35
CA GLU A 345 22.81 -26.01 18.71
C GLU A 345 22.66 -25.49 17.28
N ILE A 346 23.00 -24.23 17.03
CA ILE A 346 22.99 -23.66 15.67
C ILE A 346 24.02 -24.38 14.80
N GLN A 347 25.21 -24.70 15.33
CA GLN A 347 26.20 -25.51 14.62
C GLN A 347 25.64 -26.86 14.19
N LEU A 348 24.94 -27.55 15.11
CA LEU A 348 24.30 -28.83 14.82
C LEU A 348 23.26 -28.69 13.69
N VAL A 349 22.40 -27.66 13.75
CA VAL A 349 21.40 -27.37 12.72
C VAL A 349 22.04 -27.14 11.35
N LEU A 350 23.18 -26.45 11.29
CA LEU A 350 23.87 -26.19 10.04
C LEU A 350 24.54 -27.44 9.46
N VAL A 351 25.19 -28.26 10.30
CA VAL A 351 25.87 -29.48 9.88
C VAL A 351 24.88 -30.54 9.40
N GLU A 352 23.78 -30.76 10.13
CA GLU A 352 22.77 -31.74 9.73
C GLU A 352 21.87 -31.24 8.59
N GLY A 353 21.57 -29.93 8.54
CA GLY A 353 20.71 -29.35 7.51
C GLY A 353 21.38 -29.19 6.16
N TYR A 354 22.69 -28.97 6.15
CA TYR A 354 23.49 -28.77 4.94
C TYR A 354 24.68 -29.72 4.93
N PRO A 355 24.46 -31.05 4.71
CA PRO A 355 25.53 -32.06 4.76
C PRO A 355 26.60 -31.87 3.68
N GLN A 356 26.35 -31.01 2.68
CA GLN A 356 27.29 -30.64 1.63
C GLN A 356 28.35 -29.62 2.08
N LEU A 357 28.18 -29.00 3.25
CA LEU A 357 29.13 -28.07 3.85
C LEU A 357 29.99 -28.80 4.88
N SER A 358 31.32 -28.62 4.82
CA SER A 358 32.21 -29.24 5.79
C SER A 358 32.08 -28.58 7.18
N ALA A 359 32.24 -29.36 8.25
CA ALA A 359 32.13 -28.87 9.62
C ALA A 359 33.11 -27.72 9.94
N ALA A 360 34.30 -27.72 9.31
CA ALA A 360 35.28 -26.65 9.44
C ALA A 360 34.77 -25.31 8.85
N VAL A 361 34.14 -25.36 7.66
CA VAL A 361 33.51 -24.17 7.04
C VAL A 361 32.40 -23.64 7.95
N VAL A 362 31.55 -24.51 8.47
CA VAL A 362 30.45 -24.12 9.38
C VAL A 362 30.98 -23.44 10.65
N SER A 363 32.07 -23.94 11.23
CA SER A 363 32.69 -23.30 12.41
C SER A 363 33.18 -21.87 12.14
N GLN A 364 33.79 -21.64 10.98
CA GLN A 364 34.22 -20.30 10.55
C GLN A 364 33.02 -19.39 10.24
N MET A 365 31.95 -19.92 9.63
CA MET A 365 30.70 -19.19 9.42
C MET A 365 30.09 -18.72 10.74
N LEU A 366 30.10 -19.57 11.77
CA LEU A 366 29.60 -19.21 13.10
C LEU A 366 30.42 -18.11 13.75
N GLU A 367 31.75 -18.12 13.59
CA GLU A 367 32.59 -17.05 14.10
C GLU A 367 32.30 -15.72 13.38
N THR A 368 32.09 -15.75 12.06
CA THR A 368 31.66 -14.54 11.34
C THR A 368 30.30 -14.04 11.80
N PHE A 369 29.33 -14.93 12.03
CA PHE A 369 28.03 -14.57 12.57
C PHE A 369 28.15 -13.99 13.98
N ARG A 370 29.05 -14.53 14.82
CA ARG A 370 29.33 -14.01 16.16
C ARG A 370 29.89 -12.59 16.11
N VAL A 371 30.87 -12.31 15.25
CA VAL A 371 31.48 -10.98 15.10
C VAL A 371 30.44 -9.96 14.61
N VAL A 372 29.68 -10.32 13.58
CA VAL A 372 28.59 -9.48 13.06
C VAL A 372 27.46 -9.30 14.10
N SER A 373 27.28 -10.30 14.97
CA SER A 373 26.28 -10.32 16.06
C SER A 373 26.73 -9.69 17.39
N GLN A 374 27.98 -9.23 17.54
CA GLN A 374 28.47 -8.54 18.76
C GLN A 374 28.10 -7.04 18.84
N GLU A 375 27.96 -6.52 20.08
CA GLU A 375 27.63 -5.12 20.36
C GLU A 375 28.71 -4.10 19.96
N SER A 376 29.96 -4.52 19.78
CA SER A 376 31.06 -3.67 19.31
C SER A 376 30.83 -3.06 17.92
N SER A 377 29.95 -3.67 17.11
CA SER A 377 29.58 -3.21 15.76
C SER A 377 28.39 -2.23 15.73
N ARG A 378 28.07 -1.55 16.85
CA ARG A 378 26.91 -0.64 17.00
C ARG A 378 26.75 0.40 15.87
N GLY A 379 27.84 1.01 15.40
CA GLY A 379 27.79 2.00 14.30
C GLY A 379 27.34 1.39 12.97
N ILE A 380 27.93 0.26 12.59
CA ILE A 380 27.61 -0.48 11.35
C ILE A 380 26.17 -1.02 11.39
N ARG A 381 25.70 -1.46 12.56
CA ARG A 381 24.32 -1.92 12.77
C ARG A 381 23.28 -0.82 12.63
N GLN A 382 23.56 0.35 13.19
CA GLN A 382 22.68 1.51 13.02
C GLN A 382 22.58 1.91 11.55
N SER A 383 23.68 1.79 10.80
CA SER A 383 23.70 2.03 9.37
C SER A 383 22.91 0.99 8.57
N TYR A 384 23.00 -0.30 8.93
CA TYR A 384 22.21 -1.38 8.30
C TYR A 384 20.71 -1.26 8.65
N GLY A 385 20.36 -0.86 9.88
CA GLY A 385 18.97 -0.64 10.31
C GLY A 385 18.17 -1.89 10.67
N ARG A 386 18.80 -3.06 10.88
CA ARG A 386 18.17 -4.26 11.47
C ARG A 386 19.19 -5.12 12.25
N GLN A 387 18.67 -6.06 13.05
CA GLN A 387 19.47 -7.11 13.70
C GLN A 387 19.57 -8.35 12.79
N PHE A 388 20.71 -9.05 12.85
CA PHE A 388 20.92 -10.30 12.12
C PHE A 388 20.34 -11.48 12.89
N SER A 389 19.73 -12.41 12.16
CA SER A 389 19.05 -13.58 12.74
C SER A 389 19.58 -14.88 12.15
N LEU A 390 19.20 -16.02 12.74
CA LEU A 390 19.48 -17.35 12.18
C LEU A 390 19.02 -17.47 10.71
N ARG A 391 17.97 -16.75 10.32
CA ARG A 391 17.47 -16.74 8.94
C ARG A 391 18.52 -16.24 7.94
N ASP A 392 19.32 -15.23 8.31
CA ASP A 392 20.37 -14.70 7.44
C ASP A 392 21.49 -15.71 7.24
N MET A 393 21.82 -16.48 8.28
CA MET A 393 22.79 -17.57 8.17
C MET A 393 22.25 -18.73 7.33
N LEU A 394 20.97 -19.09 7.48
CA LEU A 394 20.33 -20.11 6.64
C LEU A 394 20.29 -19.68 5.16
N LYS A 395 20.07 -18.38 4.87
CA LYS A 395 20.19 -17.83 3.51
C LYS A 395 21.60 -18.01 2.96
N TRP A 396 22.62 -17.66 3.75
CA TRP A 396 24.01 -17.84 3.34
C TRP A 396 24.33 -19.31 3.05
N CYS A 397 23.93 -20.25 3.90
CA CYS A 397 24.08 -21.68 3.65
C CYS A 397 23.39 -22.14 2.36
N ARG A 398 22.16 -21.68 2.10
CA ARG A 398 21.43 -21.99 0.87
C ARG A 398 22.17 -21.46 -0.37
N ARG A 399 22.72 -20.25 -0.32
CA ARG A 399 23.55 -19.70 -1.41
C ARG A 399 24.78 -20.54 -1.69
N LEU A 400 25.49 -20.95 -0.65
CA LEU A 400 26.65 -21.82 -0.81
C LEU A 400 26.26 -23.16 -1.46
N GLN A 401 25.15 -23.75 -1.04
CA GLN A 401 24.65 -25.00 -1.62
C GLN A 401 24.30 -24.85 -3.11
N THR A 402 23.56 -23.80 -3.48
CA THR A 402 23.10 -23.61 -4.86
C THR A 402 24.21 -23.17 -5.81
N LEU A 403 25.15 -22.33 -5.34
CA LEU A 403 26.15 -21.68 -6.20
C LEU A 403 27.53 -22.36 -6.21
N LEU A 404 27.94 -22.98 -5.09
CA LEU A 404 29.29 -23.57 -4.94
C LEU A 404 29.29 -25.12 -4.98
N GLY A 405 28.13 -25.77 -4.90
CA GLY A 405 28.02 -27.24 -4.91
C GLY A 405 28.65 -27.91 -3.68
N THR A 406 28.95 -29.22 -3.78
CA THR A 406 29.49 -30.02 -2.66
C THR A 406 30.93 -29.67 -2.31
N ILE A 407 31.19 -29.30 -1.05
CA ILE A 407 32.54 -29.06 -0.51
C ILE A 407 33.00 -30.33 0.20
N GLU A 408 33.85 -31.13 -0.45
CA GLU A 408 34.41 -32.34 0.14
C GLU A 408 35.23 -32.04 1.41
N ALA A 409 35.01 -32.83 2.46
CA ALA A 409 35.57 -32.61 3.79
C ALA A 409 37.09 -32.82 3.92
N GLN A 410 37.77 -33.32 2.87
CA GLN A 410 39.16 -33.79 2.94
C GLN A 410 40.19 -32.86 2.27
N HIS A 411 39.78 -31.75 1.65
CA HIS A 411 40.70 -30.81 0.99
C HIS A 411 40.82 -29.46 1.72
N PHE A 412 42.04 -28.94 1.80
CA PHE A 412 42.30 -27.54 2.18
C PHE A 412 41.51 -26.60 1.25
N LEU A 413 40.78 -25.65 1.82
CA LEU A 413 40.06 -24.63 1.06
C LEU A 413 41.06 -23.80 0.23
N THR A 414 40.96 -23.90 -1.10
CA THR A 414 41.72 -23.06 -2.02
C THR A 414 41.33 -21.58 -1.83
N GLN A 415 42.26 -20.67 -2.14
CA GLN A 415 42.03 -19.23 -1.98
C GLN A 415 40.79 -18.75 -2.76
N GLU A 416 40.61 -19.20 -4.00
CA GLU A 416 39.45 -18.85 -4.85
C GLU A 416 38.10 -19.27 -4.23
N ARG A 417 38.06 -20.44 -3.57
CA ARG A 417 36.85 -20.91 -2.87
C ARG A 417 36.57 -20.07 -1.63
N ARG A 418 37.59 -19.67 -0.87
CA ARG A 418 37.40 -18.76 0.28
C ARG A 418 36.87 -17.41 -0.18
N GLU A 419 37.45 -16.85 -1.24
CA GLU A 419 36.97 -15.61 -1.86
C GLU A 419 35.50 -15.72 -2.29
N SER A 420 35.11 -16.84 -2.90
CA SER A 420 33.73 -17.06 -3.33
C SER A 420 32.74 -17.19 -2.15
N ILE A 421 33.13 -17.89 -1.08
CA ILE A 421 32.33 -18.01 0.15
C ILE A 421 32.14 -16.65 0.82
N VAL A 422 33.22 -15.88 0.96
CA VAL A 422 33.22 -14.53 1.54
C VAL A 422 32.40 -13.57 0.68
N ARG A 423 32.44 -13.72 -0.65
CA ARG A 423 31.63 -12.92 -1.57
C ARG A 423 30.13 -13.10 -1.35
N GLU A 424 29.68 -14.31 -1.05
CA GLU A 424 28.28 -14.53 -0.63
C GLU A 424 27.97 -13.95 0.75
N ALA A 425 28.95 -13.97 1.66
CA ALA A 425 28.79 -13.45 3.02
C ALA A 425 28.54 -11.93 3.02
N TRP A 426 29.36 -11.15 2.31
CA TRP A 426 29.17 -9.70 2.28
C TRP A 426 27.91 -9.27 1.51
N ASP A 427 27.43 -10.08 0.55
CA ASP A 427 26.19 -9.81 -0.17
C ASP A 427 24.97 -9.92 0.77
N VAL A 428 25.05 -10.78 1.79
CA VAL A 428 23.99 -10.92 2.81
C VAL A 428 24.16 -9.91 3.96
N PHE A 429 25.40 -9.75 4.48
CA PHE A 429 25.66 -9.01 5.72
C PHE A 429 26.11 -7.55 5.53
N CYS A 430 26.74 -7.20 4.41
CA CYS A 430 27.35 -5.88 4.22
C CYS A 430 26.57 -4.99 3.24
N MET A 431 25.96 -5.56 2.19
CA MET A 431 25.33 -4.74 1.13
C MET A 431 24.12 -3.91 1.57
N GLY A 432 23.52 -4.19 2.73
CA GLY A 432 22.45 -3.36 3.31
C GLY A 432 22.94 -2.07 4.00
N ILE A 433 24.26 -1.88 4.15
CA ILE A 433 24.85 -0.70 4.81
C ILE A 433 24.75 0.52 3.89
N ARG A 434 24.23 1.64 4.42
CA ARG A 434 23.98 2.87 3.65
C ARG A 434 25.26 3.60 3.23
N ASP A 435 26.25 3.66 4.11
CA ASP A 435 27.52 4.36 3.86
C ASP A 435 28.52 3.43 3.15
N PRO A 436 29.02 3.79 1.94
CA PRO A 436 29.96 2.96 1.20
C PRO A 436 31.29 2.73 1.94
N VAL A 437 31.76 3.69 2.75
CA VAL A 437 33.03 3.54 3.49
C VAL A 437 32.86 2.47 4.58
N GLN A 438 31.81 2.59 5.39
CA GLN A 438 31.47 1.59 6.41
C GLN A 438 31.16 0.22 5.79
N ARG A 439 30.60 0.20 4.56
CA ARG A 439 30.33 -1.04 3.83
C ARG A 439 31.62 -1.78 3.48
N VAL A 440 32.64 -1.06 3.01
CA VAL A 440 33.96 -1.63 2.71
C VAL A 440 34.66 -2.09 3.99
N GLU A 441 34.65 -1.27 5.06
CA GLU A 441 35.22 -1.65 6.36
C GLU A 441 34.59 -2.94 6.92
N ALA A 442 33.26 -3.06 6.85
CA ALA A 442 32.55 -4.26 7.26
C ALA A 442 32.93 -5.49 6.40
N ALA A 443 33.05 -5.31 5.09
CA ALA A 443 33.44 -6.39 4.19
C ALA A 443 34.90 -6.84 4.40
N VAL A 444 35.82 -5.91 4.68
CA VAL A 444 37.21 -6.19 5.04
C VAL A 444 37.28 -6.94 6.37
N ALA A 445 36.48 -6.56 7.36
CA ALA A 445 36.42 -7.28 8.64
C ALA A 445 35.97 -8.74 8.45
N VAL A 446 34.97 -8.99 7.59
CA VAL A 446 34.54 -10.35 7.24
C VAL A 446 35.63 -11.10 6.45
N ALA A 447 36.29 -10.45 5.50
CA ALA A 447 37.35 -11.07 4.69
C ALA A 447 38.57 -11.49 5.52
N ASN A 448 38.96 -10.68 6.52
CA ASN A 448 40.07 -10.98 7.43
C ASN A 448 39.84 -12.28 8.22
N LEU A 449 38.60 -12.57 8.62
CA LEU A 449 38.24 -13.82 9.31
C LEU A 449 38.48 -15.06 8.43
N TRP A 450 38.32 -14.91 7.12
CA TRP A 450 38.53 -15.99 6.14
C TRP A 450 39.94 -15.99 5.51
N GLN A 451 40.84 -15.14 6.01
CA GLN A 451 42.21 -14.96 5.48
C GLN A 451 42.23 -14.52 4.01
N VAL A 452 41.27 -13.71 3.58
CA VAL A 452 41.24 -13.10 2.24
C VAL A 452 41.87 -11.70 2.31
N PRO A 453 42.78 -11.33 1.39
CA PRO A 453 43.41 -10.00 1.40
C PRO A 453 42.39 -8.87 1.20
N SER A 454 42.58 -7.75 1.89
CA SER A 454 41.70 -6.57 1.80
C SER A 454 41.65 -5.96 0.40
N GLU A 455 42.75 -6.01 -0.36
CA GLU A 455 42.84 -5.50 -1.73
C GLU A 455 41.84 -6.17 -2.68
N VAL A 456 41.58 -7.46 -2.49
CA VAL A 456 40.61 -8.22 -3.30
C VAL A 456 39.19 -7.74 -3.04
N VAL A 457 38.88 -7.40 -1.79
CA VAL A 457 37.57 -6.90 -1.37
C VAL A 457 37.30 -5.53 -1.96
N GLU A 458 38.26 -4.61 -1.84
CA GLU A 458 38.16 -3.26 -2.40
C GLU A 458 38.03 -3.29 -3.92
N HIS A 459 38.81 -4.13 -4.60
CA HIS A 459 38.70 -4.31 -6.03
C HIS A 459 37.32 -4.85 -6.42
N GLN A 460 36.78 -5.86 -5.72
CA GLN A 460 35.47 -6.44 -6.04
C GLN A 460 34.31 -5.49 -5.75
N LEU A 461 34.37 -4.74 -4.65
CA LEU A 461 33.30 -3.82 -4.27
C LEU A 461 33.31 -2.51 -5.02
N VAL A 462 34.46 -2.05 -5.55
CA VAL A 462 34.58 -0.72 -6.18
C VAL A 462 34.86 -0.79 -7.69
N ASN A 463 35.80 -1.63 -8.11
CA ASN A 463 36.40 -1.59 -9.45
C ASN A 463 36.00 -2.76 -10.37
N HIS A 464 35.48 -3.85 -9.81
CA HIS A 464 35.16 -5.05 -10.56
C HIS A 464 34.00 -4.82 -11.53
N ARG A 465 34.16 -5.36 -12.74
CA ARG A 465 33.18 -5.26 -13.82
C ARG A 465 32.78 -6.67 -14.27
N PRO A 466 31.64 -7.19 -13.79
CA PRO A 466 31.16 -8.51 -14.15
C PRO A 466 30.91 -8.66 -15.66
N VAL A 467 31.10 -9.87 -16.18
CA VAL A 467 30.76 -10.22 -17.56
C VAL A 467 29.25 -10.43 -17.65
N PHE A 468 28.60 -9.81 -18.64
CA PHE A 468 27.19 -10.05 -18.95
C PHE A 468 27.08 -10.61 -20.36
N THR A 469 26.58 -11.83 -20.49
CA THR A 469 26.28 -12.47 -21.78
C THR A 469 24.87 -13.03 -21.76
N SER A 470 24.06 -12.65 -22.75
CA SER A 470 22.71 -13.15 -22.93
C SER A 470 22.67 -14.11 -24.13
N HIS A 471 22.50 -15.40 -23.88
CA HIS A 471 22.24 -16.41 -24.90
C HIS A 471 20.76 -16.82 -24.89
N HIS A 472 20.28 -17.43 -25.98
CA HIS A 472 18.87 -17.82 -26.10
C HIS A 472 18.38 -18.79 -25.02
N LYS A 473 19.27 -19.56 -24.39
CA LYS A 473 18.96 -20.56 -23.35
C LYS A 473 19.42 -20.17 -21.94
N GLU A 474 20.45 -19.35 -21.83
CA GLU A 474 21.07 -18.99 -20.55
C GLU A 474 21.55 -17.53 -20.58
N VAL A 475 21.36 -16.84 -19.46
CA VAL A 475 21.95 -15.53 -19.20
C VAL A 475 23.02 -15.71 -18.12
N GLN A 476 24.26 -15.37 -18.46
CA GLN A 476 25.36 -15.32 -17.52
C GLN A 476 25.53 -13.87 -17.03
N VAL A 477 25.46 -13.70 -15.72
CA VAL A 477 25.74 -12.44 -15.04
C VAL A 477 26.84 -12.67 -14.03
N GLY A 478 28.08 -12.31 -14.39
CA GLY A 478 29.26 -12.56 -13.58
C GLY A 478 29.41 -14.06 -13.28
N ARG A 479 29.32 -14.42 -12.00
CA ARG A 479 29.42 -15.80 -11.52
C ARG A 479 28.13 -16.63 -11.63
N VAL A 480 26.97 -16.01 -11.90
CA VAL A 480 25.67 -16.69 -11.86
C VAL A 480 25.20 -17.02 -13.28
N HIS A 481 24.71 -18.25 -13.46
CA HIS A 481 24.10 -18.72 -14.70
C HIS A 481 22.61 -18.96 -14.46
N LEU A 482 21.75 -18.29 -15.25
CA LEU A 482 20.29 -18.37 -15.13
C LEU A 482 19.69 -18.89 -16.43
N SER A 483 18.80 -19.87 -16.35
CA SER A 483 18.08 -20.40 -17.53
C SER A 483 16.98 -19.44 -17.99
N THR A 484 16.87 -19.22 -19.30
CA THR A 484 15.83 -18.36 -19.90
C THR A 484 14.55 -19.14 -20.20
N MET A 485 13.42 -18.43 -20.29
CA MET A 485 12.12 -19.03 -20.67
C MET A 485 11.67 -18.73 -22.10
N PHE A 486 12.61 -18.41 -22.99
CA PHE A 486 12.30 -18.18 -24.40
C PHE A 486 11.75 -19.47 -25.05
N THR A 487 10.43 -19.59 -25.12
CA THR A 487 9.75 -20.47 -26.07
C THR A 487 9.81 -19.82 -27.45
N HIS A 488 10.00 -20.62 -28.49
CA HIS A 488 10.32 -20.23 -29.88
C HIS A 488 9.42 -19.16 -30.56
N GLN A 489 8.38 -18.62 -29.90
CA GLN A 489 7.39 -17.73 -30.50
C GLN A 489 7.35 -16.29 -29.95
N SER A 490 8.04 -15.95 -28.86
CA SER A 490 7.93 -14.62 -28.21
C SER A 490 9.06 -13.64 -28.55
N ALA A 491 9.73 -13.80 -29.68
CA ALA A 491 10.89 -12.97 -30.07
C ALA A 491 10.53 -11.56 -30.60
N THR A 492 9.26 -11.18 -30.69
CA THR A 492 8.84 -9.99 -31.47
C THR A 492 8.29 -8.80 -30.69
N THR A 493 8.32 -8.78 -29.35
CA THR A 493 7.84 -7.62 -28.57
C THR A 493 8.87 -7.05 -27.58
N GLY A 494 10.17 -7.24 -27.84
CA GLY A 494 11.21 -6.60 -27.06
C GLY A 494 11.33 -5.12 -27.44
N HIS A 495 10.55 -4.23 -26.81
CA HIS A 495 11.00 -2.85 -26.65
C HIS A 495 12.37 -2.92 -25.95
N GLN A 496 13.46 -2.72 -26.69
CA GLN A 496 14.79 -2.65 -26.11
C GLN A 496 14.81 -1.47 -25.15
N ILE A 497 14.73 -1.76 -23.85
CA ILE A 497 14.88 -0.76 -22.81
C ILE A 497 16.29 -0.18 -22.98
N PRO A 498 16.46 1.13 -23.23
CA PRO A 498 17.78 1.73 -23.41
C PRO A 498 18.51 1.75 -22.07
N PHE A 499 19.23 0.67 -21.77
CA PHE A 499 19.94 0.47 -20.51
C PHE A 499 21.46 0.47 -20.73
N VAL A 500 22.20 1.18 -19.87
CA VAL A 500 23.66 1.28 -19.96
C VAL A 500 24.30 0.34 -18.94
N LEU A 501 25.10 -0.61 -19.41
CA LEU A 501 25.83 -1.54 -18.57
C LEU A 501 27.09 -0.88 -17.97
N THR A 502 26.88 -0.09 -16.91
CA THR A 502 27.96 0.46 -16.08
C THR A 502 28.58 -0.61 -15.18
N GLY A 503 29.81 -0.40 -14.69
CA GLY A 503 30.41 -1.31 -13.71
C GLY A 503 29.60 -1.42 -12.43
N HIS A 504 29.01 -0.31 -11.97
CA HIS A 504 28.05 -0.31 -10.85
C HIS A 504 26.79 -1.14 -11.13
N SER A 505 26.11 -0.90 -12.26
CA SER A 505 24.89 -1.64 -12.62
C SER A 505 25.13 -3.13 -12.81
N LEU A 506 26.29 -3.52 -13.35
CA LEU A 506 26.65 -4.93 -13.54
C LEU A 506 26.88 -5.66 -12.21
N ARG A 507 27.55 -5.01 -11.23
CA ARG A 507 27.72 -5.56 -9.87
C ARG A 507 26.37 -5.78 -9.18
N LEU A 508 25.48 -4.79 -9.25
CA LEU A 508 24.12 -4.94 -8.70
C LEU A 508 23.31 -6.01 -9.43
N MET A 509 23.47 -6.11 -10.75
CA MET A 509 22.80 -7.15 -11.54
C MET A 509 23.28 -8.54 -11.16
N GLU A 510 24.58 -8.72 -10.89
CA GLU A 510 25.14 -9.98 -10.41
C GLU A 510 24.56 -10.37 -9.05
N GLN A 511 24.43 -9.42 -8.13
CA GLN A 511 23.81 -9.66 -6.82
C GLN A 511 22.32 -10.01 -6.94
N LEU A 512 21.59 -9.31 -7.81
CA LEU A 512 20.20 -9.65 -8.12
C LEU A 512 20.10 -11.03 -8.78
N ALA A 513 21.00 -11.36 -9.70
CA ALA A 513 21.05 -12.68 -10.32
C ALA A 513 21.28 -13.78 -9.27
N ALA A 514 22.16 -13.55 -8.28
CA ALA A 514 22.37 -14.50 -7.19
C ALA A 514 21.10 -14.74 -6.36
N THR A 515 20.35 -13.69 -6.04
CA THR A 515 19.06 -13.83 -5.33
C THR A 515 17.99 -14.51 -6.18
N VAL A 516 18.04 -14.33 -7.50
CA VAL A 516 17.20 -15.05 -8.45
C VAL A 516 17.65 -16.51 -8.60
N ALA A 517 18.92 -16.85 -8.42
CA ALA A 517 19.32 -18.25 -8.34
C ALA A 517 18.80 -18.93 -7.07
N THR A 518 18.72 -18.21 -5.94
CA THR A 518 18.41 -18.79 -4.61
C THR A 518 16.96 -18.65 -4.12
N HIS A 519 16.04 -18.15 -4.95
CA HIS A 519 14.63 -17.98 -4.57
C HIS A 519 14.42 -17.06 -3.36
N GLU A 520 15.28 -16.07 -3.20
CA GLU A 520 15.19 -15.09 -2.12
C GLU A 520 14.34 -13.87 -2.53
N PRO A 521 13.42 -13.39 -1.67
CA PRO A 521 12.81 -12.09 -1.87
C PRO A 521 13.83 -10.98 -1.62
N THR A 522 13.87 -9.99 -2.51
CA THR A 522 14.88 -8.92 -2.46
C THR A 522 14.28 -7.55 -2.18
N LEU A 523 15.04 -6.73 -1.47
CA LEU A 523 14.68 -5.36 -1.13
C LEU A 523 15.80 -4.41 -1.55
N LEU A 524 15.53 -3.57 -2.54
CA LEU A 524 16.43 -2.53 -3.02
C LEU A 524 16.15 -1.21 -2.28
N VAL A 525 17.15 -0.71 -1.55
CA VAL A 525 17.07 0.57 -0.83
C VAL A 525 18.01 1.57 -1.46
N GLY A 526 17.54 2.75 -1.84
CA GLY A 526 18.42 3.79 -2.39
C GLY A 526 17.65 5.05 -2.73
N GLU A 527 18.30 6.13 -3.13
CA GLU A 527 17.60 7.35 -3.55
C GLU A 527 16.75 7.13 -4.82
N THR A 528 15.78 8.01 -5.07
CA THR A 528 14.98 7.94 -6.31
C THR A 528 15.83 8.23 -7.54
N GLY A 529 15.74 7.38 -8.56
CA GLY A 529 16.43 7.59 -9.83
C GLY A 529 17.82 6.97 -9.94
N CYS A 530 18.28 6.18 -8.96
CA CYS A 530 19.50 5.38 -9.08
C CYS A 530 19.35 4.11 -9.97
N GLY A 531 18.16 3.88 -10.54
CA GLY A 531 17.92 2.81 -11.52
C GLY A 531 17.43 1.47 -10.93
N LYS A 532 16.90 1.46 -9.70
CA LYS A 532 16.36 0.25 -9.03
C LYS A 532 15.35 -0.50 -9.90
N THR A 533 14.27 0.19 -10.29
CA THR A 533 13.16 -0.35 -11.08
C THR A 533 13.61 -0.77 -12.49
N THR A 534 14.46 0.05 -13.13
CA THR A 534 14.94 -0.23 -14.50
C THR A 534 15.91 -1.42 -14.54
N LEU A 535 16.70 -1.64 -13.49
CA LEU A 535 17.60 -2.79 -13.37
C LEU A 535 16.83 -4.11 -13.33
N ILE A 536 15.75 -4.17 -12.52
CA ILE A 536 14.90 -5.37 -12.42
C ILE A 536 14.15 -5.61 -13.73
N GLN A 537 13.61 -4.55 -14.35
CA GLN A 537 12.94 -4.64 -15.66
C GLN A 537 13.88 -5.20 -16.74
N TYR A 538 15.13 -4.72 -16.78
CA TYR A 538 16.12 -5.20 -17.73
C TYR A 538 16.48 -6.67 -17.48
N LEU A 539 16.70 -7.07 -16.23
CA LEU A 539 17.00 -8.47 -15.87
C LEU A 539 15.82 -9.41 -16.23
N ALA A 540 14.59 -9.01 -15.94
CA ALA A 540 13.39 -9.77 -16.29
C ALA A 540 13.25 -9.93 -17.81
N SER A 541 13.44 -8.84 -18.56
CA SER A 541 13.43 -8.86 -20.03
C SER A 541 14.53 -9.74 -20.61
N ALA A 542 15.73 -9.76 -20.01
CA ALA A 542 16.84 -10.60 -20.45
C ALA A 542 16.55 -12.11 -20.26
N LEU A 543 15.78 -12.47 -19.22
CA LEU A 543 15.39 -13.85 -18.93
C LEU A 543 14.11 -14.31 -19.68
N GLY A 544 13.43 -13.38 -20.36
CA GLY A 544 12.14 -13.63 -21.00
C GLY A 544 10.98 -13.73 -20.02
N GLN A 545 11.14 -13.18 -18.80
CA GLN A 545 10.11 -13.15 -17.76
C GLN A 545 9.26 -11.89 -17.86
N THR A 546 7.97 -12.02 -17.53
CA THR A 546 7.06 -10.88 -17.40
C THR A 546 7.14 -10.32 -15.99
N LEU A 547 7.46 -9.02 -15.88
CA LEU A 547 7.50 -8.29 -14.61
C LEU A 547 6.25 -7.43 -14.46
N VAL A 548 5.52 -7.65 -13.37
CA VAL A 548 4.40 -6.80 -12.92
C VAL A 548 4.93 -5.79 -11.93
N VAL A 549 4.82 -4.49 -12.25
CA VAL A 549 5.26 -3.40 -11.36
C VAL A 549 4.03 -2.80 -10.68
N GLN A 550 3.91 -3.06 -9.38
CA GLN A 550 2.87 -2.48 -8.53
C GLN A 550 3.49 -1.37 -7.68
N ASN A 551 3.06 -0.14 -7.91
CA ASN A 551 3.50 1.02 -7.13
C ASN A 551 2.55 1.21 -5.94
N LEU A 552 3.08 1.20 -4.73
CA LEU A 552 2.29 1.34 -3.50
C LEU A 552 2.20 2.81 -3.09
N ASN A 553 1.06 3.17 -2.52
CA ASN A 553 0.77 4.50 -1.94
C ASN A 553 0.20 4.34 -0.53
N VAL A 554 0.02 5.46 0.18
CA VAL A 554 -0.53 5.45 1.56
C VAL A 554 -1.94 4.84 1.63
N GLN A 555 -2.74 4.95 0.55
CA GLN A 555 -4.10 4.40 0.46
C GLN A 555 -4.14 2.96 -0.04
N SER A 556 -3.00 2.32 -0.32
CA SER A 556 -2.95 0.96 -0.83
C SER A 556 -3.46 0.02 0.23
N ASP A 557 -4.67 -0.47 0.01
CA ASP A 557 -5.30 -1.44 0.88
C ASP A 557 -4.92 -2.86 0.45
N SER A 558 -5.07 -3.79 1.38
CA SER A 558 -4.98 -5.22 1.17
C SER A 558 -5.81 -5.73 -0.01
N ALA A 559 -6.98 -5.14 -0.26
CA ALA A 559 -7.84 -5.47 -1.40
C ALA A 559 -7.21 -5.15 -2.78
N ASP A 560 -6.23 -4.24 -2.85
CA ASP A 560 -5.50 -3.95 -4.10
C ASP A 560 -4.42 -5.00 -4.41
N LEU A 561 -3.82 -5.58 -3.36
CA LEU A 561 -2.78 -6.59 -3.47
C LEU A 561 -3.34 -8.00 -3.63
N LEU A 562 -4.25 -8.40 -2.73
CA LEU A 562 -4.81 -9.75 -2.65
C LEU A 562 -6.07 -9.90 -3.49
N GLY A 563 -6.86 -8.83 -3.59
CA GLY A 563 -8.13 -8.80 -4.30
C GLY A 563 -9.29 -8.51 -3.36
N GLY A 564 -10.39 -8.02 -3.91
CA GLY A 564 -11.56 -7.66 -3.11
C GLY A 564 -12.82 -7.56 -3.96
N TYR A 565 -13.97 -7.50 -3.29
CA TYR A 565 -15.24 -7.24 -3.96
C TYR A 565 -15.31 -5.78 -4.40
N LYS A 566 -15.29 -5.54 -5.71
CA LYS A 566 -15.36 -4.21 -6.30
C LYS A 566 -16.53 -4.11 -7.28
N PRO A 567 -17.10 -2.91 -7.49
CA PRO A 567 -18.04 -2.69 -8.58
C PRO A 567 -17.27 -2.77 -9.90
N VAL A 568 -17.66 -3.68 -10.78
CA VAL A 568 -17.01 -3.97 -12.06
C VAL A 568 -17.99 -3.66 -13.20
N ASP A 569 -17.49 -3.00 -14.24
CA ASP A 569 -18.26 -2.82 -15.49
C ASP A 569 -18.48 -4.19 -16.14
N MET A 570 -19.67 -4.44 -16.69
CA MET A 570 -19.98 -5.71 -17.38
C MET A 570 -18.97 -6.05 -18.48
N TYR A 571 -18.35 -5.04 -19.08
CA TYR A 571 -17.29 -5.24 -20.07
C TYR A 571 -16.07 -5.98 -19.51
N GLN A 572 -15.65 -5.64 -18.29
CA GLN A 572 -14.51 -6.28 -17.63
C GLN A 572 -14.82 -7.72 -17.21
N LEU A 573 -16.07 -8.02 -16.84
CA LEU A 573 -16.54 -9.40 -16.58
C LEU A 573 -16.65 -10.23 -17.87
N ALA A 574 -17.04 -9.61 -18.97
CA ALA A 574 -17.16 -10.27 -20.28
C ALA A 574 -15.80 -10.60 -20.91
N ARG A 575 -14.74 -9.83 -20.62
CA ARG A 575 -13.41 -9.99 -21.22
C ARG A 575 -12.75 -11.35 -20.92
N PRO A 576 -12.61 -11.82 -19.65
CA PRO A 576 -12.04 -13.14 -19.37
C PRO A 576 -12.89 -14.25 -19.98
N LEU A 577 -14.23 -14.16 -19.89
CA LEU A 577 -15.14 -15.08 -20.57
C LEU A 577 -14.90 -15.13 -22.08
N TYR A 578 -14.66 -13.99 -22.72
CA TYR A 578 -14.33 -13.94 -24.14
C TYR A 578 -12.96 -14.59 -24.45
N MET A 579 -11.94 -14.34 -23.64
CA MET A 579 -10.61 -14.92 -23.84
C MET A 579 -10.62 -16.43 -23.62
N ASP A 580 -11.26 -16.90 -22.55
CA ASP A 580 -11.45 -18.32 -22.25
C ASP A 580 -12.25 -18.99 -23.36
N PHE A 581 -13.28 -18.34 -23.88
CA PHE A 581 -14.02 -18.80 -25.04
C PHE A 581 -13.13 -18.95 -26.27
N VAL A 582 -12.32 -17.94 -26.61
CA VAL A 582 -11.42 -17.99 -27.78
C VAL A 582 -10.38 -19.10 -27.63
N ALA A 583 -9.81 -19.27 -26.43
CA ALA A 583 -8.84 -20.33 -26.13
C ALA A 583 -9.49 -21.73 -26.23
N LEU A 584 -10.64 -21.94 -25.60
CA LEU A 584 -11.37 -23.22 -25.62
C LEU A 584 -11.90 -23.54 -27.02
N PHE A 585 -12.42 -22.55 -27.74
CA PHE A 585 -12.91 -22.70 -29.10
C PHE A 585 -11.77 -22.98 -30.09
N GLY A 586 -10.63 -22.30 -29.95
CA GLY A 586 -9.43 -22.56 -30.76
C GLY A 586 -8.80 -23.93 -30.49
N ALA A 587 -8.95 -24.46 -29.27
CA ALA A 587 -8.50 -25.81 -28.92
C ALA A 587 -9.44 -26.93 -29.41
N THR A 588 -10.74 -26.65 -29.59
CA THR A 588 -11.75 -27.64 -30.00
C THR A 588 -12.08 -27.61 -31.49
N PHE A 589 -12.05 -26.43 -32.12
CA PHE A 589 -12.41 -26.24 -33.51
C PHE A 589 -11.26 -25.56 -34.29
N PRO A 590 -10.96 -25.98 -35.52
CA PRO A 590 -9.90 -25.37 -36.32
C PRO A 590 -10.22 -23.90 -36.66
N SER A 591 -9.36 -22.99 -36.19
CA SER A 591 -9.53 -21.53 -36.23
C SER A 591 -9.68 -20.95 -37.65
N SER A 592 -9.10 -21.62 -38.66
CA SER A 592 -9.14 -21.18 -40.06
C SER A 592 -10.52 -21.30 -40.71
N SER A 593 -11.31 -22.31 -40.33
CA SER A 593 -12.65 -22.56 -40.89
C SER A 593 -13.75 -21.71 -40.24
N ASN A 594 -13.55 -21.34 -38.97
CA ASN A 594 -14.55 -20.68 -38.13
C ASN A 594 -14.21 -19.21 -37.83
N ALA A 595 -13.28 -18.61 -38.58
CA ALA A 595 -12.84 -17.23 -38.38
C ALA A 595 -14.00 -16.21 -38.47
N GLY A 596 -14.96 -16.42 -39.37
CA GLY A 596 -16.13 -15.55 -39.50
C GLY A 596 -17.04 -15.55 -38.26
N PHE A 597 -17.17 -16.69 -37.58
CA PHE A 597 -17.96 -16.80 -36.34
C PHE A 597 -17.26 -16.08 -35.17
N LEU A 598 -15.95 -16.24 -35.04
CA LEU A 598 -15.14 -15.51 -34.06
C LEU A 598 -15.21 -13.99 -34.29
N GLN A 599 -15.16 -13.54 -35.54
CA GLN A 599 -15.31 -12.11 -35.88
C GLN A 599 -16.68 -11.53 -35.51
N VAL A 600 -17.77 -12.31 -35.62
CA VAL A 600 -19.11 -11.86 -35.20
C VAL A 600 -19.18 -11.68 -33.68
N ILE A 601 -18.60 -12.60 -32.91
CA ILE A 601 -18.53 -12.49 -31.45
C ILE A 601 -17.60 -11.34 -31.04
N GLN A 602 -16.48 -11.16 -31.72
CA GLN A 602 -15.55 -10.05 -31.49
C GLN A 602 -16.22 -8.69 -31.74
N LYS A 603 -16.92 -8.52 -32.88
CA LYS A 603 -17.70 -7.30 -33.15
C LYS A 603 -18.79 -7.05 -32.11
N ALA A 604 -19.43 -8.11 -31.61
CA ALA A 604 -20.44 -7.98 -30.56
C ALA A 604 -19.83 -7.57 -29.21
N PHE A 605 -18.62 -8.06 -28.91
CA PHE A 605 -17.85 -7.68 -27.71
C PHE A 605 -17.38 -6.22 -27.79
N ASP A 606 -16.81 -5.80 -28.92
CA ASP A 606 -16.34 -4.42 -29.13
C ASP A 606 -17.50 -3.40 -29.11
N ALA A 607 -18.65 -3.78 -29.65
CA ALA A 607 -19.88 -2.98 -29.63
C ALA A 607 -20.62 -3.02 -28.27
N LYS A 608 -20.06 -3.67 -27.24
CA LYS A 608 -20.67 -3.87 -25.91
C LYS A 608 -22.08 -4.50 -25.96
N SER A 609 -22.36 -5.32 -26.97
CA SER A 609 -23.65 -6.01 -27.16
C SER A 609 -23.65 -7.39 -26.52
N PHE A 610 -23.63 -7.43 -25.18
CA PHE A 610 -23.47 -8.66 -24.38
C PHE A 610 -24.58 -9.71 -24.61
N LYS A 611 -25.79 -9.27 -24.97
CA LYS A 611 -26.91 -10.18 -25.31
C LYS A 611 -26.63 -10.98 -26.58
N LYS A 612 -26.05 -10.37 -27.63
CA LYS A 612 -25.68 -11.07 -28.87
C LYS A 612 -24.47 -11.97 -28.65
N MET A 613 -23.50 -11.50 -27.87
CA MET A 613 -22.30 -12.26 -27.50
C MET A 613 -22.65 -13.55 -26.74
N SER A 614 -23.44 -13.45 -25.67
CA SER A 614 -23.82 -14.61 -24.84
C SER A 614 -24.65 -15.65 -25.60
N GLN A 615 -25.54 -15.21 -26.50
CA GLN A 615 -26.27 -16.11 -27.41
C GLN A 615 -25.34 -16.83 -28.40
N GLY A 616 -24.30 -16.15 -28.91
CA GLY A 616 -23.27 -16.75 -29.76
C GLY A 616 -22.48 -17.83 -29.01
N MET A 617 -22.00 -17.52 -27.81
CA MET A 617 -21.25 -18.46 -26.96
C MET A 617 -22.10 -19.68 -26.55
N LEU A 618 -23.37 -19.48 -26.22
CA LEU A 618 -24.31 -20.58 -25.92
C LEU A 618 -24.49 -21.56 -27.09
N LYS A 619 -24.50 -21.04 -28.34
CA LYS A 619 -24.57 -21.89 -29.54
C LYS A 619 -23.29 -22.72 -29.69
N ALA A 620 -22.14 -22.13 -29.42
CA ALA A 620 -20.86 -22.83 -29.47
C ALA A 620 -20.74 -23.93 -28.40
N VAL A 621 -21.22 -23.69 -27.16
CA VAL A 621 -21.30 -24.73 -26.12
C VAL A 621 -22.16 -25.92 -26.59
N LYS A 622 -23.34 -25.65 -27.17
CA LYS A 622 -24.21 -26.69 -27.73
C LYS A 622 -23.56 -27.48 -28.87
N MET A 623 -22.75 -26.80 -29.71
CA MET A 623 -21.98 -27.46 -30.75
C MET A 623 -20.88 -28.35 -30.16
N ALA A 624 -20.16 -27.86 -29.14
CA ALA A 624 -19.11 -28.59 -28.42
C ALA A 624 -19.66 -29.88 -27.75
N ASP A 625 -20.80 -29.78 -27.07
CA ASP A 625 -21.51 -30.93 -26.47
C ASP A 625 -21.97 -31.97 -27.51
N ALA A 626 -22.35 -31.52 -28.70
CA ALA A 626 -22.75 -32.41 -29.79
C ALA A 626 -21.53 -33.14 -30.40
N THR A 627 -20.37 -32.51 -30.44
CA THR A 627 -19.10 -33.11 -30.90
C THR A 627 -18.50 -34.09 -29.88
N THR A 628 -18.51 -33.78 -28.58
CA THR A 628 -18.02 -34.69 -27.53
C THR A 628 -18.87 -35.96 -27.40
N LYS A 629 -20.18 -35.88 -27.66
CA LYS A 629 -21.04 -37.08 -27.74
C LYS A 629 -20.71 -38.01 -28.90
N LYS A 630 -20.06 -37.52 -29.97
CA LYS A 630 -19.67 -38.32 -31.15
C LYS A 630 -18.26 -38.94 -31.05
N GLN A 631 -17.37 -38.42 -30.21
CA GLN A 631 -15.99 -38.90 -30.06
C GLN A 631 -15.77 -39.44 -28.63
N LYS A 632 -16.01 -40.74 -28.41
CA LYS A 632 -15.98 -41.38 -27.07
C LYS A 632 -14.67 -42.10 -26.70
N THR A 633 -13.56 -41.89 -27.42
CA THR A 633 -12.39 -42.81 -27.34
C THR A 633 -11.02 -42.18 -27.00
N SER A 634 -10.92 -40.96 -26.45
CA SER A 634 -9.62 -40.40 -26.02
C SER A 634 -9.64 -39.72 -24.64
N THR A 635 -8.57 -39.89 -23.85
CA THR A 635 -8.38 -39.26 -22.53
C THR A 635 -8.25 -37.74 -22.56
N THR A 636 -7.90 -37.16 -23.72
CA THR A 636 -7.86 -35.71 -23.96
C THR A 636 -9.23 -35.08 -24.15
N THR A 637 -10.26 -35.83 -24.58
CA THR A 637 -11.61 -35.27 -24.77
C THR A 637 -12.39 -35.12 -23.45
N THR A 638 -12.05 -35.89 -22.41
CA THR A 638 -12.67 -35.77 -21.07
C THR A 638 -12.31 -34.47 -20.34
N THR A 639 -11.06 -34.01 -20.42
CA THR A 639 -10.62 -32.75 -19.80
C THR A 639 -11.25 -31.54 -20.49
N THR A 640 -11.33 -31.54 -21.82
CA THR A 640 -11.97 -30.45 -22.58
C THR A 640 -13.48 -30.41 -22.34
N ALA A 641 -14.15 -31.55 -22.15
CA ALA A 641 -15.56 -31.60 -21.79
C ALA A 641 -15.84 -30.98 -20.40
N HIS A 642 -15.01 -31.27 -19.40
CA HIS A 642 -15.11 -30.63 -18.08
C HIS A 642 -14.91 -29.11 -18.15
N GLN A 643 -13.95 -28.65 -18.97
CA GLN A 643 -13.72 -27.22 -19.21
C GLN A 643 -14.92 -26.52 -19.88
N TRP A 644 -15.57 -27.16 -20.86
CA TRP A 644 -16.80 -26.62 -21.46
C TRP A 644 -17.98 -26.59 -20.48
N THR A 645 -18.12 -27.58 -19.59
CA THR A 645 -19.16 -27.55 -18.55
C THR A 645 -18.92 -26.46 -17.52
N ALA A 646 -17.66 -26.21 -17.14
CA ALA A 646 -17.29 -25.09 -16.28
C ALA A 646 -17.60 -23.75 -16.96
N PHE A 647 -17.16 -23.58 -18.21
CA PHE A 647 -17.44 -22.39 -19.01
C PHE A 647 -18.95 -22.14 -19.21
N GLN A 648 -19.74 -23.19 -19.40
CA GLN A 648 -21.20 -23.07 -19.49
C GLN A 648 -21.81 -22.56 -18.17
N SER A 649 -21.30 -23.03 -17.04
CA SER A 649 -21.74 -22.55 -15.73
C SER A 649 -21.43 -21.07 -15.53
N ASP A 650 -20.22 -20.63 -15.91
CA ASP A 650 -19.79 -19.23 -15.81
C ASP A 650 -20.57 -18.33 -16.78
N LEU A 651 -20.79 -18.79 -18.02
CA LEU A 651 -21.61 -18.09 -19.01
C LEU A 651 -23.06 -17.94 -18.52
N SER A 652 -23.62 -18.97 -17.89
CA SER A 652 -24.97 -18.91 -17.33
C SER A 652 -25.08 -17.94 -16.14
N ARG A 653 -24.02 -17.86 -15.32
CA ARG A 653 -23.89 -16.87 -14.24
C ARG A 653 -23.86 -15.46 -14.81
N PHE A 654 -23.04 -15.21 -15.82
CA PHE A 654 -22.95 -13.92 -16.51
C PHE A 654 -24.29 -13.49 -17.13
N ILE A 655 -25.03 -14.40 -17.76
CA ILE A 655 -26.36 -14.08 -18.33
C ILE A 655 -27.35 -13.66 -17.24
N ARG A 656 -27.35 -14.34 -16.08
CA ARG A 656 -28.21 -13.97 -14.94
C ARG A 656 -27.83 -12.60 -14.38
N GLN A 657 -26.54 -12.35 -14.20
CA GLN A 657 -26.03 -11.03 -13.80
C GLN A 657 -26.49 -9.94 -14.79
N HIS A 658 -26.34 -10.17 -16.09
CA HIS A 658 -26.78 -9.22 -17.10
C HIS A 658 -28.28 -8.94 -17.09
N GLN A 659 -29.12 -9.91 -16.71
CA GLN A 659 -30.58 -9.74 -16.72
C GLN A 659 -31.12 -8.99 -15.50
N GLN A 660 -30.45 -9.10 -14.34
CA GLN A 660 -30.93 -8.50 -13.10
C GLN A 660 -30.31 -7.14 -12.80
N VAL A 661 -29.17 -6.81 -13.40
CA VAL A 661 -28.57 -5.49 -13.22
C VAL A 661 -29.28 -4.49 -14.16
N GLU A 662 -30.25 -3.73 -13.62
CA GLU A 662 -30.81 -2.55 -14.32
C GLU A 662 -29.79 -1.38 -14.38
N SER A 663 -28.83 -1.36 -13.44
CA SER A 663 -27.67 -0.47 -13.42
C SER A 663 -26.52 -1.01 -14.32
N SER A 664 -25.42 -0.27 -14.50
CA SER A 664 -24.32 -0.71 -15.38
C SER A 664 -23.25 -1.56 -14.69
N PHE A 665 -23.41 -1.86 -13.40
CA PHE A 665 -22.32 -2.40 -12.57
C PHE A 665 -22.75 -3.68 -11.87
N ALA A 666 -21.87 -4.68 -11.89
CA ALA A 666 -21.99 -5.89 -11.09
C ALA A 666 -20.88 -5.90 -10.03
N PHE A 667 -21.18 -6.42 -8.84
CA PHE A 667 -20.14 -6.64 -7.82
C PHE A 667 -19.51 -8.00 -8.08
N ALA A 668 -18.18 -8.04 -8.16
CA ALA A 668 -17.43 -9.29 -8.31
C ALA A 668 -16.14 -9.21 -7.52
N PHE A 669 -15.67 -10.36 -7.03
CA PHE A 669 -14.35 -10.47 -6.43
C PHE A 669 -13.29 -10.36 -7.53
N VAL A 670 -12.54 -9.27 -7.55
CA VAL A 670 -11.44 -9.07 -8.48
C VAL A 670 -10.15 -9.48 -7.77
N GLU A 671 -9.47 -10.50 -8.30
CA GLU A 671 -8.19 -10.95 -7.77
C GLU A 671 -7.12 -9.86 -7.93
N GLY A 672 -6.36 -9.60 -6.87
CA GLY A 672 -5.29 -8.61 -6.88
C GLY A 672 -4.10 -9.04 -7.75
N GLN A 673 -3.27 -8.08 -8.15
CA GLN A 673 -2.15 -8.33 -9.08
C GLN A 673 -1.14 -9.34 -8.53
N LEU A 674 -0.96 -9.39 -7.21
CA LEU A 674 -0.08 -10.37 -6.56
C LEU A 674 -0.59 -11.79 -6.79
N VAL A 675 -1.88 -12.03 -6.60
CA VAL A 675 -2.51 -13.35 -6.77
C VAL A 675 -2.43 -13.80 -8.22
N GLN A 676 -2.70 -12.91 -9.16
CA GLN A 676 -2.57 -13.18 -10.59
C GLN A 676 -1.11 -13.53 -10.97
N ALA A 677 -0.15 -12.76 -10.49
CA ALA A 677 1.27 -13.01 -10.71
C ALA A 677 1.74 -14.33 -10.08
N MET A 678 1.27 -14.65 -8.87
CA MET A 678 1.56 -15.91 -8.17
C MET A 678 1.06 -17.13 -8.94
N LYS A 679 -0.16 -17.06 -9.51
CA LYS A 679 -0.75 -18.13 -10.34
C LYS A 679 -0.03 -18.30 -11.69
N ALA A 680 0.28 -17.19 -12.35
CA ALA A 680 0.91 -17.19 -13.67
C ALA A 680 2.44 -17.39 -13.65
N GLY A 681 3.07 -17.31 -12.46
CA GLY A 681 4.51 -17.38 -12.29
C GLY A 681 5.28 -16.16 -12.78
N HIS A 682 4.61 -15.01 -12.83
CA HIS A 682 5.22 -13.73 -13.21
C HIS A 682 6.04 -13.15 -12.06
N TRP A 683 7.04 -12.33 -12.37
CA TRP A 683 7.76 -11.60 -11.33
C TRP A 683 6.95 -10.40 -10.87
N ILE A 684 6.98 -10.09 -9.57
CA ILE A 684 6.33 -8.89 -9.04
C ILE A 684 7.36 -7.96 -8.41
N LEU A 685 7.27 -6.67 -8.73
CA LEU A 685 8.00 -5.59 -8.10
C LEU A 685 7.03 -4.70 -7.32
N LEU A 686 7.20 -4.66 -6.01
CA LEU A 686 6.53 -3.73 -5.10
C LEU A 686 7.39 -2.46 -4.97
N ASP A 687 7.04 -1.43 -5.74
CA ASP A 687 7.74 -0.14 -5.70
C ASP A 687 7.17 0.75 -4.59
N GLU A 688 8.03 1.58 -3.99
CA GLU A 688 7.74 2.44 -2.84
C GLU A 688 7.02 1.70 -1.67
N ILE A 689 7.50 0.49 -1.34
CA ILE A 689 6.87 -0.38 -0.32
C ILE A 689 6.71 0.29 1.05
N ASN A 690 7.54 1.28 1.37
CA ASN A 690 7.51 2.02 2.62
C ASN A 690 6.39 3.07 2.74
N LEU A 691 5.61 3.30 1.68
CA LEU A 691 4.42 4.15 1.72
C LEU A 691 3.18 3.40 2.18
N ALA A 692 3.10 2.08 1.94
CA ALA A 692 1.98 1.26 2.38
C ALA A 692 1.91 1.15 3.92
N SER A 693 0.71 0.93 4.44
CA SER A 693 0.52 0.61 5.86
C SER A 693 1.24 -0.69 6.23
N ALA A 694 1.75 -0.78 7.47
CA ALA A 694 2.39 -2.00 7.97
C ALA A 694 1.44 -3.20 7.87
N ASP A 695 0.18 -2.96 8.19
CA ASP A 695 -1.00 -3.81 8.15
C ASP A 695 -1.14 -4.53 6.78
N THR A 696 -1.19 -3.77 5.68
CA THR A 696 -1.27 -4.30 4.32
C THR A 696 -0.05 -5.17 3.98
N LEU A 697 1.14 -4.74 4.41
CA LEU A 697 2.39 -5.43 4.12
C LEU A 697 2.56 -6.71 4.94
N GLU A 698 1.99 -6.80 6.13
CA GLU A 698 2.09 -7.98 6.97
C GLU A 698 1.36 -9.18 6.37
N ARG A 699 0.35 -8.96 5.53
CA ARG A 699 -0.28 -10.04 4.75
C ARG A 699 0.67 -10.68 3.72
N LEU A 700 1.68 -9.93 3.26
CA LEU A 700 2.74 -10.44 2.39
C LEU A 700 3.75 -11.32 3.14
N SER A 701 3.75 -11.28 4.49
CA SER A 701 4.69 -12.05 5.31
C SER A 701 4.69 -13.52 4.95
N SER A 702 3.50 -14.10 4.70
CA SER A 702 3.31 -15.50 4.29
C SER A 702 4.04 -15.79 2.97
N VAL A 703 3.86 -14.95 1.94
CA VAL A 703 4.52 -15.09 0.63
C VAL A 703 6.04 -14.96 0.74
N LEU A 704 6.54 -14.23 1.73
CA LEU A 704 7.98 -13.98 1.93
C LEU A 704 8.70 -15.08 2.74
N GLU A 705 8.01 -16.12 3.23
CA GLU A 705 8.64 -17.16 4.06
C GLU A 705 9.41 -18.24 3.28
N GLY A 706 9.10 -18.50 2.01
CA GLY A 706 9.87 -19.38 1.14
C GLY A 706 9.10 -19.95 -0.05
N GLU A 707 9.71 -20.88 -0.79
CA GLU A 707 9.17 -21.48 -2.03
C GLU A 707 7.87 -22.28 -1.84
N HIS A 708 7.56 -22.69 -0.62
CA HIS A 708 6.38 -23.52 -0.29
C HIS A 708 5.36 -22.81 0.58
N SER A 709 5.58 -21.54 0.93
CA SER A 709 4.61 -20.80 1.72
C SER A 709 3.47 -20.34 0.82
N GLY A 710 2.27 -20.80 1.16
CA GLY A 710 1.05 -20.44 0.44
C GLY A 710 0.41 -19.18 1.04
N LEU A 711 -0.40 -18.52 0.23
CA LEU A 711 -1.21 -17.38 0.64
C LEU A 711 -2.67 -17.83 0.83
N SER A 712 -3.23 -17.62 2.02
CA SER A 712 -4.67 -17.84 2.25
C SER A 712 -5.45 -16.57 1.92
N LEU A 713 -6.47 -16.68 1.07
CA LEU A 713 -7.35 -15.58 0.70
C LEU A 713 -8.55 -15.52 1.66
N THR A 714 -8.30 -15.03 2.87
CA THR A 714 -9.32 -14.89 3.92
C THR A 714 -10.48 -13.98 3.48
N GLU A 715 -10.23 -12.98 2.64
CA GLU A 715 -11.24 -12.04 2.10
C GLU A 715 -12.23 -12.71 1.15
N LYS A 716 -11.80 -13.78 0.46
CA LYS A 716 -12.67 -14.60 -0.37
C LYS A 716 -13.39 -15.67 0.45
N GLY A 717 -13.06 -15.82 1.73
CA GLY A 717 -13.54 -16.92 2.57
C GLY A 717 -12.97 -18.29 2.20
N ASP A 718 -11.90 -18.32 1.39
CA ASP A 718 -11.23 -19.56 1.00
C ASP A 718 -10.21 -19.96 2.08
N VAL A 719 -10.31 -21.20 2.57
CA VAL A 719 -9.36 -21.77 3.54
C VAL A 719 -8.13 -22.36 2.85
N ASP A 720 -8.22 -22.63 1.55
CA ASP A 720 -7.15 -23.28 0.80
C ASP A 720 -5.98 -22.33 0.53
N LEU A 721 -4.77 -22.83 0.79
CA LEU A 721 -3.51 -22.10 0.57
C LEU A 721 -3.17 -22.06 -0.92
N LEU A 722 -3.11 -20.86 -1.49
CA LEU A 722 -2.60 -20.65 -2.84
C LEU A 722 -1.09 -20.88 -2.87
N LYS A 723 -0.65 -21.95 -3.53
CA LYS A 723 0.78 -22.25 -3.70
C LYS A 723 1.37 -21.36 -4.80
N PRO A 724 2.51 -20.68 -4.57
CA PRO A 724 3.19 -19.90 -5.59
C PRO A 724 3.72 -20.81 -6.70
N HIS A 725 3.67 -20.33 -7.94
CA HIS A 725 4.33 -21.01 -9.06
C HIS A 725 5.86 -21.03 -8.86
N PRO A 726 6.61 -22.09 -9.26
CA PRO A 726 8.05 -22.18 -9.04
C PRO A 726 8.88 -21.02 -9.63
N ASN A 727 8.38 -20.39 -10.69
CA ASN A 727 9.03 -19.25 -11.36
C ASN A 727 8.70 -17.88 -10.74
N PHE A 728 7.74 -17.84 -9.81
CA PHE A 728 7.29 -16.60 -9.16
C PHE A 728 8.40 -16.03 -8.28
N ARG A 729 8.66 -14.72 -8.40
CA ARG A 729 9.69 -13.99 -7.63
C ARG A 729 9.16 -12.64 -7.15
N VAL A 730 9.58 -12.27 -5.93
CA VAL A 730 9.19 -11.02 -5.29
C VAL A 730 10.40 -10.10 -5.16
N PHE A 731 10.27 -8.91 -5.74
CA PHE A 731 11.19 -7.80 -5.58
C PHE A 731 10.45 -6.66 -4.89
N ALA A 732 11.14 -5.92 -4.03
CA ALA A 732 10.65 -4.71 -3.40
C ALA A 732 11.67 -3.60 -3.55
N ALA A 733 11.22 -2.37 -3.74
CA ALA A 733 12.06 -1.19 -3.78
C ALA A 733 11.52 -0.13 -2.82
N MET A 734 12.41 0.54 -2.09
CA MET A 734 12.05 1.71 -1.30
C MET A 734 13.15 2.76 -1.31
N ASN A 735 12.75 3.97 -0.94
CA ASN A 735 13.69 5.03 -0.60
C ASN A 735 14.04 4.98 0.89
N PRO A 736 15.27 5.38 1.27
CA PRO A 736 15.63 5.44 2.68
C PRO A 736 14.71 6.40 3.46
N PRO A 737 14.44 6.13 4.76
CA PRO A 737 13.47 6.85 5.59
C PRO A 737 13.97 8.25 6.04
N THR A 738 14.95 8.85 5.36
CA THR A 738 15.44 10.20 5.65
C THR A 738 14.52 11.30 5.10
N ASP A 739 13.60 10.95 4.20
CA ASP A 739 12.64 11.86 3.58
C ASP A 739 11.36 12.03 4.42
N VAL A 740 10.84 13.26 4.49
CA VAL A 740 9.56 13.59 5.13
C VAL A 740 8.43 12.71 4.58
N GLY A 741 7.72 12.02 5.47
CA GLY A 741 6.55 11.18 5.14
C GLY A 741 6.86 9.70 4.90
N LYS A 742 8.13 9.30 4.78
CA LYS A 742 8.51 7.89 4.57
C LYS A 742 8.80 7.19 5.89
N LYS A 743 8.11 6.09 6.17
CA LYS A 743 8.32 5.27 7.37
C LYS A 743 9.38 4.19 7.10
N ASP A 744 10.04 3.69 8.14
CA ASP A 744 10.84 2.46 8.01
C ASP A 744 9.90 1.25 8.01
N LEU A 745 10.31 0.17 7.34
CA LEU A 745 9.53 -1.06 7.31
C LEU A 745 9.56 -1.75 8.69
N PRO A 746 8.48 -2.46 9.07
CA PRO A 746 8.49 -3.29 10.27
C PRO A 746 9.69 -4.26 10.28
N PRO A 747 10.44 -4.38 11.39
CA PRO A 747 11.61 -5.26 11.47
C PRO A 747 11.31 -6.72 11.09
N SER A 748 10.11 -7.20 11.41
CA SER A 748 9.61 -8.54 11.07
C SER A 748 9.58 -8.80 9.56
N LEU A 749 9.12 -7.82 8.78
CA LEU A 749 9.04 -7.90 7.32
C LEU A 749 10.42 -7.68 6.70
N ARG A 750 11.14 -6.68 7.21
CA ARG A 750 12.48 -6.30 6.73
C ARG A 750 13.52 -7.42 6.90
N ASN A 751 13.34 -8.30 7.89
CA ASN A 751 14.17 -9.49 8.09
C ASN A 751 13.93 -10.63 7.09
N ARG A 752 12.78 -10.63 6.41
CA ARG A 752 12.45 -11.67 5.41
C ARG A 752 13.14 -11.38 4.08
N PHE A 753 13.30 -10.11 3.72
CA PHE A 753 14.02 -9.67 2.53
C PHE A 753 15.54 -9.78 2.66
N THR A 754 16.20 -10.02 1.52
CA THR A 754 17.63 -9.77 1.36
C THR A 754 17.80 -8.32 0.89
N GLN A 755 18.46 -7.50 1.71
CA GLN A 755 18.60 -6.06 1.48
C GLN A 755 19.86 -5.72 0.70
N ILE A 756 19.70 -4.94 -0.37
CA ILE A 756 20.80 -4.39 -1.16
C ILE A 756 20.61 -2.88 -1.21
N TYR A 757 21.60 -2.14 -0.72
CA TYR A 757 21.64 -0.70 -0.83
C TYR A 757 22.22 -0.30 -2.19
N VAL A 758 21.50 0.52 -2.94
CA VAL A 758 21.85 1.00 -4.28
C VAL A 758 22.35 2.43 -4.16
N ASP A 759 23.66 2.59 -4.32
CA ASP A 759 24.31 3.90 -4.32
C ASP A 759 24.05 4.67 -5.61
N GLU A 760 24.32 5.97 -5.59
CA GLU A 760 24.38 6.75 -6.82
C GLU A 760 25.68 6.44 -7.60
N CYS A 761 25.60 6.44 -8.93
CA CYS A 761 26.77 6.23 -9.77
C CYS A 761 27.64 7.50 -9.81
N VAL A 762 28.68 7.54 -8.98
CA VAL A 762 29.61 8.69 -8.88
C VAL A 762 30.88 8.50 -9.73
N CYS A 763 31.18 7.27 -10.15
CA CYS A 763 32.43 6.96 -10.86
C CYS A 763 32.52 7.69 -12.21
N PRO A 764 33.56 8.52 -12.46
CA PRO A 764 33.70 9.27 -13.72
C PRO A 764 33.73 8.37 -14.96
N ARG A 765 34.31 7.17 -14.86
CA ARG A 765 34.35 6.19 -15.97
C ARG A 765 32.98 5.60 -16.30
N ASP A 766 32.11 5.42 -15.30
CA ASP A 766 30.75 4.95 -15.55
C ASP A 766 29.88 6.10 -16.09
N LEU A 767 30.10 7.32 -15.61
CA LEU A 767 29.45 8.52 -16.14
C LEU A 767 29.81 8.77 -17.62
N THR A 768 31.09 8.61 -18.02
CA THR A 768 31.46 8.70 -19.45
C THR A 768 30.72 7.66 -20.29
N LEU A 769 30.52 6.44 -19.79
CA LEU A 769 29.78 5.40 -20.50
C LEU A 769 28.30 5.75 -20.66
N ILE A 770 27.66 6.30 -19.62
CA ILE A 770 26.27 6.78 -19.70
C ILE A 770 26.15 7.90 -20.72
N VAL A 771 27.07 8.87 -20.67
CA VAL A 771 27.17 9.97 -21.62
C VAL A 771 27.34 9.43 -23.03
N ASN A 772 28.35 8.60 -23.30
CA ASN A 772 28.64 8.04 -24.62
C ASN A 772 27.48 7.21 -25.19
N HIS A 773 26.79 6.43 -24.35
CA HIS A 773 25.62 5.66 -24.80
C HIS A 773 24.45 6.57 -25.19
N GLN A 774 24.20 7.63 -24.43
CA GLN A 774 23.15 8.61 -24.77
C GLN A 774 23.54 9.51 -25.96
N TRP A 775 24.85 9.70 -26.19
CA TRP A 775 25.44 10.58 -27.21
C TRP A 775 26.26 9.86 -28.29
N LYS A 776 25.77 8.72 -28.81
CA LYS A 776 26.40 8.07 -29.98
C LYS A 776 26.63 9.00 -31.20
N GLU A 777 26.07 10.21 -31.21
CA GLU A 777 26.14 11.20 -32.29
C GLU A 777 26.98 12.47 -31.98
N ILE A 778 27.50 12.69 -30.76
CA ILE A 778 28.25 13.93 -30.41
C ILE A 778 29.54 13.58 -29.66
N ALA A 779 30.69 13.89 -30.27
CA ALA A 779 32.01 13.64 -29.71
C ALA A 779 32.44 14.71 -28.67
N ASN A 780 33.12 14.27 -27.61
CA ASN A 780 33.85 15.06 -26.60
C ASN A 780 33.00 15.97 -25.67
N ALA A 781 32.26 15.37 -24.74
CA ALA A 781 31.68 16.08 -23.60
C ALA A 781 32.70 16.16 -22.44
N PRO A 782 33.03 17.36 -21.91
CA PRO A 782 33.92 17.51 -20.76
C PRO A 782 33.20 17.16 -19.46
N ILE A 783 33.71 16.17 -18.74
CA ILE A 783 33.31 15.87 -17.36
C ILE A 783 34.19 16.74 -16.47
N ALA A 784 33.62 17.82 -15.94
CA ALA A 784 34.28 18.62 -14.92
C ALA A 784 34.13 17.94 -13.55
N ASP A 785 35.18 18.05 -12.73
CA ASP A 785 35.26 17.44 -11.40
C ASP A 785 34.07 17.82 -10.51
N THR A 786 33.41 16.75 -10.04
CA THR A 786 32.65 16.57 -8.79
C THR A 786 32.20 17.82 -8.03
N VAL A 787 30.90 18.11 -8.15
CA VAL A 787 30.07 18.57 -7.03
C VAL A 787 28.89 17.59 -6.96
N GLU A 788 28.44 17.25 -5.75
CA GLU A 788 27.37 16.28 -5.44
C GLU A 788 26.09 16.54 -6.26
N TYR A 789 25.94 15.90 -7.42
CA TYR A 789 24.77 16.08 -8.29
C TYR A 789 24.11 14.76 -8.63
N SER A 790 22.77 14.74 -8.56
CA SER A 790 21.99 13.55 -8.90
C SER A 790 22.15 13.16 -10.38
N LEU A 791 22.36 11.86 -10.63
CA LEU A 791 22.41 11.26 -11.97
C LEU A 791 21.16 11.61 -12.82
N ARG A 792 20.03 11.84 -12.15
CA ARG A 792 18.76 12.24 -12.76
C ARG A 792 18.82 13.63 -13.39
N THR A 793 19.42 14.63 -12.74
CA THR A 793 19.56 15.98 -13.32
C THR A 793 20.47 15.97 -14.55
N LEU A 794 21.56 15.19 -14.48
CA LEU A 794 22.46 14.99 -15.62
C LEU A 794 21.70 14.38 -16.79
N SER A 795 21.15 13.17 -16.63
CA SER A 795 20.42 12.45 -17.69
C SER A 795 19.27 13.27 -18.32
N ARG A 796 18.54 14.06 -17.51
CA ARG A 796 17.53 15.00 -18.02
C ARG A 796 18.14 16.07 -18.91
N SER A 797 19.23 16.71 -18.49
CA SER A 797 19.93 17.72 -19.27
C SER A 797 20.42 17.17 -20.62
N LEU A 798 20.82 15.89 -20.66
CA LEU A 798 21.22 15.22 -21.91
C LEU A 798 20.02 14.97 -22.81
N LEU A 799 18.90 14.47 -22.26
CA LEU A 799 17.67 14.25 -23.04
C LEU A 799 17.08 15.55 -23.58
N MET A 800 17.15 16.64 -22.81
CA MET A 800 16.79 17.98 -23.26
C MET A 800 17.65 18.43 -24.44
N THR A 801 18.96 18.19 -24.37
CA THR A 801 19.88 18.51 -25.46
C THR A 801 19.50 17.75 -26.72
N LYS A 802 19.24 16.44 -26.61
CA LYS A 802 18.77 15.60 -27.73
C LYS A 802 17.48 16.13 -28.35
N THR A 803 16.52 16.53 -27.52
CA THR A 803 15.23 17.07 -27.97
C THR A 803 15.42 18.40 -28.70
N MET A 804 16.29 19.28 -28.20
CA MET A 804 16.60 20.56 -28.85
C MET A 804 17.31 20.35 -30.19
N LEU A 805 18.23 19.38 -30.29
CA LEU A 805 18.90 19.04 -31.55
C LEU A 805 17.92 18.55 -32.61
N GLN A 806 16.98 17.67 -32.22
CA GLN A 806 15.92 17.19 -33.12
C GLN A 806 15.04 18.34 -33.65
N LYS A 807 14.91 19.43 -32.88
CA LYS A 807 14.16 20.63 -33.26
C LYS A 807 14.98 21.64 -34.09
N GLY A 808 16.23 21.32 -34.45
CA GLY A 808 17.06 22.14 -35.33
C GLY A 808 17.90 23.22 -34.65
N TYR A 809 18.09 23.15 -33.32
CA TYR A 809 19.01 24.04 -32.60
C TYR A 809 20.46 23.61 -32.81
N SER A 810 21.40 24.58 -32.79
CA SER A 810 22.84 24.26 -32.87
C SER A 810 23.32 23.51 -31.64
N VAL A 811 24.36 22.67 -31.80
CA VAL A 811 24.89 21.82 -30.72
C VAL A 811 25.33 22.63 -29.50
N GLN A 812 26.10 23.71 -29.72
CA GLN A 812 26.58 24.57 -28.64
C GLN A 812 25.44 25.26 -27.88
N ARG A 813 24.41 25.73 -28.60
CA ARG A 813 23.23 26.34 -27.99
C ARG A 813 22.41 25.31 -27.24
N ALA A 814 22.15 24.15 -27.82
CA ALA A 814 21.40 23.07 -27.19
C ALA A 814 22.03 22.63 -25.86
N LEU A 815 23.37 22.48 -25.82
CA LEU A 815 24.11 22.15 -24.61
C LEU A 815 24.02 23.27 -23.58
N TYR A 816 24.31 24.52 -23.97
CA TYR A 816 24.24 25.66 -23.05
C TYR A 816 22.85 25.80 -22.40
N GLU A 817 21.80 25.73 -23.21
CA GLU A 817 20.42 25.96 -22.76
C GLU A 817 19.94 24.83 -21.84
N SER A 818 20.26 23.58 -22.18
CA SER A 818 19.83 22.39 -21.42
C SER A 818 20.53 22.31 -20.07
N PHE A 819 21.86 22.46 -20.03
CA PHE A 819 22.61 22.45 -18.78
C PHE A 819 22.29 23.65 -17.90
N SER A 820 22.05 24.84 -18.50
CA SER A 820 21.60 25.99 -17.72
C SER A 820 20.22 25.74 -17.08
N MET A 821 19.33 25.01 -17.74
CA MET A 821 18.01 24.70 -17.19
C MET A 821 18.03 23.60 -16.13
N GLY A 822 18.94 22.62 -16.24
CA GLY A 822 19.10 21.57 -15.23
C GLY A 822 19.83 22.05 -13.98
N PHE A 823 20.88 22.85 -14.13
CA PHE A 823 21.82 23.15 -13.03
C PHE A 823 21.73 24.58 -12.49
N ALA A 824 21.23 25.56 -13.25
CA ALA A 824 21.24 26.96 -12.80
C ALA A 824 19.93 27.39 -12.13
N THR A 825 18.80 26.74 -12.43
CA THR A 825 17.47 27.19 -11.97
C THR A 825 17.19 26.88 -10.50
N GLN A 826 17.83 25.84 -9.95
CA GLN A 826 17.73 25.44 -8.54
C GLN A 826 18.62 26.28 -7.60
N LEU A 827 19.58 27.01 -8.15
CA LEU A 827 20.58 27.77 -7.38
C LEU A 827 20.08 29.16 -7.02
N ASP A 828 20.56 29.66 -5.88
CA ASP A 828 20.42 31.07 -5.46
C ASP A 828 21.02 32.03 -6.50
N ALA A 829 20.55 33.28 -6.53
CA ALA A 829 20.92 34.26 -7.56
C ALA A 829 22.45 34.46 -7.72
N SER A 830 23.22 34.48 -6.63
CA SER A 830 24.69 34.62 -6.66
C SER A 830 25.37 33.39 -7.25
N SER A 831 25.00 32.20 -6.79
CA SER A 831 25.50 30.91 -7.26
C SER A 831 25.10 30.63 -8.71
N ARG A 832 23.90 31.05 -9.11
CA ARG A 832 23.40 30.95 -10.48
C ARG A 832 24.28 31.69 -11.47
N VAL A 833 24.73 32.91 -11.14
CA VAL A 833 25.63 33.69 -12.01
C VAL A 833 26.98 32.98 -12.21
N LEU A 834 27.54 32.42 -11.14
CA LEU A 834 28.79 31.66 -11.21
C LEU A 834 28.63 30.39 -12.06
N MET A 835 27.55 29.64 -11.84
CA MET A 835 27.28 28.40 -12.56
C MET A 835 27.05 28.65 -14.05
N VAL A 836 26.25 29.67 -14.41
CA VAL A 836 26.04 30.05 -15.83
C VAL A 836 27.34 30.47 -16.49
N LYS A 837 28.23 31.17 -15.78
CA LYS A 837 29.56 31.53 -16.29
C LYS A 837 30.43 30.30 -16.55
N SER A 838 30.43 29.32 -15.64
CA SER A 838 31.12 28.04 -15.79
C SER A 838 30.56 27.24 -16.97
N ILE A 839 29.24 27.07 -17.06
CA ILE A 839 28.56 26.36 -18.16
C ILE A 839 28.92 27.00 -19.51
N ARG A 840 28.90 28.35 -19.58
CA ARG A 840 29.28 29.07 -20.81
C ARG A 840 30.73 28.81 -21.20
N LYS A 841 31.66 28.86 -20.24
CA LYS A 841 33.09 28.59 -20.49
C LYS A 841 33.31 27.16 -21.01
N THR A 842 32.59 26.18 -20.46
CA THR A 842 32.78 24.76 -20.77
C THR A 842 32.11 24.35 -22.08
N PHE A 843 30.85 24.72 -22.32
CA PHE A 843 30.06 24.21 -23.44
C PHE A 843 29.90 25.19 -24.62
N ALA A 844 30.11 26.48 -24.39
CA ALA A 844 29.83 27.52 -25.38
C ALA A 844 30.87 28.66 -25.38
N PRO A 845 32.18 28.37 -25.52
CA PRO A 845 33.24 29.39 -25.45
C PRO A 845 33.13 30.42 -26.59
N ASN A 846 32.63 30.01 -27.76
CA ASN A 846 32.56 30.85 -28.98
C ASN A 846 31.18 31.50 -29.21
N LEU A 847 30.19 31.23 -28.34
CA LEU A 847 28.81 31.67 -28.56
C LEU A 847 28.64 33.15 -28.19
N LYS A 848 28.27 33.98 -29.17
CA LYS A 848 28.00 35.41 -28.96
C LYS A 848 26.61 35.59 -28.33
N GLN A 849 26.45 36.60 -27.48
CA GLN A 849 25.16 36.90 -26.82
C GLN A 849 24.01 37.06 -27.83
N LYS A 850 24.27 37.68 -28.98
CA LYS A 850 23.30 37.89 -30.07
C LYS A 850 22.75 36.59 -30.68
N GLU A 851 23.52 35.50 -30.68
CA GLU A 851 23.09 34.21 -31.23
C GLU A 851 22.11 33.46 -30.30
N LEU A 852 22.08 33.81 -29.01
CA LEU A 852 21.07 33.33 -28.06
C LEU A 852 19.73 34.03 -28.29
N ASP A 853 19.77 35.30 -28.69
CA ASP A 853 18.58 36.12 -28.90
C ASP A 853 17.93 35.85 -30.28
N HIS A 854 18.72 35.52 -31.30
CA HIS A 854 18.19 35.17 -32.63
C HIS A 854 17.46 33.81 -32.62
N PRO A 855 16.23 33.73 -33.16
CA PRO A 855 15.52 32.46 -33.27
C PRO A 855 16.14 31.56 -34.35
N PRO A 856 16.18 30.22 -34.16
CA PRO A 856 16.56 29.29 -35.22
C PRO A 856 15.53 29.33 -36.38
N PRO A 857 15.86 28.75 -37.55
CA PRO A 857 14.91 28.67 -38.66
C PRO A 857 13.62 27.95 -38.24
N LYS A 858 12.46 28.45 -38.72
CA LYS A 858 11.14 27.89 -38.40
C LYS A 858 11.11 26.39 -38.77
N PRO A 859 10.69 25.49 -37.86
CA PRO A 859 10.59 24.06 -38.17
C PRO A 859 9.62 23.83 -39.33
N ARG A 860 10.06 23.12 -40.38
CA ARG A 860 9.33 22.96 -41.66
C ARG A 860 8.40 21.74 -41.72
N LYS A 861 8.32 20.91 -40.68
CA LYS A 861 7.91 19.49 -40.81
C LYS A 861 6.63 19.01 -40.10
N VAL A 862 5.72 19.87 -39.66
CA VAL A 862 4.43 19.42 -39.09
C VAL A 862 3.32 20.39 -39.50
N ASP A 863 2.12 19.88 -39.76
CA ASP A 863 0.87 20.63 -40.02
C ASP A 863 0.43 21.56 -38.85
N ASP A 864 1.27 21.70 -37.82
CA ASP A 864 1.05 22.54 -36.66
C ASP A 864 1.62 23.95 -36.90
N GLU A 865 0.80 24.97 -36.68
CA GLU A 865 1.25 26.37 -36.67
C GLU A 865 2.17 26.60 -35.45
N PHE A 866 3.33 27.23 -35.69
CA PHE A 866 4.31 27.54 -34.64
C PHE A 866 4.36 29.04 -34.38
N GLU A 867 4.31 29.42 -33.12
CA GLU A 867 4.48 30.79 -32.67
C GLU A 867 5.85 31.00 -32.01
N LEU A 868 6.43 32.18 -32.24
CA LEU A 868 7.70 32.55 -31.65
C LEU A 868 7.48 33.23 -30.30
N ILE A 869 7.98 32.62 -29.22
CA ILE A 869 8.03 33.22 -27.89
C ILE A 869 9.49 33.46 -27.50
N SER A 870 9.83 34.74 -27.31
CA SER A 870 11.21 35.24 -27.12
C SER A 870 12.15 34.79 -28.26
N SER A 871 12.75 33.60 -28.12
CA SER A 871 13.71 33.03 -29.08
C SER A 871 13.43 31.56 -29.40
N TYR A 872 12.23 31.06 -29.07
CA TYR A 872 11.86 29.65 -29.18
C TYR A 872 10.56 29.46 -29.96
N TRP A 873 10.54 28.49 -30.88
CA TRP A 873 9.34 28.11 -31.63
C TRP A 873 8.53 27.09 -30.84
N VAL A 874 7.28 27.43 -30.54
CA VAL A 874 6.36 26.61 -29.75
C VAL A 874 5.10 26.32 -30.58
N PRO A 875 4.59 25.07 -30.60
CA PRO A 875 3.36 24.75 -31.33
C PRO A 875 2.14 25.45 -30.73
N GLN A 876 1.30 26.00 -31.59
CA GLN A 876 0.03 26.63 -31.21
C GLN A 876 -1.00 25.61 -30.71
N GLY A 877 -1.93 26.12 -29.92
CA GLY A 877 -3.00 25.37 -29.30
C GLY A 877 -4.26 25.26 -30.11
N THR A 878 -5.33 24.89 -29.42
CA THR A 878 -6.65 24.66 -30.01
C THR A 878 -7.53 25.91 -30.01
N LEU A 879 -7.19 26.90 -29.18
CA LEU A 879 -7.88 28.18 -29.09
C LEU A 879 -7.15 29.24 -29.91
N GLU A 880 -7.82 30.34 -30.21
CA GLU A 880 -7.20 31.47 -30.88
C GLU A 880 -6.14 32.13 -29.96
N PRO A 881 -4.94 32.43 -30.50
CA PRO A 881 -3.87 33.06 -29.73
C PRO A 881 -4.22 34.50 -29.37
N PHE A 882 -4.04 34.87 -28.11
CA PHE A 882 -4.31 36.23 -27.60
C PHE A 882 -3.12 36.77 -26.82
N ASP A 883 -2.41 37.75 -27.38
CA ASP A 883 -1.28 38.40 -26.72
C ASP A 883 -1.74 39.55 -25.81
N GLN A 884 -1.78 39.26 -24.51
CA GLN A 884 -2.16 40.22 -23.46
C GLN A 884 -1.14 41.37 -23.26
N ALA A 885 0.03 41.30 -23.91
CA ALA A 885 1.03 42.37 -23.87
C ALA A 885 0.76 43.49 -24.88
N ILE A 886 -0.13 43.24 -25.85
CA ILE A 886 -0.65 44.28 -26.75
C ILE A 886 -1.61 45.15 -25.95
N ALA A 887 -1.57 46.46 -26.17
CA ALA A 887 -2.48 47.39 -25.51
C ALA A 887 -3.91 47.13 -25.99
N ASP A 888 -4.85 47.01 -25.05
CA ASP A 888 -6.26 46.86 -25.39
C ASP A 888 -6.71 48.07 -26.24
N PRO A 889 -7.36 47.88 -27.40
CA PRO A 889 -7.71 48.97 -28.31
C PRO A 889 -8.72 49.95 -27.69
N VAL A 890 -9.42 49.56 -26.63
CA VAL A 890 -10.44 50.38 -25.93
C VAL A 890 -9.85 51.15 -24.75
N THR A 891 -8.94 50.54 -23.98
CA THR A 891 -8.44 51.13 -22.73
C THR A 891 -7.01 51.65 -22.85
N ASN A 892 -6.28 51.33 -23.93
CA ASN A 892 -4.84 51.57 -24.11
C ASN A 892 -3.95 51.01 -22.98
N LEU A 893 -4.51 50.15 -22.12
CA LEU A 893 -3.80 49.51 -21.02
C LEU A 893 -3.31 48.13 -21.46
N LYS A 894 -2.11 47.75 -21.01
CA LYS A 894 -1.60 46.40 -21.26
C LYS A 894 -2.08 45.45 -20.16
N LYS A 895 -2.68 44.32 -20.54
CA LYS A 895 -3.09 43.29 -19.58
C LYS A 895 -1.94 42.38 -19.14
N PHE A 896 -0.75 42.50 -19.71
CA PHE A 896 0.49 41.93 -19.20
C PHE A 896 1.68 42.82 -19.56
N VAL A 897 2.61 43.04 -18.63
CA VAL A 897 3.73 43.98 -18.85
C VAL A 897 5.02 43.17 -18.92
N LEU A 898 5.75 43.31 -20.02
CA LEU A 898 7.02 42.64 -20.26
C LEU A 898 8.16 43.49 -19.68
N THR A 899 8.63 43.13 -18.48
CA THR A 899 9.83 43.70 -17.86
C THR A 899 11.05 42.80 -18.10
N PRO A 900 12.29 43.29 -17.92
CA PRO A 900 13.50 42.49 -18.13
C PRO A 900 13.54 41.19 -17.30
N SER A 901 13.14 41.24 -16.02
CA SER A 901 13.08 40.03 -15.17
C SER A 901 11.97 39.07 -15.62
N VAL A 902 10.81 39.59 -16.04
CA VAL A 902 9.71 38.78 -16.57
C VAL A 902 10.11 38.11 -17.89
N GLU A 903 10.83 38.79 -18.76
CA GLU A 903 11.32 38.26 -20.04
C GLU A 903 12.35 37.14 -19.84
N LEU A 904 13.23 37.27 -18.85
CA LEU A 904 14.16 36.19 -18.46
C LEU A 904 13.41 34.95 -17.97
N ASN A 905 12.41 35.13 -17.11
CA ASN A 905 11.55 34.04 -16.65
C ASN A 905 10.72 33.43 -17.78
N LEU A 906 10.23 34.26 -18.70
CA LEU A 906 9.51 33.83 -19.90
C LEU A 906 10.39 32.95 -20.80
N ARG A 907 11.67 33.32 -20.95
CA ARG A 907 12.67 32.51 -21.68
C ARG A 907 12.82 31.12 -21.07
N HIS A 908 12.88 31.00 -19.75
CA HIS A 908 12.97 29.70 -19.07
C HIS A 908 11.69 28.86 -19.22
N VAL A 909 10.51 29.49 -19.08
CA VAL A 909 9.22 28.82 -19.28
C VAL A 909 9.09 28.35 -20.74
N ALA A 910 9.38 29.21 -21.71
CA ALA A 910 9.36 28.87 -23.13
C ALA A 910 10.33 27.73 -23.47
N ARG A 911 11.56 27.75 -22.91
CA ARG A 911 12.51 26.64 -23.05
C ARG A 911 11.94 25.32 -22.55
N SER A 912 11.27 25.35 -21.40
CA SER A 912 10.65 24.17 -20.78
C SER A 912 9.49 23.64 -21.62
N VAL A 913 8.66 24.53 -22.17
CA VAL A 913 7.55 24.20 -23.07
C VAL A 913 8.05 23.59 -24.39
N VAL A 914 9.16 24.08 -24.95
CA VAL A 914 9.78 23.46 -26.14
C VAL A 914 10.19 22.03 -25.85
N ILE A 915 10.72 21.74 -24.66
CA ILE A 915 11.08 20.36 -24.31
C ILE A 915 9.81 19.51 -24.17
N GLY A 916 8.73 20.07 -23.63
CA GLY A 916 7.37 19.48 -23.55
C GLY A 916 7.27 18.23 -22.65
N LYS A 917 8.42 17.64 -22.30
CA LYS A 917 8.50 16.48 -21.44
C LYS A 917 8.29 16.90 -19.98
N TYR A 918 9.22 17.63 -19.40
CA TYR A 918 9.28 17.73 -17.94
C TYR A 918 8.31 18.74 -17.32
N PRO A 919 7.68 18.41 -16.18
CA PRO A 919 6.83 19.34 -15.44
C PRO A 919 7.65 20.45 -14.78
N LEU A 920 7.06 21.64 -14.63
CA LEU A 920 7.74 22.84 -14.14
C LEU A 920 7.17 23.29 -12.79
N LEU A 921 8.02 23.48 -11.78
CA LEU A 921 7.66 23.98 -10.44
C LEU A 921 8.19 25.39 -10.25
N LEU A 922 7.31 26.38 -10.16
CA LEU A 922 7.67 27.78 -9.90
C LEU A 922 7.56 28.07 -8.41
N GLN A 923 8.69 28.41 -7.79
CA GLN A 923 8.78 28.77 -6.38
C GLN A 923 9.18 30.22 -6.24
N GLY A 924 8.53 30.95 -5.33
CA GLY A 924 8.82 32.36 -5.10
C GLY A 924 7.88 32.97 -4.06
N PRO A 925 8.06 34.24 -3.68
CA PRO A 925 7.17 34.89 -2.72
C PRO A 925 5.76 35.08 -3.30
N THR A 926 4.82 35.41 -2.41
CA THR A 926 3.45 35.75 -2.81
C THR A 926 3.45 36.97 -3.73
N SER A 927 2.61 36.95 -4.77
CA SER A 927 2.42 38.07 -5.69
C SER A 927 3.61 38.41 -6.61
N ALA A 928 4.57 37.50 -6.76
CA ALA A 928 5.66 37.60 -7.76
C ALA A 928 5.20 37.33 -9.22
N GLY A 929 3.91 37.07 -9.46
CA GLY A 929 3.38 36.84 -10.81
C GLY A 929 3.54 35.42 -11.36
N LYS A 930 3.87 34.42 -10.52
CA LYS A 930 4.09 33.01 -10.92
C LYS A 930 2.98 32.41 -11.78
N THR A 931 1.74 32.43 -11.28
CA THR A 931 0.56 31.92 -12.01
C THR A 931 0.26 32.77 -13.24
N SER A 932 0.40 34.09 -13.14
CA SER A 932 0.14 35.03 -14.23
C SER A 932 1.09 34.81 -15.42
N LEU A 933 2.35 34.45 -15.17
CA LEU A 933 3.34 34.15 -16.19
C LEU A 933 2.92 32.96 -17.08
N ILE A 934 2.45 31.89 -16.46
CA ILE A 934 2.02 30.68 -17.20
C ILE A 934 0.74 30.95 -17.99
N LEU A 935 -0.24 31.63 -17.36
CA LEU A 935 -1.49 32.01 -18.03
C LEU A 935 -1.24 32.93 -19.22
N TYR A 936 -0.26 33.84 -19.12
CA TYR A 936 0.15 34.69 -20.24
C TYR A 936 0.69 33.85 -21.42
N VAL A 937 1.61 32.92 -21.15
CA VAL A 937 2.17 32.03 -22.18
C VAL A 937 1.08 31.16 -22.83
N ALA A 938 0.17 30.61 -22.02
CA ALA A 938 -0.91 29.77 -22.53
C ALA A 938 -1.88 30.56 -23.43
N ALA A 939 -2.27 31.77 -23.00
CA ALA A 939 -3.15 32.65 -23.78
C ALA A 939 -2.49 33.05 -25.11
N ARG A 940 -1.20 33.40 -25.06
CA ARG A 940 -0.42 33.74 -26.26
C ARG A 940 -0.38 32.58 -27.25
N LEU A 941 -0.20 31.34 -26.79
CA LEU A 941 -0.17 30.16 -27.66
C LEU A 941 -1.55 29.64 -28.09
N GLY A 942 -2.64 30.18 -27.56
CA GLY A 942 -3.97 29.59 -27.76
C GLY A 942 -4.13 28.21 -27.10
N GLN A 943 -3.34 27.90 -26.07
CA GLN A 943 -3.45 26.64 -25.34
C GLN A 943 -4.46 26.77 -24.21
N LYS A 944 -5.40 25.81 -24.10
CA LYS A 944 -6.32 25.78 -22.98
C LYS A 944 -5.56 25.42 -21.71
N CYS A 945 -5.59 26.33 -20.73
CA CYS A 945 -4.93 26.17 -19.45
C CYS A 945 -5.97 26.18 -18.32
N VAL A 946 -5.92 25.18 -17.44
CA VAL A 946 -6.81 25.04 -16.30
C VAL A 946 -6.02 25.13 -15.01
N ARG A 947 -6.52 25.91 -14.04
CA ARG A 947 -5.92 26.06 -12.72
C ARG A 947 -6.70 25.25 -11.69
N ILE A 948 -5.97 24.45 -10.91
CA ILE A 948 -6.47 23.74 -9.73
C ILE A 948 -5.78 24.36 -8.51
N ASN A 949 -6.55 24.86 -7.55
CA ASN A 949 -6.02 25.42 -6.32
C ASN A 949 -6.05 24.36 -5.21
N ASN A 950 -4.90 24.00 -4.67
CA ASN A 950 -4.82 23.02 -3.59
C ASN A 950 -4.99 23.67 -2.21
N HIS A 951 -5.53 22.90 -1.29
CA HIS A 951 -5.74 23.24 0.10
C HIS A 951 -5.53 21.99 0.98
N GLU A 952 -5.59 22.13 2.31
CA GLU A 952 -5.28 21.03 3.23
C GLU A 952 -6.28 19.86 3.14
N HIS A 953 -7.51 20.12 2.68
CA HIS A 953 -8.58 19.13 2.51
C HIS A 953 -8.83 18.76 1.05
N THR A 954 -7.87 19.01 0.15
CA THR A 954 -7.99 18.55 -1.24
C THR A 954 -8.00 17.02 -1.26
N ASP A 955 -9.04 16.44 -1.85
CA ASP A 955 -9.20 14.99 -2.00
C ASP A 955 -8.77 14.49 -3.37
N ILE A 956 -8.35 13.22 -3.45
CA ILE A 956 -7.93 12.57 -4.70
C ILE A 956 -9.05 12.53 -5.76
N GLN A 957 -10.30 12.53 -5.31
CA GLN A 957 -11.48 12.54 -6.18
C GLN A 957 -11.58 13.82 -7.02
N GLU A 958 -11.04 14.95 -6.54
CA GLU A 958 -10.98 16.18 -7.34
C GLU A 958 -10.07 16.02 -8.57
N TYR A 959 -9.06 15.15 -8.48
CA TYR A 959 -8.10 14.88 -9.53
C TYR A 959 -8.58 13.75 -10.45
N LEU A 960 -8.95 12.60 -9.89
CA LEU A 960 -9.26 11.39 -10.67
C LEU A 960 -10.74 11.28 -11.08
N GLY A 961 -11.65 11.85 -10.30
CA GLY A 961 -13.09 11.75 -10.50
C GLY A 961 -13.82 11.09 -9.35
N SER A 962 -15.15 11.07 -9.44
CA SER A 962 -16.02 10.43 -8.46
C SER A 962 -17.26 9.83 -9.15
N TYR A 963 -17.94 8.93 -8.45
CA TYR A 963 -19.23 8.40 -8.91
C TYR A 963 -20.32 9.44 -8.67
N VAL A 964 -20.95 9.89 -9.75
CA VAL A 964 -22.06 10.87 -9.72
C VAL A 964 -23.29 10.24 -10.35
N SER A 965 -24.46 10.49 -9.76
CA SER A 965 -25.73 10.09 -10.37
C SER A 965 -26.03 10.94 -11.60
N ASP A 966 -26.28 10.30 -12.74
CA ASP A 966 -26.76 10.96 -13.95
C ASP A 966 -28.21 11.44 -13.78
N LYS A 967 -28.75 12.16 -14.77
CA LYS A 967 -30.13 12.68 -14.81
C LYS A 967 -31.20 11.61 -14.57
N ASP A 968 -30.89 10.36 -14.93
CA ASP A 968 -31.77 9.19 -14.73
C ASP A 968 -31.56 8.50 -13.36
N GLY A 969 -30.75 9.08 -12.47
CA GLY A 969 -30.43 8.51 -11.16
C GLY A 969 -29.37 7.39 -11.19
N LYS A 970 -28.83 7.08 -12.37
CA LYS A 970 -27.81 6.04 -12.56
C LYS A 970 -26.44 6.54 -12.11
N LEU A 971 -25.80 5.85 -11.18
CA LEU A 971 -24.41 6.13 -10.82
C LEU A 971 -23.54 5.91 -12.06
N THR A 972 -22.75 6.90 -12.45
CA THR A 972 -21.73 6.80 -13.49
C THR A 972 -20.44 7.39 -12.95
N PHE A 973 -19.30 6.75 -13.23
CA PHE A 973 -18.01 7.33 -12.87
C PHE A 973 -17.77 8.54 -13.77
N GLN A 974 -17.88 9.73 -13.18
CA GLN A 974 -17.53 10.95 -13.88
C GLN A 974 -16.03 11.18 -13.66
N GLU A 975 -15.26 10.92 -14.72
CA GLU A 975 -13.81 11.20 -14.71
C GLU A 975 -13.55 12.63 -14.23
N GLY A 976 -12.47 12.79 -13.46
CA GLY A 976 -12.05 14.06 -12.88
C GLY A 976 -12.06 15.14 -13.94
N ARG A 977 -13.01 16.08 -13.81
CA ARG A 977 -13.37 17.05 -14.86
C ARG A 977 -12.19 17.87 -15.36
N VAL A 978 -11.12 17.97 -14.58
CA VAL A 978 -9.96 18.79 -14.93
C VAL A 978 -8.74 17.94 -15.28
N LEU A 979 -8.18 17.15 -14.34
CA LEU A 979 -6.91 16.47 -14.57
C LEU A 979 -7.00 15.36 -15.62
N VAL A 980 -7.95 14.43 -15.48
CA VAL A 980 -8.11 13.31 -16.43
C VAL A 980 -8.44 13.82 -17.84
N GLN A 981 -9.37 14.78 -17.94
CA GLN A 981 -9.72 15.39 -19.22
C GLN A 981 -8.53 16.11 -19.86
N ALA A 982 -7.76 16.87 -19.08
CA ALA A 982 -6.58 17.57 -19.57
C ALA A 982 -5.48 16.61 -20.03
N VAL A 983 -5.27 15.48 -19.34
CA VAL A 983 -4.33 14.42 -19.74
C VAL A 983 -4.74 13.83 -21.10
N ARG A 984 -6.04 13.54 -21.29
CA ARG A 984 -6.58 13.00 -22.57
C ARG A 984 -6.54 14.00 -23.72
N LEU A 985 -6.92 15.26 -23.47
CA LEU A 985 -7.08 16.30 -24.51
C LEU A 985 -5.82 17.14 -24.72
N GLY A 986 -4.79 16.98 -23.89
CA GLY A 986 -3.53 17.72 -23.97
C GLY A 986 -3.61 19.16 -23.49
N TRP A 987 -4.48 19.46 -22.53
CA TRP A 987 -4.55 20.80 -21.92
C TRP A 987 -3.40 21.03 -20.94
N TRP A 988 -3.11 22.31 -20.66
CA TRP A 988 -2.13 22.67 -19.64
C TRP A 988 -2.80 22.75 -18.28
N ILE A 989 -2.12 22.27 -17.25
CA ILE A 989 -2.62 22.32 -15.87
C ILE A 989 -1.68 23.16 -15.01
N ILE A 990 -2.25 24.03 -14.19
CA ILE A 990 -1.55 24.73 -13.10
C ILE A 990 -2.06 24.20 -11.77
N LEU A 991 -1.19 23.53 -11.01
CA LEU A 991 -1.43 23.15 -9.63
C LEU A 991 -0.91 24.27 -8.71
N ASP A 992 -1.83 25.12 -8.23
CA ASP A 992 -1.51 26.22 -7.33
C ASP A 992 -1.46 25.74 -5.88
N GLU A 993 -0.58 26.38 -5.09
CA GLU A 993 -0.30 26.07 -3.69
C GLU A 993 -0.06 24.58 -3.40
N LEU A 994 0.76 23.93 -4.24
CA LEU A 994 1.04 22.48 -4.18
C LEU A 994 1.47 21.99 -2.78
N ASN A 995 2.12 22.83 -1.99
CA ASN A 995 2.59 22.50 -0.64
C ASN A 995 1.52 22.56 0.48
N LEU A 996 0.28 22.92 0.14
CA LEU A 996 -0.85 22.78 1.05
C LEU A 996 -1.57 21.43 0.88
N ALA A 997 -1.43 20.80 -0.29
CA ALA A 997 -2.07 19.52 -0.57
C ALA A 997 -1.60 18.44 0.42
N PRO A 998 -2.49 17.51 0.82
CA PRO A 998 -2.09 16.33 1.58
C PRO A 998 -1.14 15.45 0.75
N SER A 999 -0.25 14.73 1.44
CA SER A 999 0.75 13.87 0.79
C SER A 999 0.12 12.82 -0.14
N GLU A 1000 -1.06 12.32 0.22
CA GLU A 1000 -1.81 11.31 -0.55
C GLU A 1000 -2.15 11.78 -1.97
N VAL A 1001 -2.60 13.03 -2.11
CA VAL A 1001 -2.92 13.63 -3.42
C VAL A 1001 -1.67 13.85 -4.25
N LEU A 1002 -0.56 14.26 -3.62
CA LEU A 1002 0.71 14.45 -4.31
C LEU A 1002 1.28 13.11 -4.82
N GLU A 1003 1.12 12.04 -4.05
CA GLU A 1003 1.59 10.71 -4.43
C GLU A 1003 0.86 10.15 -5.65
N ALA A 1004 -0.44 10.42 -5.79
CA ALA A 1004 -1.22 10.03 -6.97
C ALA A 1004 -0.65 10.59 -8.28
N LEU A 1005 0.03 11.75 -8.23
CA LEU A 1005 0.67 12.37 -9.38
C LEU A 1005 2.02 11.73 -9.74
N ASN A 1006 2.62 10.89 -8.88
CA ASN A 1006 3.97 10.37 -9.08
C ASN A 1006 4.14 9.65 -10.43
N ARG A 1007 3.19 8.79 -10.80
CA ARG A 1007 3.23 8.04 -12.07
C ARG A 1007 3.11 8.94 -13.30
N LEU A 1008 2.39 10.06 -13.17
CA LEU A 1008 2.23 11.05 -14.24
C LEU A 1008 3.51 11.90 -14.40
N LEU A 1009 4.20 12.19 -13.30
CA LEU A 1009 5.41 13.02 -13.25
C LEU A 1009 6.70 12.26 -13.61
N ASP A 1010 6.69 10.93 -13.54
CA ASP A 1010 7.81 10.07 -13.93
C ASP A 1010 7.90 9.85 -15.46
N ASP A 1011 9.00 9.22 -15.90
CA ASP A 1011 9.25 8.98 -17.34
C ASP A 1011 8.21 8.06 -18.00
N ASN A 1012 7.53 7.23 -17.21
CA ASN A 1012 6.43 6.37 -17.69
C ASN A 1012 5.26 7.20 -18.22
N ARG A 1013 5.00 8.38 -17.63
CA ARG A 1013 3.90 9.30 -18.01
C ARG A 1013 2.58 8.56 -18.11
N GLU A 1014 2.11 8.01 -17.01
CA GLU A 1014 0.82 7.32 -17.00
C GLU A 1014 0.04 7.74 -15.76
N LEU A 1015 -1.25 8.04 -15.95
CA LEU A 1015 -2.17 8.23 -14.86
C LEU A 1015 -2.97 6.94 -14.68
N PHE A 1016 -2.83 6.30 -13.53
CA PHE A 1016 -3.63 5.14 -13.16
C PHE A 1016 -4.87 5.61 -12.39
N ILE A 1017 -6.05 5.18 -12.82
CA ILE A 1017 -7.32 5.44 -12.12
C ILE A 1017 -7.71 4.14 -11.40
N PRO A 1018 -7.61 4.06 -10.06
CA PRO A 1018 -7.95 2.85 -9.30
C PRO A 1018 -9.40 2.39 -9.48
N GLU A 1019 -10.33 3.33 -9.60
CA GLU A 1019 -11.78 3.07 -9.67
C GLU A 1019 -12.20 2.39 -10.97
N THR A 1020 -11.58 2.74 -12.09
CA THR A 1020 -11.83 2.13 -13.41
C THR A 1020 -10.81 1.07 -13.78
N GLN A 1021 -9.71 0.97 -13.02
CA GLN A 1021 -8.54 0.12 -13.30
C GLN A 1021 -7.90 0.40 -14.67
N THR A 1022 -8.00 1.63 -15.17
CA THR A 1022 -7.42 2.03 -16.46
C THR A 1022 -6.20 2.91 -16.28
N THR A 1023 -5.15 2.65 -17.06
CA THR A 1023 -4.02 3.56 -17.24
C THR A 1023 -4.26 4.47 -18.44
N ILE A 1024 -3.99 5.77 -18.29
CA ILE A 1024 -4.13 6.78 -19.33
C ILE A 1024 -2.75 7.38 -19.61
N GLN A 1025 -2.35 7.38 -20.87
CA GLN A 1025 -1.16 8.09 -21.33
C GLN A 1025 -1.51 9.54 -21.70
N PRO A 1026 -0.71 10.53 -21.28
CA PRO A 1026 -0.94 11.93 -21.58
C PRO A 1026 -0.70 12.21 -23.06
N HIS A 1027 -1.52 13.09 -23.60
CA HIS A 1027 -1.35 13.63 -24.94
C HIS A 1027 0.02 14.34 -25.08
N PRO A 1028 0.70 14.32 -26.23
CA PRO A 1028 2.02 14.97 -26.42
C PRO A 1028 2.08 16.47 -26.11
N ARG A 1029 0.94 17.17 -26.19
CA ARG A 1029 0.81 18.61 -25.87
C ARG A 1029 0.57 18.90 -24.38
N PHE A 1030 0.29 17.87 -23.58
CA PHE A 1030 0.03 17.99 -22.15
C PHE A 1030 1.26 18.52 -21.42
N MET A 1031 1.07 19.51 -20.55
CA MET A 1031 2.13 20.08 -19.74
C MET A 1031 1.59 20.42 -18.35
N LEU A 1032 2.35 20.05 -17.32
CA LEU A 1032 1.99 20.26 -15.92
C LEU A 1032 2.90 21.31 -15.31
N PHE A 1033 2.27 22.37 -14.82
CA PHE A 1033 2.88 23.44 -14.06
C PHE A 1033 2.43 23.35 -12.61
N ALA A 1034 3.34 23.62 -11.70
CA ALA A 1034 3.04 23.76 -10.29
C ALA A 1034 3.57 25.10 -9.77
N THR A 1035 2.81 25.75 -8.90
CA THR A 1035 3.21 26.99 -8.25
C THR A 1035 3.15 26.81 -6.74
N GLN A 1036 4.21 27.22 -6.05
CA GLN A 1036 4.23 27.19 -4.59
C GLN A 1036 5.01 28.36 -4.02
N ASN A 1037 4.82 28.58 -2.73
CA ASN A 1037 5.59 29.56 -1.98
C ASN A 1037 6.60 28.82 -1.08
N PRO A 1038 7.78 29.41 -0.81
CA PRO A 1038 8.79 28.76 0.03
C PRO A 1038 8.26 28.48 1.45
N PRO A 1039 8.60 27.32 2.04
CA PRO A 1039 8.23 26.98 3.42
C PRO A 1039 8.96 27.88 4.44
N GLY A 1040 8.39 28.04 5.64
CA GLY A 1040 8.97 28.82 6.74
C GLY A 1040 8.59 30.31 6.78
N LEU A 1041 8.49 30.99 5.62
CA LEU A 1041 8.06 32.40 5.55
C LEU A 1041 6.55 32.61 5.77
N TYR A 1042 5.76 31.54 5.64
CA TYR A 1042 4.31 31.55 5.69
C TYR A 1042 3.81 30.31 6.42
N GLY A 1043 2.85 30.47 7.33
CA GLY A 1043 2.28 29.37 8.12
C GLY A 1043 1.49 28.37 7.27
N GLY A 1044 1.39 27.12 7.74
CA GLY A 1044 0.60 26.04 7.12
C GLY A 1044 1.24 25.35 5.90
N ARG A 1045 2.37 25.86 5.40
CA ARG A 1045 3.04 25.32 4.20
C ARG A 1045 4.01 24.19 4.54
N LYS A 1046 3.73 22.99 4.02
CA LYS A 1046 4.53 21.79 4.23
C LYS A 1046 5.79 21.82 3.33
N VAL A 1047 6.87 21.19 3.78
CA VAL A 1047 8.06 20.99 2.95
C VAL A 1047 7.80 19.79 2.05
N LEU A 1048 7.88 19.97 0.73
CA LEU A 1048 7.78 18.85 -0.21
C LEU A 1048 8.97 17.89 -0.06
N SER A 1049 8.72 16.59 -0.18
CA SER A 1049 9.77 15.57 -0.15
C SER A 1049 10.79 15.82 -1.26
N ARG A 1050 12.08 15.51 -1.01
CA ARG A 1050 13.16 15.72 -1.98
C ARG A 1050 12.91 14.90 -3.26
N ALA A 1051 12.48 13.65 -3.10
CA ALA A 1051 12.09 12.78 -4.21
C ALA A 1051 11.02 13.39 -5.12
N PHE A 1052 9.95 13.95 -4.54
CA PHE A 1052 8.88 14.57 -5.31
C PHE A 1052 9.34 15.84 -6.03
N ARG A 1053 10.11 16.70 -5.34
CA ARG A 1053 10.74 17.89 -5.92
C ARG A 1053 11.66 17.57 -7.09
N ASN A 1054 12.49 16.52 -6.96
CA ASN A 1054 13.38 16.04 -8.01
C ASN A 1054 12.63 15.56 -9.27
N ARG A 1055 11.30 15.41 -9.25
CA ARG A 1055 10.51 15.12 -10.46
C ARG A 1055 10.24 16.37 -11.31
N PHE A 1056 10.26 17.55 -10.72
CA PHE A 1056 10.06 18.82 -11.41
C PHE A 1056 11.39 19.45 -11.86
N ILE A 1057 11.30 20.34 -12.85
CA ILE A 1057 12.30 21.39 -13.04
C ILE A 1057 11.87 22.54 -12.13
N GLU A 1058 12.69 22.88 -11.15
CA GLU A 1058 12.39 24.00 -10.25
C GLU A 1058 12.87 25.31 -10.87
N LEU A 1059 12.02 26.32 -10.85
CA LEU A 1059 12.32 27.67 -11.27
C LEU A 1059 12.02 28.63 -10.13
N GLN A 1060 13.06 29.30 -9.63
CA GLN A 1060 12.90 30.35 -8.64
C GLN A 1060 12.48 31.66 -9.33
N VAL A 1061 11.30 32.17 -8.95
CA VAL A 1061 10.82 33.49 -9.35
C VAL A 1061 11.08 34.46 -8.21
N ASP A 1062 12.06 35.33 -8.41
CA ASP A 1062 12.46 36.35 -7.46
C ASP A 1062 11.40 37.48 -7.36
N GLU A 1063 11.51 38.31 -6.32
CA GLU A 1063 10.66 39.49 -6.17
C GLU A 1063 10.98 40.53 -7.26
N VAL A 1064 9.94 41.20 -7.77
CA VAL A 1064 10.10 42.16 -8.86
C VAL A 1064 10.89 43.39 -8.37
N PRO A 1065 11.99 43.78 -9.05
CA PRO A 1065 12.76 44.96 -8.67
C PRO A 1065 11.89 46.24 -8.67
N PRO A 1066 12.18 47.23 -7.81
CA PRO A 1066 11.33 48.43 -7.67
C PRO A 1066 11.23 49.26 -8.96
N LYS A 1067 12.29 49.31 -9.77
CA LYS A 1067 12.26 49.98 -11.09
C LYS A 1067 11.30 49.29 -12.06
N GLU A 1068 11.31 47.96 -12.08
CA GLU A 1068 10.41 47.18 -12.92
C GLU A 1068 8.96 47.27 -12.40
N LEU A 1069 8.77 47.28 -11.07
CA LEU A 1069 7.48 47.48 -10.46
C LEU A 1069 6.88 48.85 -10.84
N GLN A 1070 7.71 49.90 -10.93
CA GLN A 1070 7.28 51.22 -11.41
C GLN A 1070 6.75 51.16 -12.85
N GLN A 1071 7.46 50.46 -13.73
CA GLN A 1071 7.02 50.25 -15.11
C GLN A 1071 5.69 49.49 -15.17
N ILE A 1072 5.55 48.43 -14.36
CA ILE A 1072 4.30 47.65 -14.28
C ILE A 1072 3.14 48.54 -13.82
N LEU A 1073 3.33 49.36 -12.78
CA LEU A 1073 2.29 50.27 -12.31
C LEU A 1073 1.88 51.25 -13.40
N GLN A 1074 2.85 51.89 -14.07
CA GLN A 1074 2.59 52.86 -15.13
C GLN A 1074 1.76 52.25 -16.27
N GLU A 1075 2.16 51.09 -16.80
CA GLU A 1075 1.50 50.46 -17.94
C GLU A 1075 0.14 49.82 -17.59
N ARG A 1076 -0.08 49.48 -16.31
CA ARG A 1076 -1.33 48.87 -15.82
C ARG A 1076 -2.40 49.85 -15.34
N SER A 1077 -1.97 50.96 -14.74
CA SER A 1077 -2.87 51.91 -14.06
C SER A 1077 -2.98 53.27 -14.76
N ALA A 1078 -2.18 53.50 -15.81
CA ALA A 1078 -2.03 54.79 -16.49
C ALA A 1078 -1.63 55.96 -15.56
N LEU A 1079 -1.05 55.67 -14.39
CA LEU A 1079 -0.57 56.69 -13.46
C LEU A 1079 0.75 57.33 -13.93
N PRO A 1080 0.95 58.64 -13.68
CA PRO A 1080 2.23 59.30 -13.91
C PRO A 1080 3.39 58.65 -13.13
N PRO A 1081 4.62 58.65 -13.69
CA PRO A 1081 5.78 57.98 -13.09
C PRO A 1081 6.16 58.52 -11.71
N SER A 1082 5.88 59.80 -11.44
CA SER A 1082 6.10 60.44 -10.13
C SER A 1082 5.24 59.80 -9.04
N TYR A 1083 3.95 59.58 -9.30
CA TYR A 1083 3.06 58.89 -8.36
C TYR A 1083 3.44 57.42 -8.19
N CYS A 1084 3.79 56.71 -9.27
CA CYS A 1084 4.27 55.33 -9.16
C CYS A 1084 5.52 55.20 -8.26
N SER A 1085 6.48 56.12 -8.41
CA SER A 1085 7.69 56.14 -7.56
C SER A 1085 7.37 56.43 -6.09
N LEU A 1086 6.38 57.31 -5.82
CA LEU A 1086 5.91 57.64 -4.48
C LEU A 1086 5.30 56.41 -3.80
N LEU A 1087 4.39 55.70 -4.48
CA LEU A 1087 3.75 54.49 -3.98
C LEU A 1087 4.77 53.40 -3.61
N ILE A 1088 5.79 53.20 -4.46
CA ILE A 1088 6.86 52.22 -4.21
C ILE A 1088 7.74 52.64 -3.04
N THR A 1089 8.04 53.94 -2.90
CA THR A 1089 8.83 54.44 -1.77
C THR A 1089 8.10 54.21 -0.44
N ILE A 1090 6.79 54.48 -0.41
CA ILE A 1090 5.94 54.19 0.75
C ILE A 1090 5.95 52.69 1.07
N MET A 1091 5.82 51.83 0.05
CA MET A 1091 5.87 50.38 0.22
C MET A 1091 7.19 49.92 0.86
N LEU A 1092 8.33 50.40 0.36
CA LEU A 1092 9.66 50.03 0.85
C LEU A 1092 9.89 50.52 2.28
N ASP A 1093 9.42 51.72 2.64
CA ASP A 1093 9.56 52.25 4.01
C ASP A 1093 8.69 51.45 5.00
N LEU A 1094 7.45 51.11 4.63
CA LEU A 1094 6.58 50.24 5.44
C LEU A 1094 7.18 48.84 5.63
N GLN A 1095 7.73 48.24 4.58
CA GLN A 1095 8.41 46.95 4.67
C GLN A 1095 9.66 47.01 5.56
N ARG A 1096 10.43 48.11 5.52
CA ARG A 1096 11.61 48.32 6.35
C ARG A 1096 11.27 48.44 7.83
N ILE A 1097 10.27 49.26 8.17
CA ILE A 1097 9.80 49.43 9.56
C ILE A 1097 9.35 48.08 10.13
N ARG A 1098 8.69 47.26 9.31
CA ARG A 1098 8.25 45.92 9.73
C ARG A 1098 9.40 44.95 10.00
N ALA A 1099 10.47 45.02 9.21
CA ALA A 1099 11.64 44.17 9.42
C ALA A 1099 12.33 44.44 10.77
N GLN A 1100 12.14 45.64 11.34
CA GLN A 1100 12.69 46.05 12.63
C GLN A 1100 11.77 45.68 13.80
N SER A 1101 10.46 45.63 13.60
CA SER A 1101 9.47 45.23 14.61
C SER A 1101 9.19 43.72 14.56
N SER A 1102 9.65 42.94 15.54
CA SER A 1102 9.43 41.48 15.63
C SER A 1102 7.96 41.03 15.81
N VAL A 1103 7.00 41.96 15.75
CA VAL A 1103 5.60 41.79 16.21
C VAL A 1103 4.69 41.10 15.19
N PHE A 1104 5.13 40.89 13.94
CA PHE A 1104 4.34 40.21 12.89
C PHE A 1104 5.12 39.09 12.17
N ALA A 1105 4.64 37.85 12.25
CA ALA A 1105 5.18 36.74 11.46
C ALA A 1105 4.85 36.90 9.95
N GLY A 1106 5.88 37.09 9.11
CA GLY A 1106 5.82 37.16 7.63
C GLY A 1106 6.46 38.43 7.08
N LYS A 1107 6.89 38.52 5.81
CA LYS A 1107 7.50 39.74 5.22
C LYS A 1107 6.50 40.74 4.57
N ALA A 1108 5.24 40.34 4.34
CA ALA A 1108 4.26 41.09 3.52
C ALA A 1108 3.04 41.70 4.25
N GLY A 1109 3.07 41.80 5.58
CA GLY A 1109 1.92 42.13 6.42
C GLY A 1109 1.44 43.59 6.44
N PHE A 1110 2.22 44.56 5.95
CA PHE A 1110 1.70 45.95 5.78
C PHE A 1110 1.17 46.21 4.37
N ILE A 1111 1.84 45.69 3.34
CA ILE A 1111 1.48 45.94 1.94
C ILE A 1111 2.03 44.84 1.03
N THR A 1112 1.21 44.33 0.12
CA THR A 1112 1.61 43.42 -0.96
C THR A 1112 1.64 44.15 -2.31
N THR A 1113 2.32 43.59 -3.31
CA THR A 1113 2.29 44.15 -4.69
C THR A 1113 0.88 44.14 -5.31
N ARG A 1114 0.01 43.22 -4.88
CA ARG A 1114 -1.42 43.22 -5.25
C ARG A 1114 -2.17 44.42 -4.67
N ASP A 1115 -1.86 44.78 -3.43
CA ASP A 1115 -2.44 45.96 -2.79
C ASP A 1115 -1.93 47.24 -3.45
N LEU A 1116 -0.65 47.28 -3.82
CA LEU A 1116 -0.07 48.38 -4.59
C LEU A 1116 -0.77 48.56 -5.95
N LEU A 1117 -1.08 47.46 -6.65
CA LEU A 1117 -1.84 47.49 -7.89
C LEU A 1117 -3.28 47.98 -7.69
N ARG A 1118 -3.97 47.53 -6.61
CA ARG A 1118 -5.31 48.04 -6.26
C ARG A 1118 -5.27 49.53 -5.97
N TRP A 1119 -4.31 49.97 -5.16
CA TRP A 1119 -4.11 51.39 -4.83
C TRP A 1119 -3.89 52.23 -6.09
N ALA A 1120 -3.09 51.73 -7.03
CA ALA A 1120 -2.86 52.37 -8.31
C ALA A 1120 -4.10 52.40 -9.22
N GLN A 1121 -4.88 51.31 -9.25
CA GLN A 1121 -6.13 51.19 -10.03
C GLN A 1121 -7.23 52.14 -9.56
N ARG A 1122 -7.17 52.64 -8.31
CA ARG A 1122 -8.08 53.69 -7.83
C ARG A 1122 -7.83 55.07 -8.45
N GLN A 1123 -6.75 55.22 -9.23
CA GLN A 1123 -6.39 56.44 -9.99
C GLN A 1123 -6.46 57.74 -9.17
N PRO A 1124 -5.71 57.87 -8.07
CA PRO A 1124 -5.73 59.08 -7.26
C PRO A 1124 -5.19 60.29 -8.05
N THR A 1125 -5.99 61.36 -8.12
CA THR A 1125 -5.67 62.56 -8.92
C THR A 1125 -4.76 63.57 -8.21
N THR A 1126 -4.68 63.54 -6.88
CA THR A 1126 -3.88 64.47 -6.05
C THR A 1126 -3.09 63.70 -4.99
N LYS A 1127 -1.97 64.26 -4.51
CA LYS A 1127 -1.16 63.65 -3.42
C LYS A 1127 -1.98 63.41 -2.14
N GLN A 1128 -2.94 64.29 -1.87
CA GLN A 1128 -3.88 64.14 -0.76
C GLN A 1128 -4.79 62.93 -0.95
N LYS A 1129 -5.38 62.76 -2.14
CA LYS A 1129 -6.16 61.55 -2.46
C LYS A 1129 -5.31 60.28 -2.47
N VAL A 1130 -4.03 60.36 -2.85
CA VAL A 1130 -3.09 59.23 -2.73
C VAL A 1130 -2.98 58.80 -1.26
N ALA A 1131 -2.75 59.74 -0.34
CA ALA A 1131 -2.64 59.47 1.08
C ALA A 1131 -3.94 58.91 1.68
N GLU A 1132 -5.09 59.51 1.34
CA GLU A 1132 -6.42 59.06 1.77
C GLU A 1132 -6.73 57.64 1.30
N GLU A 1133 -6.63 57.37 -0.01
CA GLU A 1133 -6.88 56.03 -0.56
C GLU A 1133 -5.90 54.99 -0.02
N GLY A 1134 -4.65 55.37 0.21
CA GLY A 1134 -3.64 54.52 0.82
C GLY A 1134 -3.99 54.17 2.26
N TYR A 1135 -4.47 55.14 3.04
CA TYR A 1135 -4.93 54.91 4.40
C TYR A 1135 -6.13 53.95 4.43
N PHE A 1136 -7.13 54.19 3.60
CA PHE A 1136 -8.32 53.32 3.53
C PHE A 1136 -8.00 51.90 3.08
N LEU A 1137 -6.99 51.71 2.23
CA LEU A 1137 -6.60 50.37 1.78
C LEU A 1137 -5.68 49.65 2.79
N LEU A 1138 -4.74 50.36 3.42
CA LEU A 1138 -3.67 49.74 4.21
C LEU A 1138 -3.94 49.80 5.72
N ALA A 1139 -4.32 50.96 6.26
CA ALA A 1139 -4.49 51.14 7.70
C ALA A 1139 -5.74 50.42 8.22
N GLU A 1140 -6.84 50.48 7.47
CA GLU A 1140 -8.12 49.87 7.86
C GLU A 1140 -8.12 48.33 7.94
N ARG A 1141 -7.09 47.68 7.38
CA ARG A 1141 -6.89 46.23 7.49
C ARG A 1141 -6.21 45.83 8.80
N LEU A 1142 -5.55 46.78 9.47
CA LEU A 1142 -4.78 46.52 10.68
C LEU A 1142 -5.69 46.52 11.90
N ARG A 1143 -5.48 45.55 12.81
CA ARG A 1143 -6.32 45.38 14.00
C ARG A 1143 -5.95 46.36 15.12
N LYS A 1144 -4.66 46.69 15.26
CA LYS A 1144 -4.16 47.58 16.31
C LYS A 1144 -4.11 49.01 15.82
N ASP A 1145 -4.56 49.93 16.66
CA ASP A 1145 -4.55 51.35 16.31
C ASP A 1145 -3.12 51.94 16.30
N GLU A 1146 -2.19 51.36 17.07
CA GLU A 1146 -0.76 51.69 17.00
C GLU A 1146 -0.19 51.50 15.58
N ASP A 1147 -0.50 50.37 14.94
CA ASP A 1147 -0.01 50.07 13.59
C ASP A 1147 -0.67 50.98 12.54
N LYS A 1148 -1.94 51.38 12.76
CA LYS A 1148 -2.62 52.36 11.90
C LYS A 1148 -1.95 53.73 11.97
N LEU A 1149 -1.54 54.15 13.16
CA LEU A 1149 -0.81 55.40 13.37
C LEU A 1149 0.56 55.37 12.65
N VAL A 1150 1.26 54.24 12.67
CA VAL A 1150 2.51 54.08 11.90
C VAL A 1150 2.26 54.22 10.41
N VAL A 1151 1.22 53.58 9.86
CA VAL A 1151 0.86 53.72 8.45
C VAL A 1151 0.49 55.17 8.12
N GLN A 1152 -0.28 55.83 8.98
CA GLN A 1152 -0.63 57.24 8.85
C GLN A 1152 0.60 58.13 8.78
N GLN A 1153 1.52 58.02 9.76
CA GLN A 1153 2.74 58.82 9.82
C GLN A 1153 3.60 58.66 8.57
N VAL A 1154 3.72 57.43 8.03
CA VAL A 1154 4.48 57.17 6.80
C VAL A 1154 3.80 57.79 5.59
N LEU A 1155 2.47 57.69 5.47
CA LEU A 1155 1.71 58.31 4.39
C LEU A 1155 1.80 59.84 4.42
N GLU A 1156 1.63 60.46 5.59
CA GLU A 1156 1.72 61.91 5.80
C GLU A 1156 3.13 62.42 5.50
N LYS A 1157 4.16 61.69 5.97
CA LYS A 1157 5.59 62.00 5.70
C LYS A 1157 5.92 62.06 4.21
N HIS A 1158 5.46 61.08 3.42
CA HIS A 1158 5.81 61.00 1.99
C HIS A 1158 4.88 61.82 1.09
N CYS A 1159 3.60 61.98 1.45
CA CYS A 1159 2.62 62.71 0.65
C CYS A 1159 2.55 64.20 0.98
N GLY A 1160 3.02 64.63 2.16
CA GLY A 1160 2.95 66.02 2.62
C GLY A 1160 1.52 66.51 2.83
N ALA A 1161 0.62 65.61 3.24
CA ALA A 1161 -0.80 65.88 3.44
C ALA A 1161 -1.24 65.37 4.81
N THR A 1162 -2.11 66.11 5.49
CA THR A 1162 -2.78 65.68 6.73
C THR A 1162 -4.00 64.83 6.37
N ILE A 1163 -4.08 63.61 6.92
CA ILE A 1163 -5.19 62.70 6.62
C ILE A 1163 -6.36 63.05 7.53
N ASP A 1164 -7.33 63.80 6.99
CA ASP A 1164 -8.56 64.13 7.71
C ASP A 1164 -9.56 62.97 7.59
N LEU A 1165 -9.88 62.34 8.72
CA LEU A 1165 -10.74 61.15 8.81
C LEU A 1165 -12.23 61.53 8.74
N VAL A 1166 -12.63 62.37 7.79
CA VAL A 1166 -14.03 62.76 7.58
C VAL A 1166 -14.72 61.68 6.74
N TRP A 1167 -15.44 60.80 7.42
CA TRP A 1167 -16.09 59.64 6.80
C TRP A 1167 -17.46 59.98 6.20
N GLY A 1168 -17.48 60.16 4.87
CA GLY A 1168 -18.70 60.30 4.06
C GLY A 1168 -19.20 61.75 3.91
N THR A 1169 -19.74 62.08 2.74
CA THR A 1169 -20.46 63.34 2.51
C THR A 1169 -21.89 63.26 3.09
N PRO A 1170 -22.41 64.32 3.74
CA PRO A 1170 -23.77 64.33 4.31
C PRO A 1170 -24.87 63.99 3.29
N GLU A 1171 -24.63 64.30 2.02
CA GLU A 1171 -25.57 64.16 0.91
C GLU A 1171 -25.94 62.71 0.57
N HIS A 1172 -24.97 61.79 0.57
CA HIS A 1172 -25.23 60.37 0.32
C HIS A 1172 -26.07 59.76 1.45
N PHE A 1173 -25.81 60.16 2.70
CA PHE A 1173 -26.60 59.70 3.85
C PHE A 1173 -28.01 60.31 3.88
N ALA A 1174 -28.18 61.53 3.39
CA ALA A 1174 -29.50 62.14 3.22
C ALA A 1174 -30.34 61.38 2.18
N GLN A 1175 -29.74 60.95 1.07
CA GLN A 1175 -30.41 60.10 0.07
C GLN A 1175 -30.79 58.71 0.63
N VAL A 1176 -29.91 58.10 1.44
CA VAL A 1176 -30.20 56.84 2.16
C VAL A 1176 -31.37 57.03 3.13
N GLN A 1177 -31.39 58.10 3.93
CA GLN A 1177 -32.50 58.40 4.86
C GLN A 1177 -33.82 58.68 4.14
N THR A 1178 -33.77 59.32 2.98
CA THR A 1178 -34.96 59.60 2.16
C THR A 1178 -35.54 58.33 1.54
N LYS A 1179 -34.69 57.40 1.07
CA LYS A 1179 -35.14 56.09 0.58
C LYS A 1179 -35.61 55.14 1.70
N LEU A 1180 -34.95 55.17 2.87
CA LEU A 1180 -35.34 54.37 4.06
C LEU A 1180 -36.72 54.74 4.61
N SER A 1181 -37.14 56.00 4.45
CA SER A 1181 -38.46 56.49 4.87
C SER A 1181 -39.56 56.22 3.84
N ALA A 1182 -39.21 55.85 2.61
CA ALA A 1182 -40.13 55.61 1.50
C ALA A 1182 -40.48 54.12 1.27
N THR A 1183 -39.79 53.18 1.93
CA THR A 1183 -39.98 51.74 1.69
C THR A 1183 -41.00 51.10 2.62
N ASP A 1184 -42.05 50.50 2.05
CA ASP A 1184 -43.01 49.63 2.75
C ASP A 1184 -42.29 48.37 3.27
N GLY A 1185 -42.41 48.12 4.58
CA GLY A 1185 -41.66 47.10 5.32
C GLY A 1185 -42.00 45.64 4.96
N LYS A 1186 -41.57 45.16 3.79
CA LYS A 1186 -41.58 43.74 3.43
C LYS A 1186 -40.24 43.29 2.84
N GLY A 1187 -39.73 42.15 3.31
CA GLY A 1187 -38.52 41.50 2.80
C GLY A 1187 -37.23 42.05 3.43
N ASN A 1188 -36.15 42.10 2.65
CA ASN A 1188 -34.79 42.50 3.07
C ASN A 1188 -34.68 43.93 3.67
N SER A 1189 -35.76 44.72 3.62
CA SER A 1189 -35.87 46.07 4.19
C SER A 1189 -36.45 46.11 5.61
N SER A 1190 -36.90 44.97 6.16
CA SER A 1190 -37.50 44.90 7.49
C SER A 1190 -36.50 45.28 8.59
N GLY A 1191 -36.81 46.29 9.40
CA GLY A 1191 -35.98 46.71 10.54
C GLY A 1191 -34.85 47.70 10.20
N LEU A 1192 -34.72 48.14 8.93
CA LEU A 1192 -33.75 49.16 8.55
C LEU A 1192 -34.15 50.58 8.99
N SER A 1193 -35.44 50.83 9.22
CA SER A 1193 -35.97 52.13 9.69
C SER A 1193 -35.65 52.43 11.15
N SER A 1194 -35.30 51.43 11.96
CA SER A 1194 -34.96 51.56 13.39
C SER A 1194 -33.46 51.68 13.68
N ILE A 1195 -32.62 51.83 12.65
CA ILE A 1195 -31.15 51.78 12.80
C ILE A 1195 -30.60 53.19 13.02
N SER A 1196 -29.86 53.37 14.12
CA SER A 1196 -29.16 54.61 14.41
C SER A 1196 -27.83 54.70 13.64
N ILE A 1197 -27.62 55.82 12.96
CA ILE A 1197 -26.40 56.07 12.18
C ILE A 1197 -25.28 56.49 13.14
N THR A 1198 -24.45 55.52 13.55
CA THR A 1198 -23.25 55.76 14.37
C THR A 1198 -22.06 56.18 13.51
N SER A 1199 -21.05 56.80 14.12
CA SER A 1199 -19.78 57.15 13.45
C SER A 1199 -19.09 55.92 12.85
N SER A 1200 -19.10 54.79 13.56
CA SER A 1200 -18.57 53.51 13.08
C SER A 1200 -19.30 52.98 11.84
N LEU A 1201 -20.63 53.11 11.80
CA LEU A 1201 -21.42 52.71 10.63
C LEU A 1201 -21.14 53.60 9.43
N ARG A 1202 -20.95 54.92 9.64
CA ARG A 1202 -20.55 55.86 8.57
C ARG A 1202 -19.20 55.51 7.96
N ARG A 1203 -18.22 55.19 8.82
CA ARG A 1203 -16.89 54.70 8.40
C ARG A 1203 -17.00 53.43 7.56
N LEU A 1204 -17.71 52.40 8.06
CA LEU A 1204 -17.87 51.13 7.35
C LEU A 1204 -18.60 51.30 6.01
N PHE A 1205 -19.67 52.10 6.01
CA PHE A 1205 -20.45 52.41 4.81
C PHE A 1205 -19.59 53.12 3.76
N ALA A 1206 -18.80 54.13 4.14
CA ALA A 1206 -17.91 54.84 3.22
C ALA A 1206 -16.84 53.92 2.62
N LEU A 1207 -16.25 53.02 3.42
CA LEU A 1207 -15.25 52.05 2.94
C LEU A 1207 -15.86 51.06 1.94
N VAL A 1208 -17.01 50.47 2.26
CA VAL A 1208 -17.71 49.54 1.35
C VAL A 1208 -18.11 50.26 0.06
N GLY A 1209 -18.57 51.51 0.14
CA GLY A 1209 -18.93 52.31 -1.03
C GLY A 1209 -17.78 52.53 -2.00
N ARG A 1210 -16.59 52.87 -1.48
CA ARG A 1210 -15.38 53.00 -2.30
C ARG A 1210 -14.99 51.67 -2.95
N CYS A 1211 -15.06 50.56 -2.22
CA CYS A 1211 -14.80 49.25 -2.79
C CYS A 1211 -15.80 48.88 -3.90
N LEU A 1212 -17.09 49.18 -3.72
CA LEU A 1212 -18.13 48.96 -4.73
C LEU A 1212 -17.91 49.83 -5.98
N GLN A 1213 -17.53 51.10 -5.79
CA GLN A 1213 -17.20 52.01 -6.89
C GLN A 1213 -16.07 51.47 -7.78
N HIS A 1214 -15.08 50.79 -7.18
CA HIS A 1214 -13.96 50.18 -7.88
C HIS A 1214 -14.15 48.68 -8.20
N GLN A 1215 -15.34 48.12 -7.96
CA GLN A 1215 -15.65 46.70 -8.18
C GLN A 1215 -14.70 45.73 -7.45
N GLU A 1216 -14.22 46.12 -6.27
CA GLU A 1216 -13.33 45.29 -5.46
C GLU A 1216 -14.12 44.29 -4.60
N PRO A 1217 -13.69 43.01 -4.49
CA PRO A 1217 -14.32 42.05 -3.58
C PRO A 1217 -14.04 42.44 -2.13
N VAL A 1218 -15.10 42.58 -1.33
CA VAL A 1218 -15.04 43.04 0.06
C VAL A 1218 -15.19 41.87 1.03
N LEU A 1219 -14.27 41.75 1.99
CA LEU A 1219 -14.36 40.83 3.12
C LEU A 1219 -14.47 41.64 4.42
N LEU A 1220 -15.61 41.55 5.10
CA LEU A 1220 -15.85 42.24 6.38
C LEU A 1220 -15.52 41.32 7.55
N VAL A 1221 -14.52 41.68 8.35
CA VAL A 1221 -14.08 40.93 9.54
C VAL A 1221 -14.29 41.79 10.78
N GLY A 1222 -14.92 41.23 11.82
CA GLY A 1222 -15.17 41.91 13.10
C GLY A 1222 -16.19 41.16 13.94
N ASP A 1223 -16.60 41.73 15.08
CA ASP A 1223 -17.52 41.09 16.02
C ASP A 1223 -18.94 40.95 15.47
N THR A 1224 -19.66 39.92 15.92
CA THR A 1224 -21.08 39.72 15.58
C THR A 1224 -21.91 40.92 16.04
N GLY A 1225 -22.83 41.40 15.19
CA GLY A 1225 -23.66 42.57 15.52
C GLY A 1225 -23.02 43.94 15.24
N ALA A 1226 -21.76 44.00 14.78
CA ALA A 1226 -21.07 45.26 14.48
C ALA A 1226 -21.56 46.00 13.19
N GLY A 1227 -22.76 45.68 12.69
CA GLY A 1227 -23.34 46.33 11.49
C GLY A 1227 -22.86 45.78 10.14
N LYS A 1228 -22.14 44.65 10.10
CA LYS A 1228 -21.61 44.05 8.85
C LYS A 1228 -22.71 43.73 7.83
N THR A 1229 -23.73 42.98 8.24
CA THR A 1229 -24.87 42.62 7.38
C THR A 1229 -25.71 43.85 7.02
N THR A 1230 -25.86 44.77 7.97
CA THR A 1230 -26.62 46.01 7.83
C THR A 1230 -26.09 46.88 6.68
N VAL A 1231 -24.76 47.06 6.58
CA VAL A 1231 -24.17 47.87 5.48
C VAL A 1231 -24.45 47.25 4.11
N CYS A 1232 -24.40 45.93 3.98
CA CYS A 1232 -24.75 45.25 2.72
C CYS A 1232 -26.24 45.46 2.36
N GLN A 1233 -27.13 45.39 3.34
CA GLN A 1233 -28.56 45.66 3.15
C GLN A 1233 -28.83 47.12 2.73
N LEU A 1234 -28.12 48.09 3.32
CA LEU A 1234 -28.23 49.50 2.95
C LEU A 1234 -27.81 49.75 1.49
N TYR A 1235 -26.73 49.14 1.03
CA TYR A 1235 -26.32 49.26 -0.38
C TYR A 1235 -27.27 48.55 -1.35
N SER A 1236 -27.80 47.39 -0.97
CA SER A 1236 -28.84 46.69 -1.73
C SER A 1236 -30.09 47.56 -1.92
N LEU A 1237 -30.50 48.29 -0.89
CA LEU A 1237 -31.61 49.25 -0.95
C LEU A 1237 -31.27 50.49 -1.79
N LEU A 1238 -30.03 51.00 -1.70
CA LEU A 1238 -29.61 52.14 -2.51
C LEU A 1238 -29.63 51.86 -4.01
N PHE A 1239 -29.11 50.69 -4.41
CA PHE A 1239 -29.02 50.25 -5.79
C PHE A 1239 -30.29 49.54 -6.31
N ASP A 1240 -31.32 49.40 -5.47
CA ASP A 1240 -32.57 48.67 -5.77
C ASP A 1240 -32.30 47.24 -6.28
N GLN A 1241 -31.33 46.55 -5.67
CA GLN A 1241 -30.92 45.18 -6.01
C GLN A 1241 -31.34 44.18 -4.94
N SER A 1242 -31.69 42.95 -5.33
CA SER A 1242 -31.99 41.86 -4.39
C SER A 1242 -30.70 41.27 -3.78
N LEU A 1243 -30.52 41.42 -2.47
CA LEU A 1243 -29.44 40.77 -1.72
C LEU A 1243 -29.80 39.33 -1.34
N HIS A 1244 -28.99 38.37 -1.77
CA HIS A 1244 -29.05 36.99 -1.30
C HIS A 1244 -28.02 36.78 -0.19
N ILE A 1245 -28.48 36.37 1.00
CA ILE A 1245 -27.61 36.10 2.16
C ILE A 1245 -27.56 34.59 2.36
N LEU A 1246 -26.36 34.03 2.33
CA LEU A 1246 -26.08 32.63 2.65
C LEU A 1246 -25.31 32.58 3.98
N ASN A 1247 -25.86 31.85 4.95
CA ASN A 1247 -25.22 31.68 6.25
C ASN A 1247 -24.30 30.46 6.21
N CYS A 1248 -22.99 30.68 6.22
CA CYS A 1248 -22.00 29.61 6.20
C CYS A 1248 -21.73 29.08 7.61
N HIS A 1249 -21.79 27.76 7.78
CA HIS A 1249 -21.29 26.99 8.92
C HIS A 1249 -20.19 26.01 8.50
N GLN A 1250 -19.53 25.34 9.46
CA GLN A 1250 -18.45 24.37 9.19
C GLN A 1250 -18.87 23.23 8.25
N HIS A 1251 -20.16 22.85 8.25
CA HIS A 1251 -20.72 21.81 7.39
C HIS A 1251 -21.36 22.34 6.09
N THR A 1252 -21.05 23.58 5.69
CA THR A 1252 -21.61 24.11 4.43
C THR A 1252 -20.88 23.46 3.29
N GLU A 1253 -21.63 22.87 2.36
CA GLU A 1253 -21.03 22.18 1.22
C GLU A 1253 -20.94 23.13 0.02
N THR A 1254 -20.05 22.83 -0.92
CA THR A 1254 -19.97 23.55 -2.21
C THR A 1254 -21.31 23.48 -2.98
N ALA A 1255 -22.06 22.39 -2.76
CA ALA A 1255 -23.43 22.18 -3.20
C ALA A 1255 -24.40 23.30 -2.78
N ASP A 1256 -24.20 23.92 -1.61
CA ASP A 1256 -25.08 24.99 -1.13
C ASP A 1256 -24.87 26.30 -1.91
N PHE A 1257 -23.69 26.48 -2.51
CA PHE A 1257 -23.35 27.66 -3.32
C PHE A 1257 -23.66 27.46 -4.81
N LEU A 1258 -23.27 26.30 -5.36
CA LEU A 1258 -23.35 26.01 -6.79
C LEU A 1258 -24.63 25.26 -7.19
N GLY A 1259 -25.32 24.67 -6.21
CA GLY A 1259 -26.43 23.73 -6.39
C GLY A 1259 -25.95 22.27 -6.43
N SER A 1260 -26.77 21.37 -5.88
CA SER A 1260 -26.59 19.91 -5.99
C SER A 1260 -27.79 19.25 -6.66
N LEU A 1261 -27.55 18.04 -7.18
CA LEU A 1261 -28.62 17.14 -7.57
C LEU A 1261 -29.39 16.76 -6.31
N ARG A 1262 -30.60 17.31 -6.16
CA ARG A 1262 -31.52 16.85 -5.12
C ARG A 1262 -32.33 15.71 -5.69
N PRO A 1263 -32.49 14.59 -4.96
CA PRO A 1263 -33.48 13.58 -5.33
C PRO A 1263 -34.82 14.29 -5.46
N VAL A 1264 -35.56 13.98 -6.53
CA VAL A 1264 -36.91 14.51 -6.72
C VAL A 1264 -37.71 14.10 -5.49
N ARG A 1265 -37.89 15.01 -4.54
CA ARG A 1265 -38.85 14.83 -3.46
C ARG A 1265 -40.19 14.75 -4.17
N GLY A 1266 -40.76 13.55 -4.16
CA GLY A 1266 -41.98 13.25 -4.90
C GLY A 1266 -43.04 14.32 -4.68
N LYS A 1267 -43.78 14.56 -5.76
CA LYS A 1267 -45.14 15.09 -5.74
C LYS A 1267 -45.86 14.58 -4.48
N ASP A 1268 -46.57 15.48 -3.80
CA ASP A 1268 -47.69 15.07 -2.98
C ASP A 1268 -48.51 14.03 -3.77
N ALA A 1269 -48.85 12.92 -3.09
CA ALA A 1269 -49.84 11.89 -3.45
C ALA A 1269 -50.28 11.76 -4.93
#